data_AF-A0A2E6A5L0-F1
#
_entry.id   AF-A0A2E6A5L0-F1
#
_cell.length_a   1.000
_cell.length_b   1.000
_cell.length_c   1.000
_cell.angle_alpha   90.00
_cell.angle_beta   90.00
_cell.angle_gamma   90.00
#
_symmetry.space_group_name_H-M   'P 1'
#
loop_
_entity.id
_entity.type
_entity.pdbx_description
1 polymer ?
#
loop_
_entity_poly.entity_id
_entity_poly.type
_entity_poly.pdbx_seq_one_letter_code
_entity_poly.pdbx_strand_id
1 'polypeptide(L)'
;APTECGMRQFAVVATLTFFLSLQSFAAHSSVDSALDALADGNLDEALGLIAEAAEANPGDRELLATGAAIAMEAGVPELAAEFLVRSADAAVLIRDFAGLAEANAELDLLFTMLPADFAMASEAASAVAPELADAAMAYQEMRVAAQEALQAGEIEAALEAQDSALLVANETFGDEHLLTILARRDLGSVFAQLGVPAEAEASYAEAFGMAQALLGEDHPQAIEIQLDLARFYGAAGNVEEAAMLQEMAIATLGATLPPGHELTLSAQFAQVATLRGTGALEQAVAFLQEVCGTIEASRGTHHPYVGACLTEQASIFTDLGRLQEAVGVYSAVLNHIGATQPGAGPDAFNALSQLAEVLRLAGRYDEARSVLSGVVMAATQVGDSESLQLARSYLGRVFRDEGELPEALSVTESVLDYGLANWQQRPLEILNTLLELGAVYQSMGRLPDAEATFEEALAGFQDVVGPDHPSTVVALNNLGQVYEKEGLFDEAEPLLKQALAQFEAIYGGDHPESARARNNLALLHESQGNFREAEPLYRRTLAQLESALGPEHTEAIAIRNNLAFLYLLMEQLEDARDMFVTVHDQWLRQFGADHQNTLKAANNLARVQRRLGQLIEAEALFLDTLTRRTATLGADHLDVVRSTIDLGELYIDMDRLPEAEITLTKALERAEYVLGEQHPYTFDAMNALARAKEAARKYAEAIDVRALGFQRRSEYLDRLLWVTGENAREGYLRLHRPEFNAYISLLAREGGAEAGKRIVEASLKRKGLLLKVTSEIQQIAQLSNDPELSATAAELEAARKDLASMTLSGPTSETQGRHTEVLYELERKVNELQGLLGRASVRYRSSIANVTAGAVESVLVARDSAFVDFLAYEDGGEDKLIAGVMISEGGEVRYDVVLYPDRSALEEAVIEYRTYIQDEGADDDEILEVGQVAHELVWQPVLEAIGDIDYVYLVPDGILNVLPFNALVDLDETYVIQSHDLHILTSGRDLLPNEYRLADGEYVILAGPNYDSEEVVSQDELLAAQGRRSTALQLGIRGGASGLRGLNFEPLPGAEQEGRLIVDRVAEQERSQQTYFQDEAQEEILAQLDEPPQLLHVATHGFFLEADDTLRKRLLKLQRGADLHVPPPGDNPLLRAGLAFAGINTNAQFLGDIDTVNDGVLTALEVLGLNLTGTRLVVLSACETGLGEIHEGEGVYGLRRSFQEAGVAEVISSLWEVSDAGTQALMTDFYERLLNGHPAREALRETQLEMMDSPEWGYPYIWSAFMIVGSYESAGYSIQ
;
A
#
# COMPACT_ATOMS: atom_id res chain seq x y z
N ALA A 1 -53.48 30.05 -21.14
CA ALA A 1 -54.70 30.86 -21.35
C ALA A 1 -55.48 30.87 -20.04
N PRO A 2 -55.78 32.03 -19.43
CA PRO A 2 -56.58 32.10 -18.21
C PRO A 2 -57.98 32.62 -18.52
N THR A 3 -59.03 32.05 -17.91
CA THR A 3 -60.28 32.73 -17.55
C THR A 3 -61.12 31.81 -16.67
N GLU A 4 -61.87 32.44 -15.76
CA GLU A 4 -62.83 31.82 -14.82
C GLU A 4 -62.29 31.37 -13.45
N CYS A 5 -61.57 32.25 -12.75
CA CYS A 5 -61.61 32.29 -11.28
C CYS A 5 -61.58 33.74 -10.71
N GLY A 6 -61.95 34.75 -11.51
CA GLY A 6 -61.79 36.17 -11.12
C GLY A 6 -63.00 36.82 -10.44
N MET A 7 -64.18 36.20 -10.44
CA MET A 7 -65.42 36.89 -10.00
C MET A 7 -66.01 36.45 -8.66
N ARG A 8 -65.47 35.41 -8.01
CA ARG A 8 -65.81 35.09 -6.59
C ARG A 8 -64.84 35.69 -5.58
N GLN A 9 -63.61 36.05 -5.98
CA GLN A 9 -62.64 36.71 -5.11
C GLN A 9 -62.98 38.19 -4.84
N PHE A 10 -63.59 38.93 -5.77
CA PHE A 10 -63.88 40.36 -5.56
C PHE A 10 -64.96 40.63 -4.47
N ALA A 11 -65.95 39.74 -4.30
CA ALA A 11 -66.96 39.90 -3.25
C ALA A 11 -66.44 39.51 -1.86
N VAL A 12 -65.51 38.55 -1.79
CA VAL A 12 -64.85 38.15 -0.54
C VAL A 12 -63.79 39.18 -0.15
N VAL A 13 -62.99 39.70 -1.09
CA VAL A 13 -62.00 40.75 -0.85
C VAL A 13 -62.66 42.03 -0.37
N ALA A 14 -63.74 42.54 -1.00
CA ALA A 14 -64.40 43.76 -0.52
C ALA A 14 -65.07 43.62 0.87
N THR A 15 -65.51 42.40 1.23
CA THR A 15 -66.06 42.12 2.57
C THR A 15 -64.95 41.92 3.60
N LEU A 16 -63.81 41.33 3.20
CA LEU A 16 -62.59 41.24 4.00
C LEU A 16 -61.98 42.63 4.23
N THR A 17 -61.89 43.51 3.23
CA THR A 17 -61.30 44.85 3.38
C THR A 17 -62.15 45.75 4.29
N PHE A 18 -63.47 45.52 4.35
CA PHE A 18 -64.35 46.25 5.27
C PHE A 18 -64.33 45.66 6.70
N PHE A 19 -64.13 44.35 6.86
CA PHE A 19 -63.91 43.74 8.18
C PHE A 19 -62.50 44.01 8.72
N LEU A 20 -61.47 43.98 7.87
CA LEU A 20 -60.09 44.34 8.17
C LEU A 20 -59.95 45.83 8.52
N SER A 21 -60.72 46.73 7.90
CA SER A 21 -60.71 48.15 8.26
C SER A 21 -61.42 48.44 9.60
N LEU A 22 -62.43 47.63 9.97
CA LEU A 22 -63.07 47.68 11.29
C LEU A 22 -62.20 47.03 12.38
N GLN A 23 -61.47 45.96 12.07
CA GLN A 23 -60.49 45.33 12.97
C GLN A 23 -59.22 46.17 13.14
N SER A 24 -58.74 46.83 12.09
CA SER A 24 -57.63 47.80 12.15
C SER A 24 -57.97 49.00 13.04
N PHE A 25 -59.20 49.52 12.99
CA PHE A 25 -59.63 50.63 13.86
C PHE A 25 -59.74 50.22 15.33
N ALA A 26 -60.18 48.99 15.62
CA ALA A 26 -60.25 48.46 16.97
C ALA A 26 -58.84 48.16 17.54
N ALA A 27 -57.96 47.58 16.72
CA ALA A 27 -56.58 47.26 17.08
C ALA A 27 -55.73 48.52 17.33
N HIS A 28 -55.88 49.58 16.53
CA HIS A 28 -55.20 50.85 16.82
C HIS A 28 -55.67 51.46 18.15
N SER A 29 -56.97 51.34 18.50
CA SER A 29 -57.46 51.84 19.79
C SER A 29 -56.92 51.06 21.01
N SER A 30 -56.68 49.75 20.85
CA SER A 30 -56.08 48.92 21.90
C SER A 30 -54.56 49.11 22.02
N VAL A 31 -53.86 49.39 20.90
CA VAL A 31 -52.43 49.77 20.93
C VAL A 31 -52.25 51.12 21.61
N ASP A 32 -53.04 52.12 21.24
CA ASP A 32 -53.01 53.44 21.90
C ASP A 32 -53.32 53.30 23.40
N SER A 33 -54.28 52.44 23.78
CA SER A 33 -54.59 52.17 25.20
C SER A 33 -53.47 51.42 25.93
N ALA A 34 -52.76 50.51 25.25
CA ALA A 34 -51.62 49.79 25.82
C ALA A 34 -50.41 50.73 26.01
N LEU A 35 -50.15 51.63 25.05
CA LEU A 35 -49.11 52.66 25.15
C LEU A 35 -49.44 53.72 26.21
N ASP A 36 -50.71 54.12 26.35
CA ASP A 36 -51.16 55.00 27.42
C ASP A 36 -50.98 54.33 28.80
N ALA A 37 -51.33 53.04 28.93
CA ALA A 37 -51.11 52.26 30.15
C ALA A 37 -49.61 52.10 30.49
N LEU A 38 -48.76 51.91 29.47
CA LEU A 38 -47.31 51.89 29.62
C LEU A 38 -46.78 53.26 30.11
N ALA A 39 -47.25 54.36 29.50
CA ALA A 39 -46.87 55.72 29.88
C ALA A 39 -47.31 56.09 31.31
N ASP A 40 -48.41 55.51 31.79
CA ASP A 40 -48.91 55.62 33.17
C ASP A 40 -48.20 54.66 34.16
N GLY A 41 -47.27 53.83 33.67
CA GLY A 41 -46.48 52.88 34.46
C GLY A 41 -47.24 51.60 34.85
N ASN A 42 -48.37 51.31 34.20
CA ASN A 42 -49.17 50.11 34.45
C ASN A 42 -48.84 48.98 33.46
N LEU A 43 -47.67 48.36 33.67
CA LEU A 43 -47.09 47.34 32.77
C LEU A 43 -47.99 46.10 32.59
N ASP A 44 -48.66 45.62 33.65
CA ASP A 44 -49.56 44.46 33.56
C ASP A 44 -50.79 44.73 32.68
N GLU A 45 -51.33 45.96 32.74
CA GLU A 45 -52.46 46.38 31.92
C GLU A 45 -52.03 46.59 30.45
N ALA A 46 -50.86 47.20 30.23
CA ALA A 46 -50.27 47.37 28.90
C ALA A 46 -50.03 46.00 28.22
N LEU A 47 -49.47 45.03 28.95
CA LEU A 47 -49.26 43.66 28.47
C LEU A 47 -50.56 42.92 28.15
N GLY A 48 -51.57 43.04 29.01
CA GLY A 48 -52.87 42.40 28.78
C GLY A 48 -53.58 42.95 27.53
N LEU A 49 -53.54 44.27 27.34
CA LEU A 49 -54.15 44.95 26.20
C LEU A 49 -53.43 44.64 24.88
N ILE A 50 -52.09 44.60 24.88
CA ILE A 50 -51.32 44.31 23.67
C ILE A 50 -51.41 42.82 23.27
N ALA A 51 -51.48 41.91 24.25
CA ALA A 51 -51.69 40.48 23.98
C ALA A 51 -53.07 40.21 23.36
N GLU A 52 -54.15 40.81 23.89
CA GLU A 52 -55.50 40.68 23.32
C GLU A 52 -55.57 41.26 21.90
N ALA A 53 -54.92 42.40 21.67
CA ALA A 53 -54.81 43.01 20.35
C ALA A 53 -54.06 42.09 19.36
N ALA A 54 -52.94 41.51 19.79
CA ALA A 54 -52.12 40.60 18.99
C ALA A 54 -52.82 39.27 18.71
N GLU A 55 -53.68 38.77 19.60
CA GLU A 55 -54.54 37.60 19.32
C GLU A 55 -55.62 37.94 18.26
N ALA A 56 -56.19 39.15 18.32
CA ALA A 56 -57.21 39.58 17.37
C ALA A 56 -56.66 39.86 15.96
N ASN A 57 -55.39 40.25 15.84
CA ASN A 57 -54.67 40.49 14.57
C ASN A 57 -53.29 39.83 14.57
N PRO A 58 -53.21 38.49 14.41
CA PRO A 58 -51.96 37.75 14.57
C PRO A 58 -50.93 37.98 13.46
N GLY A 59 -51.28 38.67 12.37
CA GLY A 59 -50.38 38.99 11.26
C GLY A 59 -49.95 40.46 11.18
N ASP A 60 -50.30 41.28 12.17
CA ASP A 60 -49.92 42.69 12.23
C ASP A 60 -48.54 42.83 12.89
N ARG A 61 -47.51 43.10 12.08
CA ARG A 61 -46.11 43.11 12.53
C ARG A 61 -45.75 44.32 13.38
N GLU A 62 -46.33 45.49 13.10
CA GLU A 62 -46.07 46.70 13.89
C GLU A 62 -46.64 46.52 15.31
N LEU A 63 -47.81 45.89 15.40
CA LEU A 63 -48.41 45.46 16.66
C LEU A 63 -47.54 44.44 17.41
N LEU A 64 -47.02 43.41 16.74
CA LEU A 64 -46.17 42.39 17.36
C LEU A 64 -44.84 42.97 17.84
N ALA A 65 -44.19 43.84 17.05
CA ALA A 65 -42.97 44.53 17.46
C ALA A 65 -43.21 45.46 18.66
N THR A 66 -44.35 46.16 18.68
CA THR A 66 -44.76 46.97 19.83
C THR A 66 -45.00 46.11 21.08
N GLY A 67 -45.62 44.94 20.92
CA GLY A 67 -45.78 43.95 21.99
C GLY A 67 -44.46 43.44 22.54
N ALA A 68 -43.49 43.16 21.67
CA ALA A 68 -42.14 42.77 22.07
C ALA A 68 -41.45 43.88 22.89
N ALA A 69 -41.51 45.14 22.44
CA ALA A 69 -40.93 46.27 23.16
C ALA A 69 -41.56 46.49 24.54
N ILE A 70 -42.89 46.38 24.64
CA ILE A 70 -43.61 46.47 25.93
C ILE A 70 -43.21 45.31 26.87
N ALA A 71 -43.10 44.08 26.34
CA ALA A 71 -42.68 42.92 27.12
C ALA A 71 -41.23 43.02 27.63
N MET A 72 -40.34 43.61 26.83
CA MET A 72 -38.98 43.93 27.24
C MET A 72 -38.95 44.97 28.37
N GLU A 73 -39.72 46.05 28.25
CA GLU A 73 -39.80 47.08 29.29
C GLU A 73 -40.45 46.56 30.58
N ALA A 74 -41.35 45.58 30.47
CA ALA A 74 -41.96 44.87 31.59
C ALA A 74 -41.07 43.80 32.22
N GLY A 75 -39.89 43.51 31.65
CA GLY A 75 -38.98 42.49 32.17
C GLY A 75 -39.47 41.06 31.97
N VAL A 76 -40.23 40.80 30.89
CA VAL A 76 -40.76 39.48 30.53
C VAL A 76 -40.16 39.04 29.18
N PRO A 77 -38.86 38.68 29.13
CA PRO A 77 -38.14 38.42 27.89
C PRO A 77 -38.70 37.21 27.12
N GLU A 78 -39.26 36.20 27.78
CA GLU A 78 -39.87 35.04 27.11
C GLU A 78 -41.09 35.46 26.28
N LEU A 79 -41.88 36.41 26.79
CA LEU A 79 -43.03 36.94 26.08
C LEU A 79 -42.59 37.87 24.94
N ALA A 80 -41.50 38.61 25.12
CA ALA A 80 -40.89 39.38 24.05
C ALA A 80 -40.41 38.47 22.89
N ALA A 81 -39.73 37.36 23.21
CA ALA A 81 -39.33 36.36 22.23
C ALA A 81 -40.54 35.79 21.47
N GLU A 82 -41.63 35.45 22.17
CA GLU A 82 -42.86 34.94 21.54
C GLU A 82 -43.44 35.94 20.52
N PHE A 83 -43.49 37.23 20.87
CA PHE A 83 -43.95 38.28 19.95
C PHE A 83 -43.04 38.43 18.72
N LEU A 84 -41.72 38.34 18.90
CA LEU A 84 -40.75 38.44 17.81
C LEU A 84 -40.80 37.23 16.88
N VAL A 85 -40.94 36.01 17.41
CA VAL A 85 -41.14 34.78 16.61
C VAL A 85 -42.40 34.91 15.76
N ARG A 86 -43.51 35.36 16.35
CA ARG A 86 -44.76 35.59 15.60
C ARG A 86 -44.59 36.68 14.54
N SER A 87 -43.78 37.70 14.80
CA SER A 87 -43.46 38.76 13.83
C SER A 87 -42.67 38.21 12.65
N ALA A 88 -41.69 37.33 12.92
CA ALA A 88 -40.92 36.61 11.91
C ALA A 88 -41.82 35.70 11.05
N ASP A 89 -42.72 34.92 11.67
CA ASP A 89 -43.69 34.07 10.96
C ASP A 89 -44.61 34.89 10.04
N ALA A 90 -45.11 36.03 10.54
CA ALA A 90 -45.93 36.93 9.75
C ALA A 90 -45.15 37.53 8.56
N ALA A 91 -43.86 37.83 8.74
CA ALA A 91 -43.00 38.35 7.67
C ALA A 91 -42.80 37.32 6.56
N VAL A 92 -42.60 36.05 6.89
CA VAL A 92 -42.46 34.95 5.92
C VAL A 92 -43.73 34.76 5.08
N LEU A 93 -44.93 34.85 5.68
CA LEU A 93 -46.21 34.69 4.98
C LEU A 93 -46.41 35.68 3.83
N ILE A 94 -45.85 36.89 3.95
CA ILE A 94 -45.93 37.95 2.93
C ILE A 94 -44.64 38.13 2.14
N ARG A 95 -43.62 37.30 2.38
CA ARG A 95 -42.27 37.37 1.78
C ARG A 95 -41.56 38.71 2.03
N ASP A 96 -41.70 39.24 3.25
CA ASP A 96 -40.93 40.40 3.70
C ASP A 96 -39.63 39.96 4.39
N PHE A 97 -38.58 39.75 3.59
CA PHE A 97 -37.27 39.30 4.09
C PHE A 97 -36.56 40.34 4.96
N ALA A 98 -36.76 41.64 4.70
CA ALA A 98 -36.17 42.69 5.53
C ALA A 98 -36.79 42.67 6.93
N GLY A 99 -38.11 42.50 6.98
CA GLY A 99 -38.84 42.39 8.22
C GLY A 99 -38.55 41.12 9.03
N LEU A 100 -38.29 40.01 8.35
CA LEU A 100 -37.81 38.78 8.99
C LEU A 100 -36.42 38.98 9.60
N ALA A 101 -35.50 39.62 8.86
CA ALA A 101 -34.15 39.90 9.34
C ALA A 101 -34.16 40.82 10.56
N GLU A 102 -35.03 41.83 10.57
CA GLU A 102 -35.22 42.73 11.72
C GLU A 102 -35.71 41.97 12.96
N ALA A 103 -36.75 41.14 12.83
CA ALA A 103 -37.27 40.34 13.94
C ALA A 103 -36.22 39.34 14.48
N ASN A 104 -35.45 38.70 13.60
CA ASN A 104 -34.37 37.80 13.99
C ASN A 104 -33.22 38.54 14.68
N ALA A 105 -32.85 39.74 14.23
CA ALA A 105 -31.82 40.54 14.88
C ALA A 105 -32.23 40.99 16.29
N GLU A 106 -33.51 41.31 16.50
CA GLU A 106 -34.05 41.60 17.84
C GLU A 106 -34.07 40.35 18.72
N LEU A 107 -34.37 39.17 18.16
CA LEU A 107 -34.24 37.88 18.87
C LEU A 107 -32.79 37.60 19.25
N ASP A 108 -31.83 37.82 18.35
CA ASP A 108 -30.40 37.67 18.65
C ASP A 108 -30.00 38.55 19.84
N LEU A 109 -30.34 39.84 19.79
CA LEU A 109 -30.07 40.78 20.89
C LEU A 109 -30.68 40.28 22.21
N LEU A 110 -31.92 39.78 22.17
CA LEU A 110 -32.60 39.25 23.35
C LEU A 110 -31.83 38.10 24.01
N PHE A 111 -31.32 37.17 23.20
CA PHE A 111 -30.61 35.97 23.67
C PHE A 111 -29.10 36.17 23.88
N THR A 112 -28.60 37.40 23.71
CA THR A 112 -27.22 37.81 24.10
C THR A 112 -27.17 38.47 25.49
N MET A 113 -28.32 38.89 26.04
CA MET A 113 -28.35 39.63 27.29
C MET A 113 -28.17 38.73 28.51
N LEU A 114 -27.21 39.11 29.36
CA LEU A 114 -27.03 38.49 30.66
C LEU A 114 -28.15 38.90 31.64
N PRO A 115 -28.59 37.98 32.52
CA PRO A 115 -29.39 38.34 33.68
C PRO A 115 -28.77 39.51 34.47
N ALA A 116 -29.63 40.39 35.01
CA ALA A 116 -29.19 41.66 35.60
C ALA A 116 -28.10 41.51 36.68
N ASP A 117 -28.18 40.46 37.50
CA ASP A 117 -27.19 40.19 38.56
C ASP A 117 -25.80 39.89 37.99
N PHE A 118 -25.70 39.11 36.90
CA PHE A 118 -24.44 38.84 36.21
C PHE A 118 -23.94 40.08 35.46
N ALA A 119 -24.82 40.81 34.76
CA ALA A 119 -24.45 42.02 34.06
C ALA A 119 -23.84 43.08 35.02
N MET A 120 -24.46 43.25 36.20
CA MET A 120 -23.95 44.15 37.25
C MET A 120 -22.61 43.67 37.82
N ALA A 121 -22.42 42.35 38.00
CA ALA A 121 -21.16 41.79 38.47
C ALA A 121 -20.02 42.03 37.45
N SER A 122 -20.28 41.79 36.17
CA SER A 122 -19.35 42.11 35.07
C SER A 122 -19.00 43.59 35.01
N GLU A 123 -19.99 44.48 35.12
CA GLU A 123 -19.77 45.93 35.10
C GLU A 123 -18.92 46.37 36.30
N ALA A 124 -19.22 45.84 37.49
CA ALA A 124 -18.45 46.13 38.70
C ALA A 124 -17.00 45.61 38.61
N ALA A 125 -16.79 44.42 38.05
CA ALA A 125 -15.48 43.78 37.91
C ALA A 125 -14.60 44.42 36.82
N SER A 126 -15.22 45.06 35.81
CA SER A 126 -14.54 45.79 34.75
C SER A 126 -14.45 47.31 34.98
N ALA A 127 -15.00 47.81 36.08
CA ALA A 127 -15.08 49.24 36.36
C ALA A 127 -13.70 49.88 36.54
N VAL A 128 -13.33 50.74 35.59
CA VAL A 128 -12.09 51.53 35.66
C VAL A 128 -12.36 52.89 36.31
N ALA A 129 -11.56 53.25 37.31
CA ALA A 129 -11.63 54.57 37.93
C ALA A 129 -11.38 55.68 36.88
N PRO A 130 -12.09 56.83 36.92
CA PRO A 130 -11.93 57.89 35.92
C PRO A 130 -10.48 58.39 35.76
N GLU A 131 -9.66 58.32 36.81
CA GLU A 131 -8.24 58.71 36.73
C GLU A 131 -7.37 57.72 35.94
N LEU A 132 -7.85 56.50 35.69
CA LEU A 132 -7.17 55.43 34.96
C LEU A 132 -7.71 55.25 33.53
N ALA A 133 -8.62 56.11 33.07
CA ALA A 133 -9.24 56.02 31.75
C ALA A 133 -8.22 56.04 30.60
N ASP A 134 -7.21 56.90 30.68
CA ASP A 134 -6.13 56.98 29.68
C ASP A 134 -5.31 55.67 29.62
N ALA A 135 -5.09 55.03 30.77
CA ALA A 135 -4.36 53.76 30.85
C ALA A 135 -5.20 52.59 30.33
N ALA A 136 -6.52 52.61 30.56
CA ALA A 136 -7.45 51.65 29.96
C ALA A 136 -7.52 51.78 28.44
N MET A 137 -7.49 53.00 27.90
CA MET A 137 -7.37 53.21 26.46
C MET A 137 -6.05 52.65 25.91
N ALA A 138 -4.91 52.94 26.55
CA ALA A 138 -3.61 52.42 26.14
C ALA A 138 -3.55 50.88 26.16
N TYR A 139 -4.12 50.26 27.20
CA TYR A 139 -4.28 48.81 27.27
C TYR A 139 -5.10 48.24 26.09
N GLN A 140 -6.22 48.87 25.74
CA GLN A 140 -7.03 48.42 24.60
C GLN A 140 -6.29 48.60 23.27
N GLU A 141 -5.54 49.70 23.09
CA GLU A 141 -4.69 49.89 21.91
C GLU A 141 -3.63 48.78 21.79
N MET A 142 -3.00 48.36 22.89
CA MET A 142 -2.02 47.26 22.88
C MET A 142 -2.67 45.91 22.53
N ARG A 143 -3.88 45.64 23.02
CA ARG A 143 -4.63 44.42 22.65
C ARG A 143 -5.01 44.39 21.19
N VAL A 144 -5.48 45.52 20.65
CA VAL A 144 -5.77 45.64 19.22
C VAL A 144 -4.50 45.44 18.41
N ALA A 145 -3.39 46.06 18.81
CA ALA A 145 -2.10 45.87 18.13
C ALA A 145 -1.62 44.42 18.17
N ALA A 146 -1.80 43.71 19.29
CA ALA A 146 -1.49 42.29 19.40
C ALA A 146 -2.34 41.45 18.45
N GLN A 147 -3.65 41.71 18.39
CA GLN A 147 -4.57 41.02 17.48
C GLN A 147 -4.28 41.32 16.00
N GLU A 148 -3.97 42.57 15.65
CA GLU A 148 -3.59 42.96 14.30
C GLU A 148 -2.28 42.27 13.88
N ALA A 149 -1.29 42.20 14.78
CA ALA A 149 -0.04 41.48 14.55
C ALA A 149 -0.28 39.96 14.37
N LEU A 150 -1.17 39.35 15.18
CA LEU A 150 -1.58 37.94 14.99
C LEU A 150 -2.25 37.72 13.63
N GLN A 151 -3.18 38.58 13.23
CA GLN A 151 -3.84 38.49 11.93
C GLN A 151 -2.88 38.72 10.75
N ALA A 152 -1.82 39.51 10.96
CA ALA A 152 -0.75 39.72 9.98
C ALA A 152 0.30 38.60 9.97
N GLY A 153 0.24 37.63 10.88
CA GLY A 153 1.24 36.57 11.03
C GLY A 153 2.55 37.04 11.68
N GLU A 154 2.58 38.22 12.29
CA GLU A 154 3.73 38.82 12.96
C GLU A 154 3.81 38.35 14.42
N ILE A 155 4.07 37.06 14.64
CA ILE A 155 3.83 36.42 15.94
C ILE A 155 4.73 36.96 17.07
N GLU A 156 6.00 37.31 16.79
CA GLU A 156 6.86 37.95 17.80
C GLU A 156 6.33 39.32 18.24
N ALA A 157 5.83 40.12 17.30
CA ALA A 157 5.26 41.42 17.58
C ALA A 157 3.93 41.30 18.35
N ALA A 158 3.14 40.27 18.04
CA ALA A 158 1.92 39.97 18.78
C ALA A 158 2.19 39.55 20.23
N LEU A 159 3.19 38.70 20.44
CA LEU A 159 3.62 38.28 21.77
C LEU A 159 4.16 39.47 22.58
N GLU A 160 5.03 40.30 21.99
CA GLU A 160 5.56 41.49 22.66
C GLU A 160 4.46 42.49 23.03
N ALA A 161 3.50 42.72 22.12
CA ALA A 161 2.36 43.58 22.35
C ALA A 161 1.43 43.02 23.44
N GLN A 162 1.19 41.70 23.47
CA GLN A 162 0.31 41.08 24.44
C GLN A 162 0.94 40.96 25.83
N ASP A 163 2.24 40.65 25.92
CA ASP A 163 3.00 40.70 27.19
C ASP A 163 3.01 42.11 27.76
N SER A 164 3.20 43.11 26.89
CA SER A 164 3.12 44.53 27.28
C SER A 164 1.73 44.90 27.78
N ALA A 165 0.67 44.43 27.11
CA ALA A 165 -0.72 44.65 27.52
C ALA A 165 -1.00 44.03 28.91
N LEU A 166 -0.54 42.80 29.14
CA LEU A 166 -0.68 42.13 30.43
C LEU A 166 0.09 42.86 31.53
N LEU A 167 1.33 43.27 31.26
CA LEU A 167 2.13 44.05 32.22
C LEU A 167 1.46 45.36 32.61
N VAL A 168 0.99 46.13 31.61
CA VAL A 168 0.30 47.40 31.84
C VAL A 168 -0.99 47.19 32.61
N ALA A 169 -1.78 46.16 32.27
CA ALA A 169 -3.00 45.84 32.99
C ALA A 169 -2.71 45.49 34.46
N ASN A 170 -1.68 44.67 34.69
CA ASN A 170 -1.29 44.23 36.03
C ASN A 170 -0.79 45.39 36.90
N GLU A 171 0.08 46.26 36.37
CA GLU A 171 0.61 47.42 37.10
C GLU A 171 -0.46 48.50 37.39
N THR A 172 -1.44 48.64 36.50
CA THR A 172 -2.43 49.72 36.54
C THR A 172 -3.69 49.34 37.32
N PHE A 173 -4.26 48.18 37.02
CA PHE A 173 -5.54 47.74 37.55
C PHE A 173 -5.38 46.72 38.70
N GLY A 174 -4.22 46.08 38.79
CA GLY A 174 -3.92 45.03 39.76
C GLY A 174 -4.31 43.63 39.28
N ASP A 175 -3.75 42.63 39.96
CA ASP A 175 -3.87 41.22 39.59
C ASP A 175 -5.34 40.74 39.58
N GLU A 176 -6.18 41.21 40.50
CA GLU A 176 -7.59 40.75 40.65
C GLU A 176 -8.60 41.52 39.78
N HIS A 177 -8.15 42.40 38.87
CA HIS A 177 -9.07 43.17 38.00
C HIS A 177 -9.42 42.41 36.72
N LEU A 178 -10.66 42.49 36.24
CA LEU A 178 -11.14 41.70 35.09
C LEU A 178 -10.32 41.97 33.82
N LEU A 179 -9.89 43.20 33.57
CA LEU A 179 -9.02 43.52 32.43
C LEU A 179 -7.67 42.77 32.49
N THR A 180 -7.08 42.61 33.67
CA THR A 180 -5.84 41.85 33.85
C THR A 180 -6.05 40.37 33.55
N ILE A 181 -7.18 39.81 34.00
CA ILE A 181 -7.57 38.42 33.75
C ILE A 181 -7.76 38.17 32.25
N LEU A 182 -8.47 39.07 31.55
CA LEU A 182 -8.69 38.97 30.10
C LEU A 182 -7.38 39.14 29.31
N ALA A 183 -6.46 40.00 29.77
CA ALA A 183 -5.13 40.12 29.17
C ALA A 183 -4.32 38.82 29.27
N ARG A 184 -4.48 38.08 30.37
CA ARG A 184 -3.83 36.77 30.58
C ARG A 184 -4.46 35.67 29.72
N ARG A 185 -5.79 35.64 29.61
CA ARG A 185 -6.50 34.78 28.64
C ARG A 185 -5.99 35.04 27.22
N ASP A 186 -5.90 36.30 26.81
CA ASP A 186 -5.43 36.67 25.47
C ASP A 186 -3.99 36.24 25.22
N LEU A 187 -3.12 36.33 26.23
CA LEU A 187 -1.77 35.78 26.17
C LEU A 187 -1.76 34.26 25.93
N GLY A 188 -2.67 33.52 26.59
CA GLY A 188 -2.88 32.10 26.32
C GLY A 188 -3.24 31.81 24.87
N SER A 189 -4.06 32.65 24.23
CA SER A 189 -4.39 32.55 22.80
C SER A 189 -3.16 32.77 21.90
N VAL A 190 -2.30 33.72 22.24
CA VAL A 190 -1.04 33.95 21.50
C VAL A 190 -0.11 32.75 21.62
N PHE A 191 0.06 32.20 22.82
CA PHE A 191 0.88 30.99 23.03
C PHE A 191 0.34 29.76 22.29
N ALA A 192 -1.00 29.61 22.23
CA ALA A 192 -1.62 28.53 21.47
C ALA A 192 -1.27 28.62 19.98
N GLN A 193 -1.33 29.82 19.39
CA GLN A 193 -0.98 30.06 17.98
C GLN A 193 0.53 29.95 17.70
N LEU A 194 1.37 30.18 18.72
CA LEU A 194 2.80 29.94 18.66
C LEU A 194 3.21 28.45 18.72
N GLY A 195 2.26 27.55 18.99
CA GLY A 195 2.56 26.13 19.20
C GLY A 195 3.31 25.87 20.51
N VAL A 196 3.05 26.68 21.54
CA VAL A 196 3.70 26.58 22.86
C VAL A 196 2.65 26.15 23.90
N PRO A 197 2.32 24.85 23.99
CA PRO A 197 1.12 24.38 24.67
C PRO A 197 1.15 24.53 26.19
N ALA A 198 2.31 24.36 26.84
CA ALA A 198 2.40 24.43 28.30
C ALA A 198 2.13 25.85 28.81
N GLU A 199 2.67 26.86 28.13
CA GLU A 199 2.48 28.27 28.42
C GLU A 199 1.05 28.74 28.10
N ALA A 200 0.45 28.21 27.02
CA ALA A 200 -0.95 28.46 26.69
C ALA A 200 -1.89 27.90 27.77
N GLU A 201 -1.72 26.64 28.14
CA GLU A 201 -2.49 25.95 29.18
C GLU A 201 -2.39 26.69 30.52
N ALA A 202 -1.16 27.02 30.94
CA ALA A 202 -0.93 27.75 32.18
C ALA A 202 -1.65 29.12 32.19
N SER A 203 -1.58 29.85 31.08
CA SER A 203 -2.21 31.18 30.96
C SER A 203 -3.73 31.09 31.02
N TYR A 204 -4.34 30.14 30.31
CA TYR A 204 -5.78 29.91 30.34
C TYR A 204 -6.28 29.41 31.70
N ALA A 205 -5.59 28.44 32.31
CA ALA A 205 -5.97 27.88 33.61
C ALA A 205 -5.89 28.92 34.72
N GLU A 206 -4.85 29.76 34.71
CA GLU A 206 -4.70 30.86 35.68
C GLU A 206 -5.77 31.93 35.48
N ALA A 207 -6.02 32.35 34.23
CA ALA A 207 -7.08 33.31 33.92
C ALA A 207 -8.46 32.79 34.35
N PHE A 208 -8.74 31.50 34.12
CA PHE A 208 -9.99 30.87 34.54
C PHE A 208 -10.15 30.87 36.07
N GLY A 209 -9.13 30.44 36.82
CA GLY A 209 -9.17 30.42 38.28
C GLY A 209 -9.34 31.83 38.89
N MET A 210 -8.70 32.84 38.29
CA MET A 210 -8.87 34.23 38.71
C MET A 210 -10.28 34.75 38.40
N ALA A 211 -10.83 34.41 37.24
CA ALA A 211 -12.18 34.81 36.87
C ALA A 211 -13.24 34.19 37.80
N GLN A 212 -13.10 32.91 38.15
CA GLN A 212 -13.97 32.24 39.12
C GLN A 212 -13.90 32.90 40.50
N ALA A 213 -12.71 33.28 40.97
CA ALA A 213 -12.55 33.95 42.26
C ALA A 213 -13.18 35.35 42.28
N LEU A 214 -13.11 36.09 41.16
CA LEU A 214 -13.61 37.46 41.05
C LEU A 214 -15.13 37.52 40.82
N LEU A 215 -15.65 36.68 39.91
CA LEU A 215 -17.02 36.75 39.41
C LEU A 215 -17.94 35.65 39.97
N GLY A 216 -17.37 34.57 40.51
CA GLY A 216 -18.07 33.36 40.96
C GLY A 216 -17.94 32.20 39.96
N GLU A 217 -18.06 30.96 40.47
CA GLU A 217 -17.91 29.72 39.67
C GLU A 217 -18.97 29.61 38.56
N ASP A 218 -20.18 30.11 38.80
CA ASP A 218 -21.31 30.00 37.87
C ASP A 218 -21.43 31.20 36.90
N HIS A 219 -20.47 32.14 36.94
CA HIS A 219 -20.58 33.38 36.17
C HIS A 219 -20.25 33.16 34.68
N PRO A 220 -21.11 33.58 33.73
CA PRO A 220 -20.92 33.31 32.29
C PRO A 220 -19.54 33.70 31.72
N GLN A 221 -19.01 34.89 32.06
CA GLN A 221 -17.67 35.32 31.63
C GLN A 221 -16.52 34.45 32.16
N ALA A 222 -16.66 33.81 33.32
CA ALA A 222 -15.66 32.85 33.80
C ALA A 222 -15.73 31.56 32.98
N ILE A 223 -16.93 31.09 32.66
CA ILE A 223 -17.16 29.91 31.83
C ILE A 223 -16.68 30.11 30.38
N GLU A 224 -16.75 31.33 29.82
CA GLU A 224 -16.15 31.61 28.51
C GLU A 224 -14.65 31.32 28.47
N ILE A 225 -13.90 31.66 29.54
CA ILE A 225 -12.46 31.36 29.63
C ILE A 225 -12.24 29.84 29.75
N GLN A 226 -13.14 29.11 30.42
CA GLN A 226 -13.12 27.64 30.44
C GLN A 226 -13.32 27.05 29.04
N LEU A 227 -14.22 27.63 28.23
CA LEU A 227 -14.45 27.22 26.86
C LEU A 227 -13.25 27.54 25.95
N ASP A 228 -12.52 28.61 26.20
CA ASP A 228 -11.25 28.91 25.52
C ASP A 228 -10.20 27.84 25.81
N LEU A 229 -10.08 27.42 27.07
CA LEU A 229 -9.21 26.31 27.47
C LEU A 229 -9.65 24.98 26.82
N ALA A 230 -10.95 24.71 26.77
CA ALA A 230 -11.48 23.53 26.10
C ALA A 230 -11.17 23.53 24.59
N ARG A 231 -11.31 24.68 23.93
CA ARG A 231 -10.93 24.86 22.51
C ARG A 231 -9.44 24.64 22.30
N PHE A 232 -8.60 25.13 23.20
CA PHE A 232 -7.16 24.88 23.18
C PHE A 232 -6.85 23.37 23.27
N TYR A 233 -7.43 22.66 24.24
CA TYR A 233 -7.22 21.20 24.34
C TYR A 233 -7.71 20.46 23.09
N GLY A 234 -8.86 20.85 22.53
CA GLY A 234 -9.37 20.28 21.29
C GLY A 234 -8.41 20.48 20.11
N ALA A 235 -7.88 21.69 19.94
CA ALA A 235 -6.89 22.01 18.90
C ALA A 235 -5.55 21.29 19.11
N ALA A 236 -5.18 20.99 20.35
CA ALA A 236 -4.00 20.21 20.71
C ALA A 236 -4.22 18.68 20.59
N GLY A 237 -5.40 18.23 20.15
CA GLY A 237 -5.75 16.82 20.04
C GLY A 237 -6.11 16.13 21.36
N ASN A 238 -6.24 16.88 22.46
CA ASN A 238 -6.61 16.34 23.77
C ASN A 238 -8.14 16.35 23.96
N VAL A 239 -8.82 15.45 23.27
CA VAL A 239 -10.25 15.58 23.03
C VAL A 239 -11.13 15.17 24.21
N GLU A 240 -10.66 14.25 25.07
CA GLU A 240 -11.39 13.84 26.28
C GLU A 240 -11.49 15.01 27.27
N GLU A 241 -10.38 15.70 27.52
CA GLU A 241 -10.32 16.90 28.36
C GLU A 241 -11.15 18.04 27.79
N ALA A 242 -11.10 18.26 26.48
CA ALA A 242 -11.92 19.27 25.80
C ALA A 242 -13.42 19.00 26.00
N ALA A 243 -13.86 17.77 25.77
CA ALA A 243 -15.26 17.36 25.92
C ALA A 243 -15.73 17.48 27.38
N MET A 244 -14.91 17.07 28.35
CA MET A 244 -15.24 17.19 29.77
C MET A 244 -15.44 18.65 30.19
N LEU A 245 -14.54 19.55 29.77
CA LEU A 245 -14.66 20.98 30.08
C LEU A 245 -15.91 21.60 29.43
N GLN A 246 -16.23 21.21 28.19
CA GLN A 246 -17.43 21.66 27.50
C GLN A 246 -18.71 21.16 28.20
N GLU A 247 -18.79 19.90 28.62
CA GLU A 247 -19.94 19.36 29.34
C GLU A 247 -20.22 20.13 30.64
N MET A 248 -19.16 20.41 31.41
CA MET A 248 -19.26 21.21 32.63
C MET A 248 -19.73 22.64 32.34
N ALA A 249 -19.17 23.28 31.31
CA ALA A 249 -19.55 24.62 30.89
C ALA A 249 -21.01 24.68 30.44
N ILE A 250 -21.46 23.74 29.62
CA ILE A 250 -22.85 23.66 29.11
C ILE A 250 -23.84 23.45 30.26
N ALA A 251 -23.53 22.55 31.20
CA ALA A 251 -24.37 22.31 32.37
C ALA A 251 -24.50 23.57 33.24
N THR A 252 -23.41 24.30 33.44
CA THR A 252 -23.37 25.53 34.25
C THR A 252 -24.14 26.68 33.57
N LEU A 253 -23.89 26.90 32.27
CA LEU A 253 -24.60 27.92 31.50
C LEU A 253 -26.09 27.60 31.37
N GLY A 254 -26.48 26.34 31.16
CA GLY A 254 -27.88 25.92 31.09
C GLY A 254 -28.65 26.07 32.41
N ALA A 255 -27.95 26.09 33.56
CA ALA A 255 -28.55 26.34 34.86
C ALA A 255 -28.72 27.83 35.18
N THR A 256 -27.92 28.70 34.56
CA THR A 256 -27.84 30.14 34.88
C THR A 256 -28.45 31.06 33.82
N LEU A 257 -28.50 30.62 32.57
CA LEU A 257 -28.99 31.38 31.42
C LEU A 257 -30.26 30.76 30.85
N PRO A 258 -31.13 31.55 30.20
CA PRO A 258 -32.34 31.03 29.57
C PRO A 258 -32.00 30.03 28.44
N PRO A 259 -32.87 29.03 28.19
CA PRO A 259 -32.70 28.11 27.05
C PRO A 259 -32.57 28.88 25.74
N GLY A 260 -31.57 28.56 24.91
CA GLY A 260 -31.32 29.23 23.64
C GLY A 260 -30.45 30.50 23.73
N HIS A 261 -29.91 30.83 24.90
CA HIS A 261 -28.90 31.88 25.07
C HIS A 261 -27.64 31.57 24.23
N GLU A 262 -27.04 32.60 23.62
CA GLU A 262 -25.94 32.47 22.66
C GLU A 262 -24.73 31.70 23.22
N LEU A 263 -24.26 32.06 24.43
CA LEU A 263 -23.16 31.36 25.10
C LEU A 263 -23.40 29.85 25.27
N THR A 264 -24.62 29.47 25.65
CA THR A 264 -24.99 28.05 25.80
C THR A 264 -25.00 27.35 24.45
N LEU A 265 -25.60 27.96 23.43
CA LEU A 265 -25.63 27.37 22.07
C LEU A 265 -24.23 27.24 21.49
N SER A 266 -23.37 28.25 21.65
CA SER A 266 -21.97 28.22 21.19
C SER A 266 -21.20 27.06 21.81
N ALA A 267 -21.32 26.87 23.13
CA ALA A 267 -20.70 25.76 23.83
C ALA A 267 -21.24 24.40 23.34
N GLN A 268 -22.55 24.30 23.12
CA GLN A 268 -23.19 23.08 22.60
C GLN A 268 -22.72 22.74 21.17
N PHE A 269 -22.65 23.71 20.26
CA PHE A 269 -22.10 23.48 18.92
C PHE A 269 -20.62 23.08 18.94
N ALA A 270 -19.82 23.67 19.84
CA ALA A 270 -18.43 23.26 20.04
C ALA A 270 -18.32 21.81 20.52
N GLN A 271 -19.23 21.36 21.40
CA GLN A 271 -19.32 19.97 21.82
C GLN A 271 -19.73 19.05 20.66
N VAL A 272 -20.71 19.44 19.84
CA VAL A 272 -21.08 18.69 18.62
C VAL A 272 -19.86 18.50 17.72
N ALA A 273 -19.09 19.57 17.46
CA ALA A 273 -17.88 19.50 16.65
C ALA A 273 -16.81 18.58 17.27
N THR A 274 -16.65 18.63 18.59
CA THR A 274 -15.71 17.79 19.35
C THR A 274 -16.12 16.31 19.30
N LEU A 275 -17.39 15.99 19.53
CA LEU A 275 -17.95 14.63 19.40
C LEU A 275 -17.83 14.11 17.96
N ARG A 276 -18.06 14.98 16.97
CA ARG A 276 -17.87 14.64 15.56
C ARG A 276 -16.40 14.32 15.25
N GLY A 277 -15.46 15.15 15.73
CA GLY A 277 -14.03 14.96 15.55
C GLY A 277 -13.46 13.71 16.23
N THR A 278 -14.09 13.21 17.30
CA THR A 278 -13.72 11.94 17.96
C THR A 278 -14.33 10.69 17.32
N GLY A 279 -15.13 10.85 16.25
CA GLY A 279 -15.87 9.74 15.66
C GLY A 279 -17.09 9.29 16.46
N ALA A 280 -17.47 9.99 17.54
CA ALA A 280 -18.67 9.73 18.34
C ALA A 280 -19.95 10.25 17.67
N LEU A 281 -20.12 9.94 16.37
CA LEU A 281 -21.12 10.54 15.48
C LEU A 281 -22.58 10.33 15.93
N GLU A 282 -22.92 9.17 16.48
CA GLU A 282 -24.26 8.90 17.01
C GLU A 282 -24.59 9.73 18.25
N GLN A 283 -23.59 10.03 19.09
CA GLN A 283 -23.77 10.93 20.23
C GLN A 283 -23.91 12.38 19.75
N ALA A 284 -23.08 12.77 18.77
CA ALA A 284 -23.11 14.09 18.16
C ALA A 284 -24.50 14.40 17.56
N VAL A 285 -25.09 13.46 16.79
CA VAL A 285 -26.42 13.69 16.18
C VAL A 285 -27.54 13.73 17.21
N ALA A 286 -27.52 12.87 18.23
CA ALA A 286 -28.52 12.87 19.28
C ALA A 286 -28.49 14.17 20.09
N PHE A 287 -27.28 14.63 20.42
CA PHE A 287 -27.08 15.90 21.12
C PHE A 287 -27.50 17.09 20.25
N LEU A 288 -27.08 17.12 18.98
CA LEU A 288 -27.46 18.17 18.04
C LEU A 288 -28.99 18.26 17.87
N GLN A 289 -29.72 17.13 17.82
CA GLN A 289 -31.18 17.14 17.74
C GLN A 289 -31.84 17.85 18.94
N GLU A 290 -31.30 17.68 20.15
CA GLU A 290 -31.78 18.38 21.34
C GLU A 290 -31.49 19.90 21.26
N VAL A 291 -30.29 20.26 20.80
CA VAL A 291 -29.89 21.65 20.58
C VAL A 291 -30.81 22.31 19.55
N CYS A 292 -31.08 21.64 18.43
CA CYS A 292 -31.95 22.15 17.37
C CYS A 292 -33.41 22.32 17.85
N GLY A 293 -33.93 21.37 18.62
CA GLY A 293 -35.26 21.50 19.23
C GLY A 293 -35.35 22.68 20.20
N THR A 294 -34.27 22.93 20.96
CA THR A 294 -34.17 24.09 21.86
C THR A 294 -34.19 25.40 21.08
N ILE A 295 -33.37 25.51 20.02
CA ILE A 295 -33.31 26.69 19.14
C ILE A 295 -34.69 26.97 18.53
N GLU A 296 -35.33 25.96 17.95
CA GLU A 296 -36.64 26.11 17.33
C GLU A 296 -37.70 26.59 18.33
N ALA A 297 -37.68 26.04 19.56
CA ALA A 297 -38.60 26.45 20.63
C ALA A 297 -38.34 27.87 21.14
N SER A 298 -37.07 28.29 21.23
CA SER A 298 -36.70 29.61 21.78
C SER A 298 -36.75 30.75 20.76
N ARG A 299 -36.39 30.47 19.50
CA ARG A 299 -36.13 31.48 18.45
C ARG A 299 -36.99 31.31 17.20
N GLY A 300 -37.80 30.25 17.11
CA GLY A 300 -38.71 29.99 15.99
C GLY A 300 -38.06 29.30 14.79
N THR A 301 -38.89 28.73 13.91
CA THR A 301 -38.48 27.88 12.77
C THR A 301 -37.72 28.60 11.66
N HIS A 302 -37.84 29.92 11.59
CA HIS A 302 -37.25 30.76 10.53
C HIS A 302 -35.99 31.51 10.97
N HIS A 303 -35.44 31.15 12.13
CA HIS A 303 -34.21 31.73 12.64
C HIS A 303 -32.97 31.09 11.97
N PRO A 304 -31.90 31.86 11.65
CA PRO A 304 -30.68 31.33 11.01
C PRO A 304 -30.04 30.14 11.73
N TYR A 305 -30.05 30.12 13.07
CA TYR A 305 -29.58 28.99 13.86
C TYR A 305 -30.27 27.67 13.53
N VAL A 306 -31.56 27.67 13.14
CA VAL A 306 -32.26 26.45 12.68
C VAL A 306 -31.63 25.94 11.38
N GLY A 307 -31.33 26.84 10.44
CA GLY A 307 -30.63 26.50 9.20
C GLY A 307 -29.24 25.91 9.44
N ALA A 308 -28.47 26.50 10.36
CA ALA A 308 -27.16 25.98 10.77
C ALA A 308 -27.28 24.57 11.39
N CYS A 309 -28.27 24.39 12.27
CA CYS A 309 -28.58 23.11 12.90
C CYS A 309 -28.91 22.01 11.90
N LEU A 310 -29.79 22.30 10.94
CA LEU A 310 -30.14 21.36 9.87
C LEU A 310 -28.93 21.03 8.99
N THR A 311 -28.07 22.01 8.71
CA THR A 311 -26.87 21.80 7.89
C THR A 311 -25.87 20.89 8.59
N GLU A 312 -25.58 21.13 9.88
CA GLU A 312 -24.73 20.24 10.67
C GLU A 312 -25.34 18.84 10.80
N GLN A 313 -26.66 18.74 11.00
CA GLN A 313 -27.34 17.45 11.08
C GLN A 313 -27.21 16.67 9.76
N ALA A 314 -27.37 17.34 8.63
CA ALA A 314 -27.19 16.73 7.33
C ALA A 314 -25.74 16.25 7.14
N SER A 315 -24.76 17.05 7.57
CA SER A 315 -23.34 16.70 7.50
C SER A 315 -22.99 15.47 8.36
N ILE A 316 -23.47 15.41 9.61
CA ILE A 316 -23.26 14.24 10.48
C ILE A 316 -23.95 12.99 9.92
N PHE A 317 -25.13 13.12 9.31
CA PHE A 317 -25.76 11.99 8.62
C PHE A 317 -24.96 11.51 7.41
N THR A 318 -24.30 12.41 6.69
CA THR A 318 -23.37 12.04 5.63
C THR A 318 -22.18 11.26 6.19
N ASP A 319 -21.56 11.73 7.27
CA ASP A 319 -20.43 11.05 7.94
C ASP A 319 -20.83 9.68 8.50
N LEU A 320 -22.07 9.52 8.98
CA LEU A 320 -22.62 8.23 9.42
C LEU A 320 -22.94 7.28 8.25
N GLY A 321 -22.86 7.73 6.99
CA GLY A 321 -23.32 6.96 5.82
C GLY A 321 -24.85 6.86 5.69
N ARG A 322 -25.62 7.65 6.45
CA ARG A 322 -27.11 7.67 6.45
C ARG A 322 -27.63 8.59 5.34
N LEU A 323 -27.25 8.28 4.10
CA LEU A 323 -27.37 9.20 2.96
C LEU A 323 -28.83 9.61 2.63
N GLN A 324 -29.80 8.72 2.80
CA GLN A 324 -31.21 9.05 2.54
C GLN A 324 -31.75 10.08 3.54
N GLU A 325 -31.33 10.00 4.80
CA GLU A 325 -31.68 10.98 5.82
C GLU A 325 -31.00 12.31 5.53
N ALA A 326 -29.71 12.28 5.17
CA ALA A 326 -28.98 13.47 4.75
C ALA A 326 -29.67 14.20 3.56
N VAL A 327 -30.12 13.48 2.52
CA VAL A 327 -30.89 14.08 1.40
C VAL A 327 -32.18 14.74 1.90
N GLY A 328 -32.89 14.08 2.82
CA GLY A 328 -34.11 14.63 3.43
C GLY A 328 -33.84 15.91 4.22
N VAL A 329 -32.77 15.94 5.01
CA VAL A 329 -32.38 17.11 5.80
C VAL A 329 -31.86 18.24 4.90
N TYR A 330 -31.05 17.98 3.89
CA TYR A 330 -30.65 19.01 2.90
C TYR A 330 -31.85 19.60 2.16
N SER A 331 -32.89 18.81 1.90
CA SER A 331 -34.15 19.34 1.35
C SER A 331 -34.83 20.30 2.34
N ALA A 332 -34.76 20.02 3.64
CA ALA A 332 -35.24 20.94 4.68
C ALA A 332 -34.38 22.21 4.78
N VAL A 333 -33.05 22.10 4.65
CA VAL A 333 -32.13 23.24 4.57
C VAL A 333 -32.51 24.17 3.41
N LEU A 334 -32.71 23.61 2.21
CA LEU A 334 -33.08 24.40 1.02
C LEU A 334 -34.46 25.06 1.17
N ASN A 335 -35.42 24.38 1.80
CA ASN A 335 -36.71 24.97 2.12
C ASN A 335 -36.58 26.12 3.13
N HIS A 336 -35.74 25.97 4.15
CA HIS A 336 -35.46 27.01 5.13
C HIS A 336 -34.80 28.23 4.46
N ILE A 337 -33.77 28.04 3.63
CA ILE A 337 -33.12 29.13 2.87
C ILE A 337 -34.14 29.83 1.97
N GLY A 338 -34.96 29.08 1.23
CA GLY A 338 -35.98 29.65 0.34
C GLY A 338 -37.09 30.42 1.05
N ALA A 339 -37.34 30.12 2.33
CA ALA A 339 -38.29 30.85 3.18
C ALA A 339 -37.67 32.11 3.82
N THR A 340 -36.35 32.12 4.03
CA THR A 340 -35.66 33.15 4.81
C THR A 340 -34.85 34.15 3.97
N GLN A 341 -34.54 33.83 2.71
CA GLN A 341 -33.67 34.65 1.86
C GLN A 341 -34.29 34.99 0.48
N PRO A 342 -33.97 36.16 -0.09
CA PRO A 342 -34.42 36.54 -1.42
C PRO A 342 -33.58 35.90 -2.53
N GLY A 343 -34.11 34.85 -3.17
CA GLY A 343 -33.51 34.25 -4.36
C GLY A 343 -32.35 33.28 -4.04
N ALA A 344 -31.59 32.88 -5.06
CA ALA A 344 -30.45 31.97 -4.89
C ALA A 344 -29.16 32.77 -4.65
N GLY A 345 -28.57 32.60 -3.47
CA GLY A 345 -27.29 33.19 -3.06
C GLY A 345 -26.30 32.12 -2.58
N PRO A 346 -25.16 32.51 -1.97
CA PRO A 346 -24.09 31.60 -1.55
C PRO A 346 -24.58 30.43 -0.70
N ASP A 347 -25.44 30.68 0.29
CA ASP A 347 -25.97 29.62 1.17
C ASP A 347 -26.78 28.57 0.40
N ALA A 348 -27.59 29.01 -0.57
CA ALA A 348 -28.35 28.11 -1.44
C ALA A 348 -27.42 27.30 -2.36
N PHE A 349 -26.39 27.93 -2.93
CA PHE A 349 -25.43 27.27 -3.80
C PHE A 349 -24.58 26.24 -3.06
N ASN A 350 -24.15 26.56 -1.82
CA ASN A 350 -23.41 25.66 -0.96
C ASN A 350 -24.29 24.46 -0.56
N ALA A 351 -25.52 24.70 -0.09
CA ALA A 351 -26.46 23.63 0.28
C ALA A 351 -26.81 22.73 -0.92
N LEU A 352 -26.99 23.31 -2.12
CA LEU A 352 -27.23 22.53 -3.35
C LEU A 352 -25.99 21.72 -3.75
N SER A 353 -24.79 22.28 -3.63
CA SER A 353 -23.53 21.59 -3.92
C SER A 353 -23.32 20.41 -2.97
N GLN A 354 -23.56 20.60 -1.68
CA GLN A 354 -23.46 19.53 -0.68
C GLN A 354 -24.55 18.47 -0.85
N LEU A 355 -25.79 18.87 -1.17
CA LEU A 355 -26.84 17.93 -1.54
C LEU A 355 -26.41 17.09 -2.75
N ALA A 356 -25.80 17.71 -3.77
CA ALA A 356 -25.31 16.99 -4.93
C ALA A 356 -24.19 16.00 -4.57
N GLU A 357 -23.31 16.34 -3.63
CA GLU A 357 -22.31 15.39 -3.14
C GLU A 357 -22.96 14.20 -2.42
N VAL A 358 -23.97 14.43 -1.58
CA VAL A 358 -24.73 13.33 -0.96
C VAL A 358 -25.46 12.49 -2.01
N LEU A 359 -26.02 13.12 -3.04
CA LEU A 359 -26.64 12.42 -4.17
C LEU A 359 -25.61 11.55 -4.90
N ARG A 360 -24.40 12.06 -5.17
CA ARG A 360 -23.29 11.31 -5.77
C ARG A 360 -22.90 10.12 -4.90
N LEU A 361 -22.69 10.34 -3.60
CA LEU A 361 -22.39 9.30 -2.61
C LEU A 361 -23.52 8.27 -2.47
N ALA A 362 -24.76 8.62 -2.83
CA ALA A 362 -25.89 7.69 -2.85
C ALA A 362 -26.07 6.99 -4.22
N GLY A 363 -25.16 7.20 -5.17
CA GLY A 363 -25.22 6.66 -6.53
C GLY A 363 -26.20 7.37 -7.48
N ARG A 364 -26.70 8.56 -7.15
CA ARG A 364 -27.66 9.34 -7.95
C ARG A 364 -26.96 10.39 -8.81
N TYR A 365 -26.05 9.95 -9.69
CA TYR A 365 -25.15 10.81 -10.47
C TYR A 365 -25.87 11.80 -11.39
N ASP A 366 -26.88 11.35 -12.14
CA ASP A 366 -27.66 12.22 -13.04
C ASP A 366 -28.28 13.43 -12.30
N GLU A 367 -28.80 13.18 -11.10
CA GLU A 367 -29.39 14.22 -10.26
C GLU A 367 -28.31 15.15 -9.70
N ALA A 368 -27.20 14.60 -9.20
CA ALA A 368 -26.06 15.37 -8.74
C ALA A 368 -25.51 16.29 -9.84
N ARG A 369 -25.29 15.75 -11.04
CA ARG A 369 -24.83 16.51 -12.23
C ARG A 369 -25.79 17.63 -12.59
N SER A 370 -27.09 17.34 -12.60
CA SER A 370 -28.12 18.34 -12.93
C SER A 370 -28.13 19.49 -11.92
N VAL A 371 -28.05 19.18 -10.63
CA VAL A 371 -27.98 20.17 -9.54
C VAL A 371 -26.72 21.03 -9.68
N LEU A 372 -25.54 20.41 -9.79
CA LEU A 372 -24.26 21.12 -9.88
C LEU A 372 -24.16 21.97 -11.13
N SER A 373 -24.61 21.48 -12.29
CA SER A 373 -24.67 22.27 -13.52
C SER A 373 -25.56 23.50 -13.35
N GLY A 374 -26.69 23.36 -12.66
CA GLY A 374 -27.57 24.48 -12.30
C GLY A 374 -26.88 25.50 -11.39
N VAL A 375 -26.15 25.04 -10.37
CA VAL A 375 -25.37 25.91 -9.47
C VAL A 375 -24.27 26.64 -10.24
N VAL A 376 -23.48 25.94 -11.05
CA VAL A 376 -22.43 26.54 -11.89
C VAL A 376 -22.99 27.64 -12.78
N MET A 377 -24.12 27.41 -13.44
CA MET A 377 -24.78 28.43 -14.27
C MET A 377 -25.26 29.63 -13.46
N ALA A 378 -25.93 29.39 -12.34
CA ALA A 378 -26.50 30.44 -11.50
C ALA A 378 -25.42 31.28 -10.81
N ALA A 379 -24.42 30.64 -10.20
CA ALA A 379 -23.28 31.30 -9.56
C ALA A 379 -22.49 32.16 -10.56
N THR A 380 -22.28 31.66 -11.78
CA THR A 380 -21.67 32.44 -12.87
C THR A 380 -22.49 33.69 -13.20
N GLN A 381 -23.82 33.58 -13.25
CA GLN A 381 -24.71 34.69 -13.59
C GLN A 381 -24.69 35.80 -12.53
N VAL A 382 -24.59 35.43 -11.25
CA VAL A 382 -24.55 36.39 -10.13
C VAL A 382 -23.14 36.86 -9.78
N GLY A 383 -22.11 36.25 -10.38
CA GLY A 383 -20.70 36.62 -10.17
C GLY A 383 -20.09 36.05 -8.89
N ASP A 384 -20.68 34.99 -8.33
CA ASP A 384 -20.16 34.31 -7.13
C ASP A 384 -19.10 33.28 -7.53
N SER A 385 -17.84 33.67 -7.36
CA SER A 385 -16.71 32.85 -7.81
C SER A 385 -16.39 31.70 -6.86
N GLU A 386 -16.61 31.85 -5.54
CA GLU A 386 -16.33 30.80 -4.55
C GLU A 386 -17.34 29.65 -4.70
N SER A 387 -18.63 29.96 -4.70
CA SER A 387 -19.68 28.95 -4.93
C SER A 387 -19.55 28.26 -6.29
N LEU A 388 -19.07 29.00 -7.31
CA LEU A 388 -18.78 28.44 -8.63
C LEU A 388 -17.66 27.39 -8.57
N GLN A 389 -16.55 27.66 -7.90
CA GLN A 389 -15.45 26.69 -7.81
C GLN A 389 -15.80 25.49 -6.94
N LEU A 390 -16.54 25.68 -5.84
CA LEU A 390 -17.03 24.58 -5.02
C LEU A 390 -17.92 23.63 -5.85
N ALA A 391 -18.89 24.18 -6.58
CA ALA A 391 -19.75 23.38 -7.44
C ALA A 391 -18.97 22.67 -8.57
N ARG A 392 -17.93 23.31 -9.12
CA ARG A 392 -17.03 22.70 -10.10
C ARG A 392 -16.21 21.56 -9.52
N SER A 393 -15.70 21.69 -8.30
CA SER A 393 -14.95 20.64 -7.60
C SER A 393 -15.80 19.36 -7.48
N TYR A 394 -17.02 19.47 -6.95
CA TYR A 394 -17.94 18.33 -6.90
C TYR A 394 -18.35 17.80 -8.27
N LEU A 395 -18.50 18.69 -9.26
CA LEU A 395 -18.84 18.29 -10.62
C LEU A 395 -17.71 17.47 -11.27
N GLY A 396 -16.45 17.80 -10.98
CA GLY A 396 -15.28 17.00 -11.38
C GLY A 396 -15.36 15.56 -10.86
N ARG A 397 -15.77 15.37 -9.60
CA ARG A 397 -16.00 14.03 -9.01
C ARG A 397 -17.12 13.27 -9.72
N VAL A 398 -18.22 13.95 -10.03
CA VAL A 398 -19.34 13.34 -10.77
C VAL A 398 -18.91 12.91 -12.17
N PHE A 399 -18.18 13.76 -12.90
CA PHE A 399 -17.64 13.40 -14.21
C PHE A 399 -16.69 12.21 -14.14
N ARG A 400 -15.84 12.13 -13.12
CA ARG A 400 -14.97 10.96 -12.89
C ARG A 400 -15.79 9.68 -12.69
N ASP A 401 -16.80 9.72 -11.83
CA ASP A 401 -17.64 8.56 -11.53
C ASP A 401 -18.50 8.11 -12.73
N GLU A 402 -18.91 9.06 -13.59
CA GLU A 402 -19.61 8.82 -14.87
C GLU A 402 -18.66 8.43 -16.04
N GLY A 403 -17.34 8.42 -15.81
CA GLY A 403 -16.33 8.07 -16.81
C GLY A 403 -16.01 9.17 -17.85
N GLU A 404 -16.50 10.40 -17.66
CA GLU A 404 -16.16 11.60 -18.44
C GLU A 404 -14.82 12.20 -17.98
N LEU A 405 -13.74 11.40 -18.11
CA LEU A 405 -12.43 11.72 -17.54
C LEU A 405 -11.79 13.01 -18.10
N PRO A 406 -11.88 13.34 -19.42
CA PRO A 406 -11.36 14.61 -19.93
C PRO A 406 -12.04 15.84 -19.33
N GLU A 407 -13.36 15.78 -19.13
CA GLU A 407 -14.14 16.82 -18.47
C GLU A 407 -13.79 16.92 -16.99
N ALA A 408 -13.65 15.79 -16.30
CA ALA A 408 -13.21 15.74 -14.90
C ALA A 408 -11.83 16.40 -14.72
N LEU A 409 -10.87 16.09 -15.59
CA LEU A 409 -9.53 16.68 -15.57
C LEU A 409 -9.59 18.19 -15.79
N SER A 410 -10.24 18.63 -16.87
CA SER A 410 -10.30 20.05 -17.22
C SER A 410 -10.95 20.90 -16.12
N VAL A 411 -12.01 20.39 -15.48
CA VAL A 411 -12.69 21.11 -14.40
C VAL A 411 -11.82 21.15 -13.14
N THR A 412 -11.17 20.04 -12.79
CA THR A 412 -10.32 19.95 -11.58
C THR A 412 -9.08 20.83 -11.71
N GLU A 413 -8.40 20.83 -12.85
CA GLU A 413 -7.27 21.73 -13.15
C GLU A 413 -7.70 23.20 -13.05
N SER A 414 -8.87 23.55 -13.61
CA SER A 414 -9.39 24.93 -13.50
C SER A 414 -9.69 25.36 -12.07
N VAL A 415 -10.10 24.44 -11.19
CA VAL A 415 -10.32 24.72 -9.77
C VAL A 415 -8.98 24.88 -9.06
N LEU A 416 -7.99 24.03 -9.37
CA LEU A 416 -6.64 24.12 -8.81
C LEU A 416 -5.96 25.44 -9.17
N ASP A 417 -6.01 25.85 -10.44
CA ASP A 417 -5.49 27.13 -10.90
C ASP A 417 -6.10 28.32 -10.14
N TYR A 418 -7.42 28.26 -9.90
CA TYR A 418 -8.10 29.27 -9.11
C TYR A 418 -7.64 29.22 -7.65
N GLY A 419 -7.54 28.03 -7.05
CA GLY A 419 -7.11 27.82 -5.67
C GLY A 419 -5.70 28.35 -5.42
N LEU A 420 -4.74 28.02 -6.28
CA LEU A 420 -3.36 28.53 -6.19
C LEU A 420 -3.30 30.07 -6.25
N ALA A 421 -4.22 30.70 -6.99
CA ALA A 421 -4.29 32.15 -7.11
C ALA A 421 -5.05 32.85 -5.97
N ASN A 422 -6.00 32.19 -5.30
CA ASN A 422 -6.95 32.84 -4.39
C ASN A 422 -7.05 32.23 -2.98
N TRP A 423 -6.50 31.03 -2.75
CA TRP A 423 -6.63 30.27 -1.51
C TRP A 423 -5.29 30.16 -0.75
N GLN A 424 -4.37 31.13 -0.87
CA GLN A 424 -3.06 31.03 -0.19
C GLN A 424 -3.16 30.96 1.34
N GLN A 425 -4.24 31.48 1.93
CA GLN A 425 -4.54 31.41 3.37
C GLN A 425 -5.44 30.22 3.73
N ARG A 426 -5.72 29.35 2.75
CA ARG A 426 -6.67 28.22 2.80
C ARG A 426 -6.02 26.99 2.14
N PRO A 427 -4.93 26.46 2.75
CA PRO A 427 -4.13 25.40 2.13
C PRO A 427 -4.89 24.09 1.98
N LEU A 428 -5.85 23.79 2.86
CA LEU A 428 -6.62 22.54 2.81
C LEU A 428 -7.46 22.40 1.53
N GLU A 429 -7.99 23.50 1.00
CA GLU A 429 -8.77 23.50 -0.23
C GLU A 429 -7.91 23.20 -1.47
N ILE A 430 -6.66 23.67 -1.47
CA ILE A 430 -5.67 23.34 -2.50
C ILE A 430 -5.33 21.85 -2.41
N LEU A 431 -4.99 21.35 -1.22
CA LEU A 431 -4.62 19.96 -0.99
C LEU A 431 -5.76 18.98 -1.31
N ASN A 432 -7.01 19.33 -0.97
CA ASN A 432 -8.18 18.53 -1.36
C ASN A 432 -8.37 18.52 -2.88
N THR A 433 -8.09 19.63 -3.57
CA THR A 433 -8.14 19.67 -5.04
C THR A 433 -7.04 18.81 -5.66
N LEU A 434 -5.84 18.76 -5.06
CA LEU A 434 -4.77 17.85 -5.47
C LEU A 434 -5.18 16.38 -5.28
N LEU A 435 -5.83 16.01 -4.17
CA LEU A 435 -6.37 14.65 -4.01
C LEU A 435 -7.31 14.25 -5.13
N GLU A 436 -8.22 15.15 -5.53
CA GLU A 436 -9.13 14.87 -6.63
C GLU A 436 -8.39 14.78 -7.97
N LEU A 437 -7.40 15.65 -8.20
CA LEU A 437 -6.58 15.60 -9.41
C LEU A 437 -5.81 14.28 -9.51
N GLY A 438 -5.18 13.83 -8.42
CA GLY A 438 -4.52 12.53 -8.34
C GLY A 438 -5.48 11.38 -8.65
N ALA A 439 -6.71 11.41 -8.11
CA ALA A 439 -7.73 10.41 -8.40
C ALA A 439 -8.22 10.42 -9.87
N VAL A 440 -8.26 11.61 -10.49
CA VAL A 440 -8.53 11.73 -11.94
C VAL A 440 -7.38 11.13 -12.76
N TYR A 441 -6.13 11.47 -12.46
CA TYR A 441 -4.96 10.88 -13.13
C TYR A 441 -4.93 9.36 -12.99
N GLN A 442 -5.20 8.85 -11.79
CA GLN A 442 -5.29 7.42 -11.52
C GLN A 442 -6.39 6.75 -12.35
N SER A 443 -7.56 7.38 -12.49
CA SER A 443 -8.68 6.87 -13.31
C SER A 443 -8.36 6.90 -14.81
N MET A 444 -7.49 7.81 -15.25
CA MET A 444 -6.98 7.89 -16.62
C MET A 444 -5.79 6.94 -16.90
N GLY A 445 -5.29 6.22 -15.88
CA GLY A 445 -4.10 5.38 -15.99
C GLY A 445 -2.78 6.16 -16.02
N ARG A 446 -2.79 7.44 -15.67
CA ARG A 446 -1.59 8.30 -15.52
C ARG A 446 -0.97 8.08 -14.13
N LEU A 447 -0.42 6.89 -13.90
CA LEU A 447 0.05 6.47 -12.56
C LEU A 447 1.19 7.36 -12.01
N PRO A 448 2.23 7.74 -12.78
CA PRO A 448 3.30 8.61 -12.25
C PRO A 448 2.81 10.01 -11.86
N ASP A 449 1.87 10.58 -12.63
CA ASP A 449 1.27 11.87 -12.27
C ASP A 449 0.40 11.74 -11.01
N ALA A 450 -0.31 10.62 -10.86
CA ALA A 450 -1.12 10.32 -9.69
C ALA A 450 -0.24 10.13 -8.44
N GLU A 451 0.85 9.38 -8.54
CA GLU A 451 1.85 9.19 -7.48
C GLU A 451 2.36 10.54 -7.00
N ALA A 452 2.97 11.34 -7.89
CA ALA A 452 3.53 12.64 -7.53
C ALA A 452 2.49 13.58 -6.90
N THR A 453 1.26 13.59 -7.42
CA THR A 453 0.17 14.41 -6.88
C THR A 453 -0.28 13.92 -5.50
N PHE A 454 -0.35 12.60 -5.26
CA PHE A 454 -0.71 12.04 -3.97
C PHE A 454 0.40 12.19 -2.93
N GLU A 455 1.67 12.09 -3.31
CA GLU A 455 2.80 12.39 -2.45
C GLU A 455 2.79 13.86 -2.00
N GLU A 456 2.59 14.79 -2.95
CA GLU A 456 2.47 16.23 -2.65
C GLU A 456 1.29 16.49 -1.69
N ALA A 457 0.12 15.89 -1.98
CA ALA A 457 -1.05 16.04 -1.13
C ALA A 457 -0.81 15.43 0.27
N LEU A 458 -0.23 14.23 0.36
CA LEU A 458 0.07 13.53 1.60
C LEU A 458 1.01 14.34 2.49
N ALA A 459 2.13 14.83 1.92
CA ALA A 459 3.08 15.68 2.64
C ALA A 459 2.42 16.98 3.13
N GLY A 460 1.64 17.63 2.26
CA GLY A 460 0.93 18.85 2.62
C GLY A 460 -0.12 18.63 3.73
N PHE A 461 -0.87 17.53 3.70
CA PHE A 461 -1.81 17.23 4.79
C PHE A 461 -1.10 16.89 6.10
N GLN A 462 0.00 16.13 6.05
CA GLN A 462 0.81 15.85 7.23
C GLN A 462 1.33 17.13 7.89
N ASP A 463 1.79 18.09 7.08
CA ASP A 463 2.29 19.38 7.57
C ASP A 463 1.18 20.28 8.15
N VAL A 464 -0.01 20.28 7.55
CA VAL A 464 -1.09 21.21 7.93
C VAL A 464 -2.00 20.67 9.04
N VAL A 465 -2.33 19.38 9.02
CA VAL A 465 -3.32 18.75 9.93
C VAL A 465 -2.80 17.50 10.66
N GLY A 466 -1.59 17.03 10.36
CA GLY A 466 -0.98 15.89 11.03
C GLY A 466 -1.28 14.51 10.39
N PRO A 467 -0.61 13.45 10.88
CA PRO A 467 -0.62 12.12 10.26
C PRO A 467 -1.92 11.33 10.44
N ASP A 468 -2.72 11.63 11.47
CA ASP A 468 -3.94 10.90 11.81
C ASP A 468 -5.23 11.58 11.31
N HIS A 469 -5.10 12.75 10.68
CA HIS A 469 -6.26 13.45 10.12
C HIS A 469 -6.86 12.64 8.96
N PRO A 470 -8.21 12.53 8.84
CA PRO A 470 -8.84 11.70 7.82
C PRO A 470 -8.37 11.94 6.38
N SER A 471 -8.16 13.21 5.98
CA SER A 471 -7.63 13.54 4.65
C SER A 471 -6.21 12.99 4.41
N THR A 472 -5.38 12.95 5.45
CA THR A 472 -4.04 12.35 5.40
C THR A 472 -4.14 10.84 5.15
N VAL A 473 -5.07 10.18 5.85
CA VAL A 473 -5.33 8.73 5.69
C VAL A 473 -5.89 8.41 4.31
N VAL A 474 -6.74 9.28 3.74
CA VAL A 474 -7.23 9.15 2.35
C VAL A 474 -6.07 9.25 1.35
N ALA A 475 -5.18 10.24 1.51
CA ALA A 475 -4.00 10.41 0.66
C ALA A 475 -3.10 9.16 0.71
N LEU A 476 -2.87 8.64 1.92
CA LEU A 476 -2.09 7.43 2.18
C LEU A 476 -2.69 6.20 1.48
N ASN A 477 -4.00 5.98 1.63
CA ASN A 477 -4.71 4.87 1.00
C ASN A 477 -4.67 4.96 -0.54
N ASN A 478 -4.80 6.15 -1.10
CA ASN A 478 -4.76 6.36 -2.54
C ASN A 478 -3.36 6.14 -3.10
N LEU A 479 -2.32 6.60 -2.40
CA LEU A 479 -0.93 6.33 -2.78
C LEU A 479 -0.63 4.82 -2.76
N GLY A 480 -1.05 4.10 -1.71
CA GLY A 480 -0.92 2.64 -1.65
C GLY A 480 -1.65 1.93 -2.82
N GLN A 481 -2.79 2.46 -3.27
CA GLN A 481 -3.49 1.92 -4.44
C GLN A 481 -2.77 2.25 -5.76
N VAL A 482 -2.06 3.39 -5.86
CA VAL A 482 -1.22 3.69 -7.03
C VAL A 482 -0.08 2.68 -7.10
N TYR A 483 0.65 2.45 -6.01
CA TYR A 483 1.71 1.45 -5.95
C TYR A 483 1.23 0.04 -6.30
N GLU A 484 0.03 -0.35 -5.85
CA GLU A 484 -0.59 -1.61 -6.28
C GLU A 484 -0.76 -1.68 -7.81
N LYS A 485 -1.28 -0.62 -8.44
CA LYS A 485 -1.47 -0.57 -9.90
C LYS A 485 -0.16 -0.56 -10.68
N GLU A 486 0.93 -0.10 -10.06
CA GLU A 486 2.28 -0.12 -10.63
C GLU A 486 3.04 -1.44 -10.42
N GLY A 487 2.48 -2.37 -9.63
CA GLY A 487 3.14 -3.61 -9.25
C GLY A 487 4.15 -3.48 -8.10
N LEU A 488 4.22 -2.30 -7.47
CA LEU A 488 5.07 -1.98 -6.31
C LEU A 488 4.38 -2.46 -5.02
N PHE A 489 4.22 -3.77 -4.90
CA PHE A 489 3.39 -4.35 -3.84
C PHE A 489 3.97 -4.20 -2.43
N ASP A 490 5.30 -4.16 -2.29
CA ASP A 490 5.98 -4.02 -1.01
C ASP A 490 5.86 -2.60 -0.46
N GLU A 491 5.76 -1.60 -1.34
CA GLU A 491 5.45 -0.22 -1.03
C GLU A 491 3.95 -0.04 -0.74
N ALA A 492 3.07 -0.73 -1.49
CA ALA A 492 1.63 -0.64 -1.33
C ALA A 492 1.11 -1.21 0.00
N GLU A 493 1.57 -2.41 0.37
CA GLU A 493 1.07 -3.16 1.53
C GLU A 493 1.11 -2.38 2.87
N PRO A 494 2.24 -1.76 3.28
CA PRO A 494 2.31 -1.05 4.54
C PRO A 494 1.37 0.15 4.57
N LEU A 495 1.27 0.91 3.47
CA LEU A 495 0.40 2.08 3.38
C LEU A 495 -1.07 1.69 3.49
N LEU A 496 -1.49 0.64 2.78
CA LEU A 496 -2.87 0.16 2.80
C LEU A 496 -3.26 -0.44 4.17
N LYS A 497 -2.34 -1.18 4.82
CA LYS A 497 -2.56 -1.69 6.19
C LYS A 497 -2.65 -0.57 7.22
N GLN A 498 -1.76 0.43 7.13
CA GLN A 498 -1.78 1.59 8.00
C GLN A 498 -3.07 2.39 7.83
N ALA A 499 -3.46 2.67 6.58
CA ALA A 499 -4.68 3.41 6.30
C ALA A 499 -5.94 2.67 6.81
N LEU A 500 -6.03 1.35 6.62
CA LEU A 500 -7.13 0.55 7.16
C LEU A 500 -7.18 0.64 8.69
N ALA A 501 -6.06 0.48 9.37
CA ALA A 501 -6.01 0.55 10.83
C ALA A 501 -6.43 1.94 11.36
N GLN A 502 -5.97 3.01 10.71
CA GLN A 502 -6.35 4.38 11.06
C GLN A 502 -7.84 4.63 10.80
N PHE A 503 -8.39 4.23 9.66
CA PHE A 503 -9.83 4.37 9.40
C PHE A 503 -10.70 3.56 10.36
N GLU A 504 -10.30 2.33 10.71
CA GLU A 504 -11.02 1.52 11.69
C GLU A 504 -10.96 2.14 13.10
N ALA A 505 -9.88 2.84 13.44
CA ALA A 505 -9.78 3.59 14.69
C ALA A 505 -10.64 4.87 14.70
N ILE A 506 -10.66 5.62 13.59
CA ILE A 506 -11.38 6.90 13.47
C ILE A 506 -12.89 6.69 13.36
N TYR A 507 -13.33 5.79 12.47
CA TYR A 507 -14.74 5.64 12.11
C TYR A 507 -15.35 4.29 12.52
N GLY A 508 -14.53 3.34 12.97
CA GLY A 508 -14.96 1.96 13.21
C GLY A 508 -14.85 1.07 11.97
N GLY A 509 -14.91 -0.25 12.20
CA GLY A 509 -14.76 -1.27 11.16
C GLY A 509 -15.87 -1.29 10.10
N ASP A 510 -17.05 -0.76 10.44
CA ASP A 510 -18.26 -0.79 9.62
C ASP A 510 -18.47 0.50 8.78
N HIS A 511 -17.54 1.45 8.84
CA HIS A 511 -17.61 2.67 8.04
C HIS A 511 -17.22 2.45 6.55
N PRO A 512 -17.79 3.22 5.58
CA PRO A 512 -17.43 3.11 4.16
C PRO A 512 -15.95 3.33 3.83
N GLU A 513 -15.26 4.24 4.51
CA GLU A 513 -13.81 4.44 4.31
C GLU A 513 -13.00 3.20 4.73
N SER A 514 -13.37 2.58 5.86
CA SER A 514 -12.78 1.30 6.30
C SER A 514 -13.05 0.18 5.29
N ALA A 515 -14.24 0.17 4.68
CA ALA A 515 -14.58 -0.76 3.60
C ALA A 515 -13.71 -0.55 2.35
N ARG A 516 -13.47 0.71 1.96
CA ARG A 516 -12.64 1.06 0.79
C ARG A 516 -11.18 0.67 1.00
N ALA A 517 -10.60 0.99 2.15
CA ALA A 517 -9.23 0.59 2.49
C ALA A 517 -9.08 -0.95 2.52
N ARG A 518 -10.07 -1.66 3.07
CA ARG A 518 -10.09 -3.13 3.07
C ARG A 518 -10.20 -3.72 1.68
N ASN A 519 -10.98 -3.10 0.78
CA ASN A 519 -11.03 -3.50 -0.63
C ASN A 519 -9.68 -3.30 -1.33
N ASN A 520 -8.99 -2.18 -1.09
CA ASN A 520 -7.69 -1.94 -1.71
C ASN A 520 -6.65 -2.97 -1.24
N LEU A 521 -6.69 -3.37 0.04
CA LEU A 521 -5.86 -4.46 0.55
C LEU A 521 -6.24 -5.82 -0.08
N ALA A 522 -7.52 -6.07 -0.34
CA ALA A 522 -7.97 -7.27 -1.04
C ALA A 522 -7.49 -7.31 -2.49
N LEU A 523 -7.55 -6.17 -3.19
CA LEU A 523 -7.01 -6.00 -4.55
C LEU A 523 -5.50 -6.27 -4.58
N LEU A 524 -4.75 -5.73 -3.62
CA LEU A 524 -3.32 -5.99 -3.50
C LEU A 524 -3.03 -7.50 -3.40
N HIS A 525 -3.73 -8.21 -2.52
CA HIS A 525 -3.56 -9.66 -2.39
C HIS A 525 -3.99 -10.42 -3.66
N GLU A 526 -5.05 -9.99 -4.33
CA GLU A 526 -5.44 -10.54 -5.64
C GLU A 526 -4.32 -10.35 -6.69
N SER A 527 -3.76 -9.15 -6.79
CA SER A 527 -2.67 -8.81 -7.72
C SER A 527 -1.36 -9.56 -7.43
N GLN A 528 -1.10 -9.89 -6.16
CA GLN A 528 0.00 -10.78 -5.74
C GLN A 528 -0.26 -12.27 -6.03
N GLY A 529 -1.48 -12.67 -6.44
CA GLY A 529 -1.89 -14.06 -6.59
C GLY A 529 -2.29 -14.75 -5.29
N ASN A 530 -2.42 -14.00 -4.19
CA ASN A 530 -2.81 -14.46 -2.85
C ASN A 530 -4.35 -14.48 -2.72
N PHE A 531 -4.99 -15.31 -3.54
CA PHE A 531 -6.46 -15.30 -3.68
C PHE A 531 -7.22 -15.67 -2.40
N ARG A 532 -6.61 -16.49 -1.54
CA ARG A 532 -7.23 -16.96 -0.28
C ARG A 532 -7.28 -15.87 0.78
N GLU A 533 -6.32 -14.94 0.74
CA GLU A 533 -6.24 -13.76 1.58
C GLU A 533 -7.21 -12.68 1.08
N ALA A 534 -7.38 -12.55 -0.23
CA ALA A 534 -8.29 -11.59 -0.85
C ALA A 534 -9.79 -11.91 -0.64
N GLU A 535 -10.21 -13.18 -0.81
CA GLU A 535 -11.62 -13.58 -0.73
C GLU A 535 -12.35 -13.12 0.55
N PRO A 536 -11.85 -13.39 1.78
CA PRO A 536 -12.56 -13.01 3.00
C PRO A 536 -12.68 -11.48 3.15
N LEU A 537 -11.70 -10.73 2.66
CA LEU A 537 -11.73 -9.27 2.68
C LEU A 537 -12.84 -8.75 1.76
N TYR A 538 -12.90 -9.20 0.51
CA TYR A 538 -13.98 -8.82 -0.41
C TYR A 538 -15.35 -9.21 0.11
N ARG A 539 -15.53 -10.43 0.64
CA ARG A 539 -16.83 -10.89 1.14
C ARG A 539 -17.31 -10.07 2.33
N ARG A 540 -16.42 -9.74 3.27
CA ARG A 540 -16.75 -8.89 4.42
C ARG A 540 -17.14 -7.48 3.96
N THR A 541 -16.34 -6.89 3.08
CA THR A 541 -16.60 -5.55 2.52
C THR A 541 -17.92 -5.51 1.76
N LEU A 542 -18.21 -6.50 0.91
CA LEU A 542 -19.46 -6.56 0.14
C LEU A 542 -20.67 -6.65 1.08
N ALA A 543 -20.66 -7.56 2.05
CA ALA A 543 -21.78 -7.73 2.98
C ALA A 543 -22.04 -6.46 3.81
N GLN A 544 -20.96 -5.77 4.21
CA GLN A 544 -21.03 -4.49 4.91
C GLN A 544 -21.67 -3.40 4.04
N LEU A 545 -21.16 -3.18 2.82
CA LEU A 545 -21.69 -2.16 1.92
C LEU A 545 -23.12 -2.45 1.47
N GLU A 546 -23.47 -3.72 1.22
CA GLU A 546 -24.85 -4.12 0.92
C GLU A 546 -25.80 -3.82 2.09
N SER A 547 -25.34 -4.00 3.34
CA SER A 547 -26.13 -3.68 4.53
C SER A 547 -26.25 -2.16 4.75
N ALA A 548 -25.19 -1.39 4.49
CA ALA A 548 -25.13 0.03 4.77
C ALA A 548 -25.79 0.88 3.67
N LEU A 549 -25.49 0.60 2.40
CA LEU A 549 -25.85 1.43 1.25
C LEU A 549 -26.83 0.73 0.30
N GLY A 550 -26.98 -0.59 0.43
CA GLY A 550 -27.81 -1.42 -0.44
C GLY A 550 -27.02 -2.04 -1.62
N PRO A 551 -27.55 -3.10 -2.23
CA PRO A 551 -26.83 -3.89 -3.25
C PRO A 551 -26.71 -3.20 -4.61
N GLU A 552 -27.47 -2.14 -4.85
CA GLU A 552 -27.45 -1.34 -6.09
C GLU A 552 -26.45 -0.17 -6.00
N HIS A 553 -25.79 0.01 -4.85
CA HIS A 553 -24.80 1.06 -4.68
C HIS A 553 -23.53 0.77 -5.48
N THR A 554 -22.92 1.79 -6.08
CA THR A 554 -21.78 1.62 -6.99
C THR A 554 -20.57 0.98 -6.35
N GLU A 555 -20.25 1.32 -5.10
CA GLU A 555 -19.19 0.65 -4.36
C GLU A 555 -19.52 -0.85 -4.16
N ALA A 556 -20.75 -1.20 -3.76
CA ALA A 556 -21.14 -2.60 -3.60
C ALA A 556 -21.05 -3.39 -4.92
N ILE A 557 -21.46 -2.77 -6.04
CA ILE A 557 -21.34 -3.36 -7.37
C ILE A 557 -19.86 -3.54 -7.75
N ALA A 558 -19.00 -2.58 -7.45
CA ALA A 558 -17.56 -2.65 -7.71
C ALA A 558 -16.89 -3.79 -6.90
N ILE A 559 -17.19 -3.91 -5.60
CA ILE A 559 -16.69 -5.03 -4.79
C ILE A 559 -17.19 -6.38 -5.32
N ARG A 560 -18.48 -6.46 -5.68
CA ARG A 560 -19.05 -7.68 -6.30
C ARG A 560 -18.34 -8.03 -7.59
N ASN A 561 -18.01 -7.04 -8.43
CA ASN A 561 -17.25 -7.25 -9.66
C ASN A 561 -15.85 -7.80 -9.39
N ASN A 562 -15.14 -7.27 -8.38
CA ASN A 562 -13.81 -7.75 -8.02
C ASN A 562 -13.88 -9.18 -7.47
N LEU A 563 -14.84 -9.47 -6.58
CA LEU A 563 -15.06 -10.83 -6.08
C LEU A 563 -15.43 -11.82 -7.18
N ALA A 564 -16.27 -11.41 -8.15
CA ALA A 564 -16.61 -12.24 -9.30
C ALA A 564 -15.38 -12.53 -10.18
N PHE A 565 -14.48 -11.56 -10.30
CA PHE A 565 -13.22 -11.73 -11.02
C PHE A 565 -12.27 -12.67 -10.27
N LEU A 566 -12.16 -12.54 -8.96
CA LEU A 566 -11.41 -13.47 -8.12
C LEU A 566 -11.92 -14.92 -8.29
N TYR A 567 -13.24 -15.13 -8.27
CA TYR A 567 -13.82 -16.45 -8.51
C TYR A 567 -13.58 -16.98 -9.93
N LEU A 568 -13.52 -16.10 -10.94
CA LEU A 568 -13.08 -16.49 -12.28
C LEU A 568 -11.62 -16.99 -12.27
N LEU A 569 -10.72 -16.31 -11.55
CA LEU A 569 -9.31 -16.73 -11.41
C LEU A 569 -9.17 -18.04 -10.63
N MET A 570 -10.03 -18.27 -9.64
CA MET A 570 -10.08 -19.50 -8.83
C MET A 570 -10.81 -20.66 -9.53
N GLU A 571 -11.21 -20.51 -10.79
CA GLU A 571 -11.97 -21.51 -11.56
C GLU A 571 -13.35 -21.87 -10.97
N GLN A 572 -13.94 -20.98 -10.17
CA GLN A 572 -15.30 -21.08 -9.62
C GLN A 572 -16.31 -20.39 -10.57
N LEU A 573 -16.48 -21.01 -11.74
CA LEU A 573 -17.11 -20.36 -12.90
C LEU A 573 -18.61 -20.04 -12.71
N GLU A 574 -19.37 -20.90 -12.02
CA GLU A 574 -20.79 -20.67 -11.78
C GLU A 574 -21.05 -19.48 -10.86
N ASP A 575 -20.30 -19.38 -9.76
CA ASP A 575 -20.40 -18.26 -8.82
C ASP A 575 -19.98 -16.94 -9.49
N ALA A 576 -18.87 -16.98 -10.25
CA ALA A 576 -18.42 -15.85 -11.04
C ALA A 576 -19.49 -15.39 -12.05
N ARG A 577 -20.12 -16.33 -12.78
CA ARG A 577 -21.15 -16.01 -13.77
C ARG A 577 -22.33 -15.29 -13.12
N ASP A 578 -22.88 -15.86 -12.05
CA ASP A 578 -24.09 -15.33 -11.42
C ASP A 578 -23.84 -13.91 -10.85
N MET A 579 -22.64 -13.68 -10.32
CA MET A 579 -22.22 -12.34 -9.92
C MET A 579 -22.03 -11.41 -11.12
N PHE A 580 -21.34 -11.80 -12.19
CA PHE A 580 -21.13 -10.94 -13.37
C PHE A 580 -22.43 -10.59 -14.09
N VAL A 581 -23.42 -11.50 -14.14
CA VAL A 581 -24.76 -11.18 -14.66
C VAL A 581 -25.39 -10.06 -13.84
N THR A 582 -25.31 -10.17 -12.51
CA THR A 582 -25.85 -9.17 -11.59
C THR A 582 -25.13 -7.82 -11.76
N VAL A 583 -23.80 -7.82 -11.76
CA VAL A 583 -22.96 -6.64 -11.96
C VAL A 583 -23.26 -5.96 -13.29
N HIS A 584 -23.34 -6.72 -14.39
CA HIS A 584 -23.61 -6.17 -15.71
C HIS A 584 -25.00 -5.53 -15.79
N ASP A 585 -26.04 -6.18 -15.25
CA ASP A 585 -27.39 -5.61 -15.22
C ASP A 585 -27.46 -4.32 -14.38
N GLN A 586 -26.81 -4.33 -13.21
CA GLN A 586 -26.74 -3.17 -12.33
C GLN A 586 -26.02 -1.99 -13.01
N TRP A 587 -24.84 -2.22 -13.61
CA TRP A 587 -24.14 -1.17 -14.36
C TRP A 587 -24.89 -0.68 -15.58
N LEU A 588 -25.58 -1.58 -16.31
CA LEU A 588 -26.41 -1.22 -17.44
C LEU A 588 -27.57 -0.30 -17.02
N ARG A 589 -28.22 -0.58 -15.88
CA ARG A 589 -29.29 0.26 -15.34
C ARG A 589 -28.76 1.60 -14.83
N GLN A 590 -27.57 1.60 -14.24
CA GLN A 590 -26.97 2.76 -13.59
C GLN A 590 -26.34 3.76 -14.58
N PHE A 591 -25.55 3.27 -15.53
CA PHE A 591 -24.74 4.10 -16.43
C PHE A 591 -25.06 3.90 -17.93
N GLY A 592 -25.91 2.93 -18.26
CA GLY A 592 -26.21 2.59 -19.65
C GLY A 592 -25.19 1.67 -20.31
N ALA A 593 -25.46 1.31 -21.56
CA ALA A 593 -24.75 0.24 -22.28
C ALA A 593 -23.34 0.62 -22.76
N ASP A 594 -23.08 1.92 -22.93
CA ASP A 594 -21.84 2.41 -23.53
C ASP A 594 -20.80 2.84 -22.48
N HIS A 595 -21.15 2.81 -21.20
CA HIS A 595 -20.25 3.14 -20.10
C HIS A 595 -19.16 2.08 -19.91
N GLN A 596 -17.94 2.50 -19.57
CA GLN A 596 -16.77 1.64 -19.49
C GLN A 596 -16.95 0.48 -18.49
N ASN A 597 -17.53 0.74 -17.31
CA ASN A 597 -17.81 -0.31 -16.32
C ASN A 597 -18.83 -1.34 -16.82
N THR A 598 -19.87 -0.90 -17.55
CA THR A 598 -20.86 -1.81 -18.15
C THR A 598 -20.22 -2.71 -19.19
N LEU A 599 -19.37 -2.14 -20.05
CA LEU A 599 -18.64 -2.87 -21.09
C LEU A 599 -17.59 -3.81 -20.50
N LYS A 600 -16.89 -3.41 -19.42
CA LYS A 600 -15.95 -4.27 -18.68
C LYS A 600 -16.67 -5.47 -18.07
N ALA A 601 -17.81 -5.24 -17.42
CA ALA A 601 -18.64 -6.30 -16.86
C ALA A 601 -19.19 -7.23 -17.95
N ALA A 602 -19.64 -6.68 -19.09
CA ALA A 602 -20.10 -7.46 -20.24
C ALA A 602 -19.00 -8.37 -20.81
N ASN A 603 -17.79 -7.84 -20.98
CA ASN A 603 -16.65 -8.61 -21.47
C ASN A 603 -16.25 -9.72 -20.47
N ASN A 604 -16.23 -9.42 -19.16
CA ASN A 604 -15.96 -10.43 -18.14
C ASN A 604 -17.04 -11.51 -18.08
N LEU A 605 -18.33 -11.13 -18.19
CA LEU A 605 -19.43 -12.09 -18.30
C LEU A 605 -19.24 -13.01 -19.52
N ALA A 606 -18.88 -12.45 -20.68
CA ALA A 606 -18.61 -13.23 -21.89
C ALA A 606 -17.43 -14.20 -21.70
N ARG A 607 -16.37 -13.79 -20.97
CA ARG A 607 -15.25 -14.67 -20.59
C ARG A 607 -15.73 -15.85 -19.75
N VAL A 608 -16.55 -15.62 -18.72
CA VAL A 608 -17.08 -16.71 -17.90
C VAL A 608 -18.01 -17.63 -18.70
N GLN A 609 -18.87 -17.07 -19.54
CA GLN A 609 -19.74 -17.83 -20.45
C GLN A 609 -18.92 -18.72 -21.40
N ARG A 610 -17.83 -18.19 -21.97
CA ARG A 610 -16.88 -18.97 -22.78
C ARG A 610 -16.32 -20.15 -21.99
N ARG A 611 -15.80 -19.91 -20.77
CA ARG A 611 -15.23 -20.95 -19.90
C ARG A 611 -16.25 -22.02 -19.51
N LEU A 612 -17.53 -21.67 -19.38
CA LEU A 612 -18.64 -22.60 -19.14
C LEU A 612 -19.13 -23.34 -20.39
N GLY A 613 -18.56 -23.07 -21.57
CA GLY A 613 -18.98 -23.68 -22.85
C GLY A 613 -20.24 -23.06 -23.47
N GLN A 614 -20.71 -21.91 -22.98
CA GLN A 614 -21.85 -21.15 -23.52
C GLN A 614 -21.39 -20.27 -24.69
N LEU A 615 -20.85 -20.92 -25.73
CA LEU A 615 -20.04 -20.25 -26.75
C LEU A 615 -20.84 -19.30 -27.64
N ILE A 616 -22.13 -19.58 -27.90
CA ILE A 616 -22.98 -18.75 -28.76
C ILE A 616 -23.37 -17.45 -28.05
N GLU A 617 -23.75 -17.56 -26.78
CA GLU A 617 -24.06 -16.42 -25.92
C GLU A 617 -22.81 -15.54 -25.72
N ALA A 618 -21.66 -16.16 -25.46
CA ALA A 618 -20.38 -15.46 -25.35
C ALA A 618 -20.01 -14.73 -26.65
N GLU A 619 -20.20 -15.36 -27.83
CA GLU A 619 -19.91 -14.74 -29.13
C GLU A 619 -20.72 -13.46 -29.34
N ALA A 620 -22.03 -13.54 -29.08
CA ALA A 620 -22.92 -12.40 -29.23
C ALA A 620 -22.50 -11.23 -28.30
N LEU A 621 -22.16 -11.54 -27.05
CA LEU A 621 -21.77 -10.55 -26.07
C LEU A 621 -20.40 -9.94 -26.36
N PHE A 622 -19.40 -10.74 -26.77
CA PHE A 622 -18.09 -10.21 -27.19
C PHE A 622 -18.21 -9.30 -28.43
N LEU A 623 -19.01 -9.69 -29.43
CA LEU A 623 -19.18 -8.88 -30.64
C LEU A 623 -19.87 -7.55 -30.37
N ASP A 624 -20.95 -7.53 -29.56
CA ASP A 624 -21.61 -6.29 -29.17
C ASP A 624 -20.66 -5.39 -28.35
N THR A 625 -20.00 -5.98 -27.34
CA THR A 625 -19.05 -5.26 -26.47
C THR A 625 -17.88 -4.68 -27.25
N LEU A 626 -17.25 -5.46 -28.15
CA LEU A 626 -16.15 -5.00 -29.00
C LEU A 626 -16.60 -3.87 -29.95
N THR A 627 -17.81 -3.98 -30.52
CA THR A 627 -18.37 -2.94 -31.38
C THR A 627 -18.56 -1.63 -30.62
N ARG A 628 -19.14 -1.69 -29.43
CA ARG A 628 -19.36 -0.52 -28.57
C ARG A 628 -18.06 0.09 -28.08
N ARG A 629 -17.12 -0.72 -27.57
CA ARG A 629 -15.78 -0.28 -27.16
C ARG A 629 -15.04 0.41 -28.29
N THR A 630 -15.11 -0.14 -29.50
CA THR A 630 -14.47 0.48 -30.68
C THR A 630 -15.09 1.83 -31.02
N ALA A 631 -16.42 1.97 -30.90
CA ALA A 631 -17.11 3.22 -31.19
C ALA A 631 -16.91 4.30 -30.13
N THR A 632 -16.80 3.91 -28.85
CA THR A 632 -16.69 4.80 -27.69
C THR A 632 -15.24 5.20 -27.39
N LEU A 633 -14.33 4.22 -27.35
CA LEU A 633 -12.95 4.40 -26.91
C LEU A 633 -11.97 4.51 -28.10
N GLY A 634 -12.41 4.12 -29.29
CA GLY A 634 -11.57 4.04 -30.49
C GLY A 634 -10.84 2.71 -30.63
N ALA A 635 -10.41 2.40 -31.86
CA ALA A 635 -9.83 1.09 -32.21
C ALA A 635 -8.44 0.82 -31.61
N ASP A 636 -7.81 1.82 -31.01
CA ASP A 636 -6.45 1.77 -30.44
C ASP A 636 -6.50 1.60 -28.91
N HIS A 637 -7.69 1.56 -28.30
CA HIS A 637 -7.81 1.46 -26.85
C HIS A 637 -7.50 0.04 -26.35
N LEU A 638 -6.85 -0.08 -25.18
CA LEU A 638 -6.43 -1.37 -24.59
C LEU A 638 -7.59 -2.36 -24.43
N ASP A 639 -8.77 -1.86 -24.05
CA ASP A 639 -9.97 -2.68 -23.90
C ASP A 639 -10.48 -3.28 -25.23
N VAL A 640 -10.25 -2.59 -26.35
CA VAL A 640 -10.59 -3.11 -27.68
C VAL A 640 -9.63 -4.22 -28.08
N VAL A 641 -8.33 -4.04 -27.79
CA VAL A 641 -7.31 -5.08 -27.98
C VAL A 641 -7.69 -6.33 -27.18
N ARG A 642 -7.94 -6.19 -25.88
CA ARG A 642 -8.34 -7.31 -25.01
C ARG A 642 -9.62 -8.01 -25.48
N SER A 643 -10.68 -7.28 -25.82
CA SER A 643 -11.91 -7.89 -26.36
C SER A 643 -11.67 -8.63 -27.67
N THR A 644 -10.71 -8.19 -28.49
CA THR A 644 -10.34 -8.88 -29.74
C THR A 644 -9.59 -10.19 -29.46
N ILE A 645 -8.71 -10.20 -28.44
CA ILE A 645 -8.03 -11.41 -27.97
C ILE A 645 -9.06 -12.42 -27.44
N ASP A 646 -9.95 -11.98 -26.56
CA ASP A 646 -11.00 -12.81 -25.97
C ASP A 646 -11.90 -13.44 -27.05
N LEU A 647 -12.25 -12.68 -28.10
CA LEU A 647 -13.00 -13.20 -29.26
C LEU A 647 -12.20 -14.24 -30.05
N GLY A 648 -10.89 -14.02 -30.21
CA GLY A 648 -9.98 -14.98 -30.82
C GLY A 648 -9.90 -16.29 -30.04
N GLU A 649 -9.81 -16.22 -28.71
CA GLU A 649 -9.86 -17.41 -27.83
C GLU A 649 -11.19 -18.15 -27.96
N LEU A 650 -12.31 -17.43 -28.01
CA LEU A 650 -13.62 -18.03 -28.24
C LEU A 650 -13.67 -18.81 -29.56
N TYR A 651 -13.09 -18.27 -30.64
CA TYR A 651 -13.03 -19.00 -31.91
C TYR A 651 -12.17 -20.26 -31.86
N ILE A 652 -11.15 -20.32 -30.97
CA ILE A 652 -10.43 -21.58 -30.72
C ILE A 652 -11.40 -22.60 -30.10
N ASP A 653 -12.14 -22.22 -29.05
CA ASP A 653 -13.07 -23.12 -28.36
C ASP A 653 -14.24 -23.59 -29.25
N MET A 654 -14.61 -22.78 -30.25
CA MET A 654 -15.61 -23.13 -31.27
C MET A 654 -15.04 -23.98 -32.43
N ASP A 655 -13.75 -24.34 -32.40
CA ASP A 655 -13.04 -25.04 -33.48
C ASP A 655 -13.02 -24.25 -34.82
N ARG A 656 -13.13 -22.91 -34.74
CA ARG A 656 -13.08 -21.97 -35.88
C ARG A 656 -11.67 -21.41 -36.05
N LEU A 657 -10.72 -22.34 -36.18
CA LEU A 657 -9.28 -22.05 -36.13
C LEU A 657 -8.78 -21.02 -37.17
N PRO A 658 -9.27 -20.98 -38.42
CA PRO A 658 -8.88 -19.95 -39.38
C PRO A 658 -9.31 -18.53 -38.95
N GLU A 659 -10.53 -18.38 -38.42
CA GLU A 659 -11.00 -17.10 -37.89
C GLU A 659 -10.24 -16.72 -36.62
N ALA A 660 -9.95 -17.67 -35.73
CA ALA A 660 -9.13 -17.45 -34.54
C ALA A 660 -7.75 -16.91 -34.92
N GLU A 661 -7.04 -17.60 -35.83
CA GLU A 661 -5.71 -17.21 -36.29
C GLU A 661 -5.69 -15.80 -36.89
N ILE A 662 -6.65 -15.47 -37.77
CA ILE A 662 -6.74 -14.12 -38.37
C ILE A 662 -7.02 -13.05 -37.31
N THR A 663 -7.90 -13.35 -36.35
CA THR A 663 -8.31 -12.41 -35.30
C THR A 663 -7.15 -12.16 -34.34
N LEU A 664 -6.47 -13.22 -33.92
CA LEU A 664 -5.35 -13.17 -32.97
C LEU A 664 -4.09 -12.55 -33.58
N THR A 665 -3.78 -12.79 -34.85
CA THR A 665 -2.68 -12.09 -35.53
C THR A 665 -2.93 -10.59 -35.57
N LYS A 666 -4.16 -10.15 -35.90
CA LYS A 666 -4.51 -8.72 -35.87
C LYS A 666 -4.47 -8.14 -34.46
N ALA A 667 -4.93 -8.90 -33.47
CA ALA A 667 -4.89 -8.49 -32.08
C ALA A 667 -3.44 -8.32 -31.60
N LEU A 668 -2.55 -9.25 -31.97
CA LEU A 668 -1.11 -9.19 -31.67
C LEU A 668 -0.44 -7.97 -32.32
N GLU A 669 -0.59 -7.80 -33.63
CA GLU A 669 -0.04 -6.64 -34.36
C GLU A 669 -0.51 -5.31 -33.73
N ARG A 670 -1.78 -5.27 -33.29
CA ARG A 670 -2.35 -4.10 -32.64
C ARG A 670 -1.81 -3.90 -31.22
N ALA A 671 -1.70 -4.96 -30.44
CA ALA A 671 -1.15 -4.93 -29.09
C ALA A 671 0.30 -4.44 -29.12
N GLU A 672 1.13 -4.95 -30.04
CA GLU A 672 2.51 -4.51 -30.23
C GLU A 672 2.59 -3.02 -30.60
N TYR A 673 1.72 -2.55 -31.52
CA TYR A 673 1.70 -1.16 -31.95
C TYR A 673 1.29 -0.19 -30.83
N VAL A 674 0.27 -0.54 -30.04
CA VAL A 674 -0.31 0.35 -29.03
C VAL A 674 0.42 0.23 -27.70
N LEU A 675 0.64 -0.99 -27.22
CA LEU A 675 1.05 -1.31 -25.85
C LEU A 675 2.54 -1.69 -25.76
N GLY A 676 3.15 -2.08 -26.87
CA GLY A 676 4.53 -2.59 -26.91
C GLY A 676 4.62 -4.11 -26.80
N GLU A 677 5.83 -4.63 -27.04
CA GLU A 677 6.08 -6.06 -27.16
C GLU A 677 6.02 -6.81 -25.82
N GLN A 678 6.32 -6.11 -24.72
CA GLN A 678 6.40 -6.66 -23.37
C GLN A 678 5.13 -6.43 -22.54
N HIS A 679 4.04 -5.89 -23.11
CA HIS A 679 2.81 -5.68 -22.36
C HIS A 679 2.05 -7.01 -22.14
N PRO A 680 1.41 -7.24 -20.96
CA PRO A 680 0.62 -8.45 -20.68
C PRO A 680 -0.35 -8.90 -21.78
N TYR A 681 -1.15 -7.98 -22.33
CA TYR A 681 -2.07 -8.30 -23.44
C TYR A 681 -1.39 -8.72 -24.75
N THR A 682 -0.15 -8.27 -25.00
CA THR A 682 0.62 -8.73 -26.15
C THR A 682 0.94 -10.22 -25.98
N PHE A 683 1.34 -10.62 -24.77
CA PHE A 683 1.54 -12.04 -24.45
C PHE A 683 0.24 -12.85 -24.50
N ASP A 684 -0.89 -12.32 -24.03
CA ASP A 684 -2.18 -13.01 -24.13
C ASP A 684 -2.54 -13.30 -25.59
N ALA A 685 -2.33 -12.33 -26.49
CA ALA A 685 -2.51 -12.51 -27.93
C ALA A 685 -1.57 -13.57 -28.50
N MET A 686 -0.28 -13.55 -28.13
CA MET A 686 0.71 -14.55 -28.56
C MET A 686 0.37 -15.96 -28.06
N ASN A 687 0.01 -16.09 -26.80
CA ASN A 687 -0.36 -17.34 -26.16
C ASN A 687 -1.61 -17.95 -26.80
N ALA A 688 -2.63 -17.12 -27.04
CA ALA A 688 -3.82 -17.54 -27.75
C ALA A 688 -3.50 -17.94 -29.21
N LEU A 689 -2.65 -17.17 -29.91
CA LEU A 689 -2.23 -17.50 -31.28
C LEU A 689 -1.48 -18.83 -31.34
N ALA A 690 -0.55 -19.08 -30.41
CA ALA A 690 0.15 -20.36 -30.29
C ALA A 690 -0.84 -21.52 -30.08
N ARG A 691 -1.81 -21.37 -29.16
CA ARG A 691 -2.87 -22.38 -28.95
C ARG A 691 -3.72 -22.62 -30.20
N ALA A 692 -4.06 -21.57 -30.95
CA ALA A 692 -4.79 -21.72 -32.22
C ALA A 692 -3.99 -22.54 -33.24
N LYS A 693 -2.67 -22.30 -33.33
CA LYS A 693 -1.75 -23.05 -34.20
C LYS A 693 -1.60 -24.51 -33.76
N GLU A 694 -1.49 -24.76 -32.46
CA GLU A 694 -1.45 -26.12 -31.90
C GLU A 694 -2.74 -26.90 -32.18
N ALA A 695 -3.90 -26.28 -31.95
CA ALA A 695 -5.20 -26.87 -32.28
C ALA A 695 -5.30 -27.18 -33.79
N ALA A 696 -4.71 -26.33 -34.63
CA ALA A 696 -4.61 -26.53 -36.08
C ALA A 696 -3.52 -27.55 -36.49
N ARG A 697 -2.80 -28.14 -35.52
CA ARG A 697 -1.67 -29.07 -35.70
C ARG A 697 -0.48 -28.47 -36.48
N LYS A 698 -0.33 -27.15 -36.43
CA LYS A 698 0.81 -26.40 -36.99
C LYS A 698 1.90 -26.25 -35.95
N TYR A 699 2.45 -27.37 -35.46
CA TYR A 699 3.34 -27.38 -34.30
C TYR A 699 4.62 -26.55 -34.47
N ALA A 700 5.24 -26.57 -35.65
CA ALA A 700 6.43 -25.74 -35.90
C ALA A 700 6.14 -24.24 -35.76
N GLU A 701 5.02 -23.76 -36.35
CA GLU A 701 4.60 -22.36 -36.21
C GLU A 701 4.25 -22.02 -34.76
N ALA A 702 3.63 -22.94 -34.02
CA ALA A 702 3.33 -22.75 -32.60
C ALA A 702 4.61 -22.67 -31.75
N ILE A 703 5.59 -23.53 -32.01
CA ILE A 703 6.90 -23.52 -31.35
C ILE A 703 7.62 -22.19 -31.59
N ASP A 704 7.55 -21.63 -32.80
CA ASP A 704 8.16 -20.34 -33.10
C ASP A 704 7.47 -19.18 -32.37
N VAL A 705 6.13 -19.16 -32.31
CA VAL A 705 5.39 -18.16 -31.53
C VAL A 705 5.71 -18.26 -30.04
N ARG A 706 5.75 -19.48 -29.49
CA ARG A 706 6.08 -19.71 -28.07
C ARG A 706 7.54 -19.37 -27.74
N ALA A 707 8.48 -19.65 -28.63
CA ALA A 707 9.88 -19.29 -28.45
C ALA A 707 10.08 -17.77 -28.42
N LEU A 708 9.42 -17.04 -29.34
CA LEU A 708 9.42 -15.57 -29.32
C LEU A 708 8.72 -15.04 -28.05
N GLY A 709 7.61 -15.64 -27.65
CA GLY A 709 6.88 -15.30 -26.42
C GLY A 709 7.77 -15.46 -25.19
N PHE A 710 8.44 -16.61 -25.07
CA PHE A 710 9.39 -16.88 -24.00
C PHE A 710 10.55 -15.88 -23.96
N GLN A 711 11.11 -15.52 -25.12
CA GLN A 711 12.15 -14.48 -25.18
C GLN A 711 11.64 -13.15 -24.63
N ARG A 712 10.53 -12.64 -25.16
CA ARG A 712 9.94 -11.35 -24.73
C ARG A 712 9.50 -11.39 -23.27
N ARG A 713 9.00 -12.53 -22.80
CA ARG A 713 8.62 -12.73 -21.39
C ARG A 713 9.83 -12.70 -20.48
N SER A 714 10.97 -13.22 -20.93
CA SER A 714 12.23 -13.13 -20.18
C SER A 714 12.66 -11.66 -20.00
N GLU A 715 12.58 -10.87 -21.08
CA GLU A 715 12.85 -9.41 -21.02
C GLU A 715 11.86 -8.67 -20.11
N TYR A 716 10.57 -9.03 -20.17
CA TYR A 716 9.55 -8.53 -19.26
C TYR A 716 9.88 -8.84 -17.79
N LEU A 717 10.30 -10.06 -17.48
CA LEU A 717 10.64 -10.44 -16.12
C LEU A 717 11.91 -9.71 -15.62
N ASP A 718 12.95 -9.60 -16.45
CA ASP A 718 14.15 -8.81 -16.11
C ASP A 718 13.82 -7.34 -15.76
N ARG A 719 12.75 -6.79 -16.36
CA ARG A 719 12.25 -5.43 -16.13
C ARG A 719 11.40 -5.31 -14.87
N LEU A 720 10.44 -6.22 -14.69
CA LEU A 720 9.45 -6.14 -13.61
C LEU A 720 10.03 -6.64 -12.29
N LEU A 721 10.77 -7.75 -12.29
CA LEU A 721 11.27 -8.35 -11.05
C LEU A 721 12.20 -7.41 -10.29
N TRP A 722 12.88 -6.51 -10.99
CA TRP A 722 13.79 -5.55 -10.37
C TRP A 722 13.08 -4.52 -9.48
N VAL A 723 11.90 -4.05 -9.91
CA VAL A 723 11.13 -3.04 -9.17
C VAL A 723 10.20 -3.66 -8.13
N THR A 724 9.98 -4.97 -8.20
CA THR A 724 9.13 -5.69 -7.25
C THR A 724 9.93 -6.20 -6.05
N GLY A 725 9.25 -6.30 -4.91
CA GLY A 725 9.73 -6.97 -3.71
C GLY A 725 10.06 -8.46 -3.87
N GLU A 726 10.88 -9.01 -2.96
CA GLU A 726 11.33 -10.42 -3.01
C GLU A 726 10.16 -11.41 -3.10
N ASN A 727 9.13 -11.24 -2.25
CA ASN A 727 7.94 -12.10 -2.24
C ASN A 727 7.10 -11.94 -3.53
N ALA A 728 6.99 -10.71 -4.03
CA ALA A 728 6.28 -10.42 -5.26
C ALA A 728 6.98 -11.06 -6.48
N ARG A 729 8.31 -11.09 -6.51
CA ARG A 729 9.08 -11.69 -7.60
C ARG A 729 8.74 -13.17 -7.80
N GLU A 730 8.71 -13.94 -6.72
CA GLU A 730 8.33 -15.36 -6.77
C GLU A 730 6.87 -15.52 -7.25
N GLY A 731 5.96 -14.69 -6.74
CA GLY A 731 4.57 -14.62 -7.20
C GLY A 731 4.44 -14.41 -8.71
N TYR A 732 5.20 -13.45 -9.27
CA TYR A 732 5.22 -13.17 -10.71
C TYR A 732 5.72 -14.37 -11.54
N LEU A 733 6.78 -15.05 -11.09
CA LEU A 733 7.28 -16.24 -11.79
C LEU A 733 6.26 -17.37 -11.78
N ARG A 734 5.58 -17.58 -10.65
CA ARG A 734 4.51 -18.57 -10.49
C ARG A 734 3.30 -18.26 -11.36
N LEU A 735 2.85 -17.00 -11.38
CA LEU A 735 1.71 -16.54 -12.19
C LEU A 735 1.90 -16.84 -13.68
N HIS A 736 3.12 -16.69 -14.20
CA HIS A 736 3.45 -16.92 -15.61
C HIS A 736 4.06 -18.28 -15.91
N ARG A 737 4.13 -19.17 -14.92
CA ARG A 737 4.65 -20.53 -15.10
C ARG A 737 3.88 -21.37 -16.14
N PRO A 738 2.54 -21.29 -16.27
CA PRO A 738 1.81 -22.05 -17.28
C PRO A 738 2.25 -21.75 -18.73
N GLU A 739 2.67 -20.52 -19.03
CA GLU A 739 3.18 -20.14 -20.35
C GLU A 739 4.48 -20.87 -20.67
N PHE A 740 5.41 -20.88 -19.71
CA PHE A 740 6.68 -21.61 -19.79
C PHE A 740 6.46 -23.12 -19.91
N ASN A 741 5.62 -23.68 -19.05
CA ASN A 741 5.26 -25.09 -19.04
C ASN A 741 4.69 -25.54 -20.40
N ALA A 742 3.83 -24.73 -21.02
CA ALA A 742 3.27 -25.05 -22.33
C ALA A 742 4.32 -24.99 -23.46
N TYR A 743 5.33 -24.13 -23.36
CA TYR A 743 6.46 -24.13 -24.29
C TYR A 743 7.32 -25.39 -24.14
N ILE A 744 7.74 -25.72 -22.91
CA ILE A 744 8.55 -26.91 -22.65
C ILE A 744 7.80 -28.20 -23.01
N SER A 745 6.51 -28.28 -22.69
CA SER A 745 5.65 -29.41 -23.07
C SER A 745 5.59 -29.63 -24.57
N LEU A 746 5.55 -28.53 -25.36
CA LEU A 746 5.53 -28.63 -26.82
C LEU A 746 6.88 -29.09 -27.38
N LEU A 747 7.99 -28.62 -26.81
CA LEU A 747 9.34 -29.08 -27.15
C LEU A 747 9.54 -30.56 -26.79
N ALA A 748 9.07 -31.00 -25.61
CA ALA A 748 9.13 -32.38 -25.15
C ALA A 748 8.38 -33.34 -26.09
N ARG A 749 7.26 -32.90 -26.68
CA ARG A 749 6.49 -33.68 -27.65
C ARG A 749 7.15 -33.75 -29.03
N GLU A 750 7.91 -32.73 -29.42
CA GLU A 750 8.59 -32.69 -30.71
C GLU A 750 9.91 -33.48 -30.68
N GLY A 751 10.70 -33.29 -29.63
CA GLY A 751 11.96 -34.00 -29.38
C GLY A 751 13.08 -33.68 -30.38
N GLY A 752 14.23 -34.33 -30.21
CA GLY A 752 15.37 -34.17 -31.12
C GLY A 752 16.21 -32.91 -30.88
N ALA A 753 17.15 -32.66 -31.80
CA ALA A 753 18.24 -31.70 -31.59
C ALA A 753 17.78 -30.24 -31.45
N GLU A 754 16.78 -29.81 -32.23
CA GLU A 754 16.28 -28.42 -32.14
C GLU A 754 15.52 -28.19 -30.83
N ALA A 755 14.71 -29.15 -30.39
CA ALA A 755 14.07 -29.11 -29.07
C ALA A 755 15.11 -29.10 -27.95
N GLY A 756 16.15 -29.94 -28.02
CA GLY A 756 17.25 -29.98 -27.05
C GLY A 756 17.96 -28.64 -26.94
N LYS A 757 18.27 -28.00 -28.07
CA LYS A 757 18.85 -26.66 -28.08
C LYS A 757 17.95 -25.63 -27.40
N ARG A 758 16.67 -25.61 -27.76
CA ARG A 758 15.70 -24.65 -27.21
C ARG A 758 15.44 -24.87 -25.71
N ILE A 759 15.50 -26.11 -25.21
CA ILE A 759 15.41 -26.42 -23.77
C ILE A 759 16.60 -25.84 -23.03
N VAL A 760 17.82 -26.02 -23.55
CA VAL A 760 19.01 -25.43 -22.91
C VAL A 760 18.96 -23.90 -22.95
N GLU A 761 18.56 -23.30 -24.08
CA GLU A 761 18.37 -21.85 -24.17
C GLU A 761 17.31 -21.34 -23.18
N ALA A 762 16.23 -22.10 -22.98
CA ALA A 762 15.20 -21.78 -22.00
C ALA A 762 15.73 -21.86 -20.56
N SER A 763 16.46 -22.91 -20.24
CA SER A 763 17.09 -23.09 -18.93
C SER A 763 18.08 -21.96 -18.61
N LEU A 764 18.97 -21.61 -19.54
CA LEU A 764 19.96 -20.53 -19.37
C LEU A 764 19.36 -19.14 -19.06
N LYS A 765 18.12 -18.90 -19.49
CA LYS A 765 17.40 -17.64 -19.22
C LYS A 765 16.54 -17.71 -17.97
N ARG A 766 15.91 -18.85 -17.71
CA ARG A 766 14.95 -19.02 -16.61
C ARG A 766 15.63 -19.37 -15.31
N LYS A 767 16.70 -20.17 -15.34
CA LYS A 767 17.31 -20.70 -14.13
C LYS A 767 18.12 -19.65 -13.35
N GLY A 768 17.87 -19.56 -12.04
CA GLY A 768 18.52 -18.61 -11.14
C GLY A 768 18.19 -17.15 -11.46
N LEU A 769 17.00 -16.87 -11.99
CA LEU A 769 16.60 -15.53 -12.40
C LEU A 769 16.34 -14.62 -11.20
N LEU A 770 15.63 -15.12 -10.19
CA LEU A 770 15.34 -14.34 -8.97
C LEU A 770 16.63 -13.91 -8.30
N LEU A 771 17.54 -14.87 -8.10
CA LEU A 771 18.80 -14.61 -7.43
C LEU A 771 19.72 -13.69 -8.23
N LYS A 772 19.75 -13.83 -9.58
CA LYS A 772 20.42 -12.87 -10.46
C LYS A 772 19.90 -11.45 -10.20
N VAL A 773 18.58 -11.26 -10.16
CA VAL A 773 17.95 -9.95 -9.92
C VAL A 773 18.31 -9.42 -8.52
N THR A 774 18.24 -10.25 -7.49
CA THR A 774 18.62 -9.89 -6.12
C THR A 774 20.10 -9.49 -6.03
N SER A 775 20.99 -10.23 -6.71
CA SER A 775 22.42 -9.91 -6.84
C SER A 775 22.66 -8.59 -7.58
N GLU A 776 21.94 -8.30 -8.66
CA GLU A 776 22.02 -7.01 -9.36
C GLU A 776 21.63 -5.84 -8.46
N ILE A 777 20.53 -5.97 -7.70
CA ILE A 777 20.05 -4.94 -6.78
C ILE A 777 21.08 -4.66 -5.69
N GLN A 778 21.61 -5.71 -5.06
CA GLN A 778 22.64 -5.57 -4.02
C GLN A 778 23.91 -4.90 -4.56
N GLN A 779 24.35 -5.26 -5.77
CA GLN A 779 25.51 -4.65 -6.39
C GLN A 779 25.29 -3.16 -6.72
N ILE A 780 24.11 -2.77 -7.20
CA ILE A 780 23.78 -1.36 -7.44
C ILE A 780 23.78 -0.59 -6.12
N ALA A 781 23.20 -1.15 -5.05
CA ALA A 781 23.21 -0.55 -3.72
C ALA A 781 24.65 -0.32 -3.22
N GLN A 782 25.54 -1.30 -3.40
CA GLN A 782 26.96 -1.15 -3.05
C GLN A 782 27.65 -0.07 -3.89
N LEU A 783 27.42 -0.04 -5.20
CA LEU A 783 27.98 0.97 -6.08
C LEU A 783 27.49 2.38 -5.71
N SER A 784 26.27 2.50 -5.17
CA SER A 784 25.72 3.77 -4.74
C SER A 784 26.43 4.40 -3.52
N ASN A 785 27.21 3.60 -2.78
CA ASN A 785 28.06 4.10 -1.70
C ASN A 785 29.23 4.96 -2.21
N ASP A 786 29.61 4.82 -3.49
CA ASP A 786 30.55 5.74 -4.13
C ASP A 786 29.83 7.04 -4.50
N PRO A 787 30.25 8.21 -3.97
CA PRO A 787 29.64 9.50 -4.29
C PRO A 787 29.61 9.84 -5.78
N GLU A 788 30.55 9.33 -6.59
CA GLU A 788 30.56 9.56 -8.05
C GLU A 788 29.49 8.74 -8.79
N LEU A 789 29.09 7.59 -8.23
CA LEU A 789 28.14 6.65 -8.85
C LEU A 789 26.73 6.75 -8.27
N SER A 790 26.58 7.28 -7.06
CA SER A 790 25.30 7.42 -6.35
C SER A 790 24.20 8.07 -7.21
N ALA A 791 24.52 9.17 -7.90
CA ALA A 791 23.57 9.84 -8.79
C ALA A 791 23.16 8.98 -10.00
N THR A 792 24.10 8.20 -10.55
CA THR A 792 23.83 7.29 -11.67
C THR A 792 22.97 6.10 -11.23
N ALA A 793 23.22 5.57 -10.03
CA ALA A 793 22.42 4.50 -9.43
C ALA A 793 20.98 4.95 -9.17
N ALA A 794 20.79 6.13 -8.57
CA ALA A 794 19.48 6.71 -8.34
C ALA A 794 18.71 6.98 -9.66
N GLU A 795 19.40 7.49 -10.69
CA GLU A 795 18.77 7.71 -11.99
C GLU A 795 18.41 6.39 -12.69
N LEU A 796 19.20 5.33 -12.51
CA LEU A 796 18.89 4.00 -13.03
C LEU A 796 17.65 3.42 -12.35
N GLU A 797 17.56 3.55 -11.03
CA GLU A 797 16.40 3.11 -10.25
C GLU A 797 15.12 3.78 -10.73
N ALA A 798 15.12 5.12 -10.81
CA ALA A 798 13.99 5.89 -11.30
C ALA A 798 13.60 5.47 -12.73
N ALA A 799 14.57 5.36 -13.64
CA ALA A 799 14.31 4.96 -15.01
C ALA A 799 13.75 3.53 -15.12
N ARG A 800 14.18 2.59 -14.26
CA ARG A 800 13.62 1.23 -14.22
C ARG A 800 12.18 1.22 -13.69
N LYS A 801 11.86 2.02 -12.66
CA LYS A 801 10.50 2.20 -12.12
C LYS A 801 9.55 2.76 -13.17
N ASP A 802 9.92 3.86 -13.81
CA ASP A 802 9.14 4.47 -14.91
C ASP A 802 8.88 3.45 -16.03
N LEU A 803 9.94 2.73 -16.41
CA LEU A 803 9.89 1.75 -17.47
C LEU A 803 8.97 0.58 -17.12
N ALA A 804 9.01 0.06 -15.89
CA ALA A 804 8.13 -1.00 -15.41
C ALA A 804 6.67 -0.54 -15.36
N SER A 805 6.39 0.59 -14.69
CA SER A 805 5.04 1.17 -14.55
C SER A 805 4.37 1.37 -15.92
N MET A 806 5.05 2.01 -16.87
CA MET A 806 4.50 2.24 -18.22
C MET A 806 4.23 0.95 -19.00
N THR A 807 4.91 -0.15 -18.69
CA THR A 807 4.68 -1.45 -19.35
C THR A 807 3.39 -2.10 -18.90
N LEU A 808 3.00 -1.87 -17.65
CA LEU A 808 1.79 -2.42 -17.07
C LEU A 808 0.59 -1.53 -17.37
N SER A 809 0.76 -0.20 -17.31
CA SER A 809 -0.34 0.76 -17.48
C SER A 809 -0.78 0.95 -18.93
N GLY A 810 0.14 0.76 -19.89
CA GLY A 810 -0.09 1.09 -21.30
C GLY A 810 -0.13 2.61 -21.57
N PRO A 811 -0.64 3.05 -22.74
CA PRO A 811 -0.66 4.45 -23.15
C PRO A 811 -1.51 5.34 -22.25
N THR A 812 -0.91 6.45 -21.83
CA THR A 812 -1.59 7.60 -21.23
C THR A 812 -2.04 8.59 -22.31
N SER A 813 -2.85 9.59 -21.96
CA SER A 813 -3.22 10.68 -22.88
C SER A 813 -2.01 11.42 -23.48
N GLU A 814 -0.90 11.52 -22.73
CA GLU A 814 0.33 12.21 -23.16
C GLU A 814 1.25 11.35 -24.03
N THR A 815 1.14 10.03 -23.88
CA THR A 815 1.92 9.05 -24.63
C THR A 815 1.09 8.40 -25.75
N GLN A 816 -0.20 8.74 -25.88
CA GLN A 816 -1.08 8.20 -26.90
C GLN A 816 -0.48 8.42 -28.31
N GLY A 817 -0.35 7.33 -29.06
CA GLY A 817 0.23 7.32 -30.40
C GLY A 817 1.77 7.35 -30.46
N ARG A 818 2.47 7.51 -29.32
CA ARG A 818 3.93 7.45 -29.19
C ARG A 818 4.41 6.58 -28.03
N HIS A 819 3.52 5.79 -27.41
CA HIS A 819 3.80 5.06 -26.18
C HIS A 819 4.98 4.09 -26.33
N THR A 820 5.01 3.34 -27.43
CA THR A 820 6.13 2.45 -27.77
C THR A 820 7.45 3.20 -27.98
N GLU A 821 7.42 4.43 -28.48
CA GLU A 821 8.61 5.29 -28.59
C GLU A 821 9.13 5.68 -27.20
N VAL A 822 8.23 6.02 -26.27
CA VAL A 822 8.59 6.37 -24.88
C VAL A 822 9.17 5.17 -24.14
N LEU A 823 8.57 3.97 -24.27
CA LEU A 823 9.13 2.74 -23.70
C LEU A 823 10.55 2.50 -24.23
N TYR A 824 10.79 2.70 -25.53
CA TYR A 824 12.11 2.56 -26.15
C TYR A 824 13.10 3.60 -25.63
N GLU A 825 12.68 4.86 -25.43
CA GLU A 825 13.52 5.92 -24.86
C GLU A 825 13.95 5.60 -23.42
N LEU A 826 13.02 5.15 -22.58
CA LEU A 826 13.28 4.71 -21.21
C LEU A 826 14.20 3.49 -21.19
N GLU A 827 13.97 2.51 -22.06
CA GLU A 827 14.80 1.30 -22.15
C GLU A 827 16.23 1.65 -22.58
N ARG A 828 16.38 2.56 -23.54
CA ARG A 828 17.70 3.08 -23.93
C ARG A 828 18.38 3.80 -22.77
N LYS A 829 17.64 4.60 -21.99
CA LYS A 829 18.16 5.28 -20.80
C LYS A 829 18.65 4.28 -19.76
N VAL A 830 17.86 3.24 -19.46
CA VAL A 830 18.24 2.15 -18.56
C VAL A 830 19.54 1.48 -19.05
N ASN A 831 19.61 1.09 -20.32
CA ASN A 831 20.80 0.47 -20.90
C ASN A 831 22.05 1.38 -20.84
N GLU A 832 21.90 2.69 -21.08
CA GLU A 832 22.98 3.68 -20.98
C GLU A 832 23.52 3.79 -19.54
N LEU A 833 22.63 3.87 -18.55
CA LEU A 833 22.96 3.96 -17.13
C LEU A 833 23.56 2.65 -16.59
N GLN A 834 23.00 1.50 -16.96
CA GLN A 834 23.59 0.19 -16.69
C GLN A 834 25.00 0.09 -17.26
N GLY A 835 25.22 0.58 -18.48
CA GLY A 835 26.55 0.62 -19.10
C GLY A 835 27.55 1.55 -18.37
N LEU A 836 27.08 2.63 -17.73
CA LEU A 836 27.90 3.49 -16.89
C LEU A 836 28.33 2.78 -15.61
N LEU A 837 27.39 2.18 -14.87
CA LEU A 837 27.69 1.40 -13.66
C LEU A 837 28.55 0.16 -13.98
N GLY A 838 28.25 -0.53 -15.08
CA GLY A 838 29.03 -1.69 -15.56
C GLY A 838 30.48 -1.33 -15.91
N ARG A 839 30.77 -0.07 -16.29
CA ARG A 839 32.17 0.38 -16.47
C ARG A 839 32.93 0.48 -15.14
N ALA A 840 32.24 0.79 -14.04
CA ALA A 840 32.82 0.87 -12.71
C ALA A 840 32.97 -0.51 -12.05
N SER A 841 32.07 -1.47 -12.36
CA SER A 841 32.10 -2.82 -11.78
C SER A 841 32.06 -3.92 -12.83
N VAL A 842 33.13 -4.73 -12.87
CA VAL A 842 33.21 -5.94 -13.71
C VAL A 842 32.20 -7.00 -13.25
N ARG A 843 31.96 -7.11 -11.94
CA ARG A 843 30.95 -8.02 -11.35
C ARG A 843 29.55 -7.68 -11.88
N TYR A 844 29.17 -6.40 -11.82
CA TYR A 844 27.86 -5.95 -12.29
C TYR A 844 27.72 -6.10 -13.80
N ARG A 845 28.79 -5.84 -14.55
CA ARG A 845 28.80 -6.06 -16.00
C ARG A 845 28.63 -7.54 -16.37
N SER A 846 29.19 -8.45 -15.57
CA SER A 846 29.09 -9.89 -15.78
C SER A 846 27.67 -10.40 -15.47
N SER A 847 27.01 -9.86 -14.42
CA SER A 847 25.65 -10.28 -14.06
C SER A 847 24.59 -9.84 -15.08
N ILE A 848 24.79 -8.70 -15.75
CA ILE A 848 23.88 -8.21 -16.81
C ILE A 848 24.21 -8.75 -18.21
N ALA A 849 25.24 -9.60 -18.35
CA ALA A 849 25.66 -10.11 -19.65
C ALA A 849 24.61 -11.08 -20.23
N ASN A 850 24.32 -10.93 -21.52
CA ASN A 850 23.38 -11.82 -22.19
C ASN A 850 24.01 -13.20 -22.45
N VAL A 851 23.35 -14.25 -22.01
CA VAL A 851 23.83 -15.64 -22.08
C VAL A 851 23.16 -16.37 -23.24
N THR A 852 23.95 -17.07 -24.04
CA THR A 852 23.46 -17.82 -25.22
C THR A 852 23.98 -19.25 -25.20
N ALA A 853 23.22 -20.19 -25.79
CA ALA A 853 23.68 -21.57 -25.96
C ALA A 853 25.01 -21.64 -26.74
N GLY A 854 25.20 -20.76 -27.74
CA GLY A 854 26.47 -20.68 -28.49
C GLY A 854 27.68 -20.29 -27.63
N ALA A 855 27.48 -19.56 -26.54
CA ALA A 855 28.56 -19.27 -25.60
C ALA A 855 28.95 -20.52 -24.80
N VAL A 856 27.98 -21.35 -24.39
CA VAL A 856 28.24 -22.66 -23.76
C VAL A 856 28.90 -23.62 -24.75
N GLU A 857 28.42 -23.70 -26.00
CA GLU A 857 29.05 -24.49 -27.07
C GLU A 857 30.56 -24.17 -27.19
N SER A 858 30.92 -22.89 -27.13
CA SER A 858 32.31 -22.44 -27.27
C SER A 858 33.24 -22.93 -26.15
N VAL A 859 32.68 -23.20 -24.96
CA VAL A 859 33.40 -23.76 -23.82
C VAL A 859 33.51 -25.28 -23.96
N LEU A 860 32.44 -25.95 -24.37
CA LEU A 860 32.39 -27.42 -24.49
C LEU A 860 33.33 -27.95 -25.57
N VAL A 861 33.49 -27.26 -26.71
CA VAL A 861 34.35 -27.72 -27.82
C VAL A 861 35.84 -27.82 -27.48
N ALA A 862 36.27 -27.35 -26.31
CA ALA A 862 37.66 -27.45 -25.87
C ALA A 862 38.09 -28.90 -25.60
N ARG A 863 37.16 -29.81 -25.27
CA ARG A 863 37.41 -31.23 -25.01
C ARG A 863 36.14 -32.05 -25.21
N ASP A 864 36.29 -33.35 -25.41
CA ASP A 864 35.14 -34.26 -25.45
C ASP A 864 34.43 -34.21 -24.09
N SER A 865 33.18 -33.74 -24.08
CA SER A 865 32.43 -33.43 -22.86
C SER A 865 30.92 -33.39 -23.10
N ALA A 866 30.14 -33.63 -22.05
CA ALA A 866 28.69 -33.53 -22.08
C ALA A 866 28.20 -32.45 -21.11
N PHE A 867 27.12 -31.76 -21.46
CA PHE A 867 26.41 -30.82 -20.61
C PHE A 867 24.96 -31.27 -20.49
N VAL A 868 24.50 -31.51 -19.28
CA VAL A 868 23.19 -32.06 -18.96
C VAL A 868 22.47 -31.10 -18.02
N ASP A 869 21.38 -30.51 -18.49
CA ASP A 869 20.62 -29.50 -17.76
C ASP A 869 19.18 -29.93 -17.55
N PHE A 870 18.85 -30.28 -16.31
CA PHE A 870 17.52 -30.74 -15.90
C PHE A 870 16.55 -29.58 -15.77
N LEU A 871 15.28 -29.76 -16.07
CA LEU A 871 14.29 -28.70 -15.97
C LEU A 871 12.94 -29.30 -15.56
N ALA A 872 12.39 -28.80 -14.46
CA ALA A 872 11.05 -29.16 -14.01
C ALA A 872 9.99 -28.38 -14.79
N TYR A 873 8.93 -29.07 -15.23
CA TYR A 873 7.80 -28.45 -15.91
C TYR A 873 6.50 -29.24 -15.64
N GLU A 874 5.36 -28.61 -15.87
CA GLU A 874 4.05 -29.24 -15.73
C GLU A 874 3.41 -29.48 -17.11
N ASP A 875 2.74 -30.60 -17.31
CA ASP A 875 1.97 -30.89 -18.53
C ASP A 875 0.65 -31.58 -18.15
N GLY A 876 -0.44 -30.83 -18.22
CA GLY A 876 -1.78 -31.36 -17.95
C GLY A 876 -2.09 -31.60 -16.47
N GLY A 877 -1.47 -30.85 -15.55
CA GLY A 877 -1.65 -31.04 -14.10
C GLY A 877 -0.69 -32.05 -13.48
N GLU A 878 0.22 -32.63 -14.27
CA GLU A 878 1.24 -33.58 -13.81
C GLU A 878 2.61 -32.92 -13.88
N ASP A 879 3.36 -32.99 -12.78
CA ASP A 879 4.75 -32.54 -12.72
C ASP A 879 5.66 -33.53 -13.47
N LYS A 880 6.53 -33.01 -14.31
CA LYS A 880 7.45 -33.76 -15.17
C LYS A 880 8.84 -33.16 -15.10
N LEU A 881 9.81 -33.95 -15.54
CA LEU A 881 11.20 -33.54 -15.62
C LEU A 881 11.74 -33.82 -17.04
N ILE A 882 12.57 -32.92 -17.54
CA ILE A 882 13.25 -33.04 -18.83
C ILE A 882 14.72 -32.67 -18.66
N ALA A 883 15.62 -33.27 -19.42
CA ALA A 883 17.00 -32.82 -19.48
C ALA A 883 17.36 -32.42 -20.92
N GLY A 884 17.84 -31.19 -21.07
CA GLY A 884 18.51 -30.75 -22.30
C GLY A 884 19.96 -31.20 -22.27
N VAL A 885 20.42 -31.86 -23.33
CA VAL A 885 21.76 -32.43 -23.39
C VAL A 885 22.55 -31.85 -24.56
N MET A 886 23.75 -31.35 -24.30
CA MET A 886 24.74 -30.97 -25.32
C MET A 886 25.93 -31.90 -25.22
N ILE A 887 26.38 -32.47 -26.32
CA ILE A 887 27.51 -33.40 -26.35
C ILE A 887 28.53 -32.87 -27.34
N SER A 888 29.73 -32.59 -26.86
CA SER A 888 30.87 -32.24 -27.68
C SER A 888 31.75 -33.47 -27.89
N GLU A 889 31.95 -33.84 -29.16
CA GLU A 889 32.84 -34.93 -29.54
C GLU A 889 33.60 -34.53 -30.81
N GLY A 890 34.93 -34.57 -30.76
CA GLY A 890 35.78 -34.20 -31.91
C GLY A 890 35.65 -32.73 -32.35
N GLY A 891 35.21 -31.84 -31.46
CA GLY A 891 35.02 -30.41 -31.71
C GLY A 891 33.70 -30.05 -32.41
N GLU A 892 32.78 -31.00 -32.58
CA GLU A 892 31.39 -30.75 -33.00
C GLU A 892 30.46 -30.89 -31.79
N VAL A 893 29.40 -30.06 -31.72
CA VAL A 893 28.38 -30.14 -30.66
C VAL A 893 27.08 -30.67 -31.24
N ARG A 894 26.55 -31.73 -30.62
CA ARG A 894 25.21 -32.27 -30.89
C ARG A 894 24.27 -32.03 -29.72
N TYR A 895 22.99 -31.88 -30.00
CA TYR A 895 21.95 -31.68 -29.01
C TYR A 895 21.06 -32.91 -28.90
N ASP A 896 20.59 -33.19 -27.69
CA ASP A 896 19.63 -34.27 -27.40
C ASP A 896 18.67 -33.88 -26.26
N VAL A 897 17.66 -34.70 -26.04
CA VAL A 897 16.63 -34.52 -25.00
C VAL A 897 16.39 -35.83 -24.28
N VAL A 898 16.43 -35.80 -22.94
CA VAL A 898 16.04 -36.94 -22.09
C VAL A 898 14.73 -36.60 -21.38
N LEU A 899 13.74 -37.49 -21.46
CA LEU A 899 12.41 -37.29 -20.90
C LEU A 899 12.21 -38.16 -19.65
N TYR A 900 11.73 -37.56 -18.57
CA TYR A 900 11.36 -38.25 -17.33
C TYR A 900 9.84 -38.07 -17.12
N PRO A 901 9.03 -39.01 -17.62
CA PRO A 901 7.57 -38.86 -17.65
C PRO A 901 6.91 -39.00 -16.27
N ASP A 902 7.55 -39.69 -15.33
CA ASP A 902 7.07 -39.90 -13.97
C ASP A 902 8.07 -39.26 -12.99
N ARG A 903 7.87 -37.96 -12.73
CA ARG A 903 8.72 -37.22 -11.80
C ARG A 903 8.50 -37.69 -10.36
N SER A 904 7.28 -38.03 -9.96
CA SER A 904 6.97 -38.45 -8.59
C SER A 904 7.74 -39.71 -8.20
N ALA A 905 7.79 -40.72 -9.06
CA ALA A 905 8.58 -41.93 -8.80
C ALA A 905 10.09 -41.62 -8.66
N LEU A 906 10.60 -40.69 -9.48
CA LEU A 906 11.98 -40.23 -9.40
C LEU A 906 12.26 -39.50 -8.07
N GLU A 907 11.38 -38.59 -7.65
CA GLU A 907 11.53 -37.86 -6.40
C GLU A 907 11.44 -38.77 -5.17
N GLU A 908 10.51 -39.73 -5.17
CA GLU A 908 10.41 -40.74 -4.12
C GLU A 908 11.72 -41.53 -4.00
N ALA A 909 12.29 -41.99 -5.11
CA ALA A 909 13.57 -42.71 -5.10
C ALA A 909 14.74 -41.84 -4.61
N VAL A 910 14.78 -40.56 -4.98
CA VAL A 910 15.80 -39.61 -4.49
C VAL A 910 15.67 -39.38 -2.98
N ILE A 911 14.45 -39.16 -2.48
CA ILE A 911 14.18 -38.93 -1.06
C ILE A 911 14.52 -40.19 -0.25
N GLU A 912 14.11 -41.36 -0.73
CA GLU A 912 14.42 -42.64 -0.09
C GLU A 912 15.93 -42.86 -0.04
N TYR A 913 16.64 -42.68 -1.16
CA TYR A 913 18.09 -42.83 -1.19
C TYR A 913 18.80 -41.89 -0.22
N ARG A 914 18.41 -40.60 -0.21
CA ARG A 914 18.96 -39.61 0.74
C ARG A 914 18.72 -40.01 2.19
N THR A 915 17.55 -40.56 2.50
CA THR A 915 17.19 -40.97 3.86
C THR A 915 18.14 -42.04 4.40
N TYR A 916 18.53 -43.00 3.57
CA TYR A 916 19.46 -44.07 3.98
C TYR A 916 20.93 -43.62 3.95
N ILE A 917 21.39 -42.94 2.89
CA ILE A 917 22.82 -42.58 2.78
C ILE A 917 23.26 -41.55 3.81
N GLN A 918 22.34 -40.74 4.36
CA GLN A 918 22.64 -39.76 5.41
C GLN A 918 22.52 -40.33 6.84
N ASP A 919 22.10 -41.59 7.01
CA ASP A 919 22.04 -42.24 8.32
C ASP A 919 23.34 -43.02 8.57
N GLU A 920 24.15 -42.58 9.55
CA GLU A 920 25.39 -43.26 9.95
C GLU A 920 25.17 -44.74 10.36
N GLY A 921 23.94 -45.11 10.74
CA GLY A 921 23.58 -46.44 11.19
C GLY A 921 22.91 -47.34 10.14
N ALA A 922 22.75 -46.89 8.89
CA ALA A 922 22.05 -47.66 7.85
C ALA A 922 22.84 -48.89 7.37
N ASP A 923 22.12 -49.94 6.95
CA ASP A 923 22.74 -51.18 6.43
C ASP A 923 23.28 -50.98 5.00
N ASP A 924 24.49 -51.48 4.74
CA ASP A 924 25.17 -51.36 3.43
C ASP A 924 24.32 -51.92 2.28
N ASP A 925 23.62 -53.06 2.49
CA ASP A 925 22.80 -53.69 1.46
C ASP A 925 21.56 -52.83 1.13
N GLU A 926 20.99 -52.15 2.14
CA GLU A 926 19.84 -51.26 1.97
C GLU A 926 20.24 -50.02 1.15
N ILE A 927 21.37 -49.39 1.48
CA ILE A 927 21.90 -48.23 0.73
C ILE A 927 22.16 -48.60 -0.73
N LEU A 928 22.74 -49.77 -1.00
CA LEU A 928 22.99 -50.24 -2.36
C LEU A 928 21.68 -50.44 -3.14
N GLU A 929 20.67 -51.09 -2.54
CA GLU A 929 19.38 -51.35 -3.20
C GLU A 929 18.68 -50.04 -3.57
N VAL A 930 18.54 -49.10 -2.62
CA VAL A 930 17.88 -47.82 -2.90
C VAL A 930 18.71 -46.93 -3.84
N GLY A 931 20.04 -47.02 -3.78
CA GLY A 931 20.96 -46.33 -4.68
C GLY A 931 20.88 -46.82 -6.13
N GLN A 932 20.67 -48.12 -6.34
CA GLN A 932 20.45 -48.71 -7.67
C GLN A 932 19.14 -48.25 -8.30
N VAL A 933 18.07 -48.17 -7.51
CA VAL A 933 16.78 -47.64 -7.97
C VAL A 933 16.91 -46.17 -8.36
N ALA A 934 17.57 -45.35 -7.53
CA ALA A 934 17.84 -43.95 -7.83
C ALA A 934 18.70 -43.79 -9.10
N HIS A 935 19.72 -44.64 -9.28
CA HIS A 935 20.56 -44.64 -10.48
C HIS A 935 19.76 -44.99 -11.74
N GLU A 936 18.93 -46.04 -11.71
CA GLU A 936 18.10 -46.47 -12.84
C GLU A 936 17.11 -45.37 -13.28
N LEU A 937 16.51 -44.66 -12.33
CA LEU A 937 15.52 -43.63 -12.63
C LEU A 937 16.14 -42.30 -13.04
N VAL A 938 17.30 -41.92 -12.48
CA VAL A 938 17.90 -40.60 -12.68
C VAL A 938 19.05 -40.62 -13.68
N TRP A 939 20.04 -41.50 -13.50
CA TRP A 939 21.31 -41.43 -14.23
C TRP A 939 21.32 -42.29 -15.50
N GLN A 940 20.70 -43.47 -15.47
CA GLN A 940 20.67 -44.39 -16.60
C GLN A 940 20.15 -43.73 -17.90
N PRO A 941 19.06 -42.93 -17.90
CA PRO A 941 18.60 -42.24 -19.11
C PRO A 941 19.58 -41.19 -19.64
N VAL A 942 20.33 -40.53 -18.74
CA VAL A 942 21.40 -39.60 -19.13
C VAL A 942 22.54 -40.35 -19.80
N LEU A 943 22.96 -41.47 -19.20
CA LEU A 943 24.04 -42.33 -19.70
C LEU A 943 23.78 -42.78 -21.14
N GLU A 944 22.54 -43.17 -21.44
CA GLU A 944 22.12 -43.55 -22.79
C GLU A 944 22.24 -42.41 -23.82
N ALA A 945 22.07 -41.15 -23.39
CA ALA A 945 22.18 -39.98 -24.26
C ALA A 945 23.64 -39.54 -24.48
N ILE A 946 24.45 -39.52 -23.41
CA ILE A 946 25.84 -39.03 -23.46
C ILE A 946 26.81 -40.06 -24.06
N GLY A 947 26.52 -41.36 -23.96
CA GLY A 947 27.38 -42.43 -24.50
C GLY A 947 28.64 -42.64 -23.67
N ASP A 948 29.80 -42.70 -24.34
CA ASP A 948 31.11 -42.99 -23.72
C ASP A 948 31.82 -41.74 -23.14
N ILE A 949 31.12 -40.60 -23.02
CA ILE A 949 31.68 -39.35 -22.52
C ILE A 949 31.77 -39.38 -21.00
N ASP A 950 32.98 -39.33 -20.46
CA ASP A 950 33.26 -39.37 -19.01
C ASP A 950 33.21 -37.98 -18.36
N TYR A 951 33.54 -36.91 -19.09
CA TYR A 951 33.56 -35.53 -18.59
C TYR A 951 32.17 -34.87 -18.71
N VAL A 952 31.44 -34.74 -17.60
CA VAL A 952 30.03 -34.32 -17.62
C VAL A 952 29.78 -33.10 -16.74
N TYR A 953 29.33 -32.01 -17.35
CA TYR A 953 28.72 -30.87 -16.67
C TYR A 953 27.24 -31.16 -16.39
N LEU A 954 26.85 -30.98 -15.13
CA LEU A 954 25.53 -31.35 -14.64
C LEU A 954 24.88 -30.14 -13.96
N VAL A 955 23.69 -29.76 -14.40
CA VAL A 955 22.88 -28.71 -13.79
C VAL A 955 21.58 -29.33 -13.27
N PRO A 956 21.51 -29.68 -11.97
CA PRO A 956 20.30 -30.22 -11.36
C PRO A 956 19.13 -29.23 -11.34
N ASP A 957 17.92 -29.75 -11.10
CA ASP A 957 16.73 -28.94 -10.81
C ASP A 957 15.83 -29.66 -9.80
N GLY A 958 15.01 -28.92 -9.06
CA GLY A 958 14.17 -29.47 -8.00
C GLY A 958 14.99 -30.25 -6.97
N ILE A 959 14.46 -31.39 -6.51
CA ILE A 959 15.10 -32.23 -5.48
C ILE A 959 16.49 -32.77 -5.88
N LEU A 960 16.78 -32.83 -7.19
CA LEU A 960 18.08 -33.28 -7.68
C LEU A 960 19.23 -32.39 -7.21
N ASN A 961 18.94 -31.15 -6.80
CA ASN A 961 19.93 -30.24 -6.23
C ASN A 961 20.62 -30.74 -4.96
N VAL A 962 20.02 -31.70 -4.25
CA VAL A 962 20.56 -32.29 -3.01
C VAL A 962 20.86 -33.78 -3.15
N LEU A 963 20.82 -34.31 -4.38
CA LEU A 963 21.17 -35.70 -4.68
C LEU A 963 22.70 -35.83 -4.79
N PRO A 964 23.35 -36.73 -4.03
CA PRO A 964 24.77 -37.02 -4.22
C PRO A 964 24.99 -37.87 -5.48
N PHE A 965 24.99 -37.23 -6.67
CA PHE A 965 25.14 -37.92 -7.96
C PHE A 965 26.38 -38.83 -8.03
N ASN A 966 27.50 -38.39 -7.43
CA ASN A 966 28.74 -39.17 -7.33
C ASN A 966 28.55 -40.51 -6.60
N ALA A 967 27.59 -40.58 -5.67
CA ALA A 967 27.27 -41.77 -4.91
C ALA A 967 26.14 -42.59 -5.51
N LEU A 968 25.57 -42.25 -6.67
CA LEU A 968 24.67 -43.18 -7.36
C LEU A 968 25.44 -44.43 -7.77
N VAL A 969 24.82 -45.60 -7.61
CA VAL A 969 25.46 -46.91 -7.82
C VAL A 969 24.67 -47.74 -8.83
N ASP A 970 25.37 -48.36 -9.76
CA ASP A 970 24.74 -49.22 -10.77
C ASP A 970 24.53 -50.67 -10.28
N LEU A 971 23.95 -51.51 -11.15
CA LEU A 971 23.69 -52.93 -10.87
C LEU A 971 24.97 -53.78 -10.75
N ASP A 972 26.12 -53.26 -11.19
CA ASP A 972 27.43 -53.89 -11.07
C ASP A 972 28.20 -53.36 -9.83
N GLU A 973 27.49 -52.66 -8.91
CA GLU A 973 28.03 -52.04 -7.70
C GLU A 973 29.12 -51.00 -7.98
N THR A 974 29.09 -50.38 -9.16
CA THR A 974 30.01 -49.30 -9.54
C THR A 974 29.34 -47.95 -9.27
N TYR A 975 29.99 -47.11 -8.47
CA TYR A 975 29.53 -45.76 -8.21
C TYR A 975 29.85 -44.83 -9.39
N VAL A 976 28.98 -43.85 -9.66
CA VAL A 976 29.16 -42.90 -10.78
C VAL A 976 30.51 -42.16 -10.68
N ILE A 977 30.97 -41.82 -9.48
CA ILE A 977 32.29 -41.18 -9.28
C ILE A 977 33.45 -42.01 -9.84
N GLN A 978 33.33 -43.33 -9.94
CA GLN A 978 34.37 -44.23 -10.46
C GLN A 978 34.44 -44.23 -11.99
N SER A 979 33.32 -43.95 -12.67
CA SER A 979 33.19 -44.04 -14.12
C SER A 979 33.14 -42.68 -14.83
N HIS A 980 32.63 -41.65 -14.17
CA HIS A 980 32.45 -40.31 -14.73
C HIS A 980 33.09 -39.24 -13.85
N ASP A 981 33.47 -38.15 -14.49
CA ASP A 981 34.03 -36.96 -13.87
C ASP A 981 32.98 -35.84 -13.89
N LEU A 982 32.18 -35.76 -12.83
CA LEU A 982 31.03 -34.87 -12.74
C LEU A 982 31.42 -33.46 -12.31
N HIS A 983 30.92 -32.45 -13.02
CA HIS A 983 30.96 -31.04 -12.65
C HIS A 983 29.56 -30.55 -12.33
N ILE A 984 29.25 -30.46 -11.05
CA ILE A 984 27.95 -29.97 -10.61
C ILE A 984 27.96 -28.44 -10.64
N LEU A 985 27.00 -27.87 -11.33
CA LEU A 985 26.79 -26.44 -11.45
C LEU A 985 25.38 -26.13 -10.94
N THR A 986 25.18 -24.90 -10.48
CA THR A 986 23.82 -24.47 -10.13
C THR A 986 23.11 -23.88 -11.36
N SER A 987 23.87 -23.32 -12.29
CA SER A 987 23.34 -22.84 -13.57
C SER A 987 24.34 -23.06 -14.69
N GLY A 988 23.87 -23.27 -15.92
CA GLY A 988 24.74 -23.30 -17.10
C GLY A 988 25.50 -21.99 -17.32
N ARG A 989 25.09 -20.89 -16.67
CA ARG A 989 25.83 -19.62 -16.63
C ARG A 989 27.20 -19.75 -15.97
N ASP A 990 27.34 -20.68 -15.02
CA ASP A 990 28.58 -20.88 -14.25
C ASP A 990 29.73 -21.39 -15.15
N LEU A 991 29.45 -21.84 -16.38
CA LEU A 991 30.46 -22.25 -17.36
C LEU A 991 31.00 -21.11 -18.22
N LEU A 992 30.29 -19.99 -18.28
CA LEU A 992 30.65 -18.94 -19.22
C LEU A 992 31.91 -18.21 -18.74
N PRO A 993 32.82 -17.86 -19.67
CA PRO A 993 34.02 -17.12 -19.30
C PRO A 993 33.68 -15.83 -18.56
N ASN A 994 34.17 -15.67 -17.35
CA ASN A 994 34.00 -14.47 -16.56
C ASN A 994 35.16 -13.48 -16.81
N GLU A 995 34.87 -12.18 -16.75
CA GLU A 995 35.86 -11.13 -17.06
C GLU A 995 36.80 -10.82 -15.86
N TYR A 996 36.49 -11.33 -14.67
CA TYR A 996 37.29 -11.10 -13.47
C TYR A 996 38.44 -12.12 -13.37
N ARG A 997 39.60 -11.65 -12.89
CA ARG A 997 40.75 -12.53 -12.66
C ARG A 997 40.57 -13.27 -11.35
N LEU A 998 41.01 -14.53 -11.32
CA LEU A 998 41.14 -15.26 -10.07
C LEU A 998 42.02 -14.47 -9.10
N ALA A 999 41.59 -14.41 -7.85
CA ALA A 999 42.29 -13.73 -6.78
C ALA A 999 43.62 -14.45 -6.49
N ASP A 1000 44.68 -13.64 -6.40
CA ASP A 1000 46.00 -14.04 -5.92
C ASP A 1000 46.20 -13.61 -4.44
N GLY A 1001 45.10 -13.34 -3.73
CA GLY A 1001 45.08 -12.98 -2.31
C GLY A 1001 45.56 -14.10 -1.39
N GLU A 1002 45.53 -13.84 -0.09
CA GLU A 1002 46.00 -14.82 0.91
C GLU A 1002 44.99 -15.95 1.13
N TYR A 1003 45.45 -17.03 1.77
CA TYR A 1003 44.58 -18.09 2.27
C TYR A 1003 43.99 -17.60 3.59
N VAL A 1004 42.66 -17.50 3.66
CA VAL A 1004 41.97 -17.08 4.88
C VAL A 1004 41.34 -18.30 5.53
N ILE A 1005 41.70 -18.58 6.77
CA ILE A 1005 41.25 -19.77 7.51
C ILE A 1005 40.59 -19.31 8.82
N LEU A 1006 39.28 -19.50 8.92
CA LEU A 1006 38.50 -19.30 10.14
C LEU A 1006 38.06 -20.66 10.68
N ALA A 1007 38.42 -20.99 11.92
CA ALA A 1007 38.15 -22.32 12.44
C ALA A 1007 37.93 -22.33 13.96
N GLY A 1008 36.96 -23.12 14.41
CA GLY A 1008 36.61 -23.28 15.82
C GLY A 1008 36.36 -21.96 16.57
N PRO A 1009 35.32 -21.17 16.20
CA PRO A 1009 34.97 -19.95 16.91
C PRO A 1009 34.57 -20.22 18.37
N ASN A 1010 34.80 -19.24 19.23
CA ASN A 1010 34.28 -19.27 20.60
C ASN A 1010 32.84 -18.73 20.62
N TYR A 1011 31.86 -19.61 20.48
CA TYR A 1011 30.44 -19.25 20.40
C TYR A 1011 29.91 -18.52 21.65
N ASP A 1012 30.55 -18.72 22.81
CA ASP A 1012 30.19 -18.12 24.11
C ASP A 1012 30.99 -16.82 24.44
N SER A 1013 31.69 -16.23 23.45
CA SER A 1013 32.50 -15.03 23.68
C SER A 1013 31.63 -13.83 24.08
N GLU A 1014 32.07 -13.07 25.10
CA GLU A 1014 31.46 -11.80 25.51
C GLU A 1014 32.18 -10.58 24.90
N GLU A 1015 33.27 -10.80 24.15
CA GLU A 1015 34.17 -9.74 23.66
C GLU A 1015 33.77 -9.17 22.27
N VAL A 1016 32.73 -9.72 21.62
CA VAL A 1016 32.38 -9.46 20.21
C VAL A 1016 31.52 -8.20 20.00
N VAL A 1017 30.61 -7.87 20.93
CA VAL A 1017 29.71 -6.70 20.82
C VAL A 1017 29.80 -5.82 22.06
N SER A 1018 29.89 -4.49 21.88
CA SER A 1018 30.02 -3.57 23.01
C SER A 1018 28.73 -3.44 23.83
N GLN A 1019 28.86 -3.23 25.14
CA GLN A 1019 27.72 -3.14 26.05
C GLN A 1019 26.79 -1.94 25.74
N ASP A 1020 27.32 -0.88 25.12
CA ASP A 1020 26.56 0.31 24.73
C ASP A 1020 25.70 0.06 23.46
N GLU A 1021 26.17 -0.74 22.51
CA GLU A 1021 25.42 -1.14 21.30
C GLU A 1021 24.24 -2.06 21.64
N LEU A 1022 24.47 -3.01 22.57
CA LEU A 1022 23.44 -3.88 23.15
C LEU A 1022 22.31 -3.07 23.83
N LEU A 1023 22.65 -1.99 24.53
CA LEU A 1023 21.67 -1.10 25.18
C LEU A 1023 20.90 -0.24 24.16
N ALA A 1024 21.56 0.23 23.09
CA ALA A 1024 20.92 1.00 22.03
C ALA A 1024 19.90 0.15 21.23
N ALA A 1025 20.21 -1.12 20.99
CA ALA A 1025 19.31 -2.07 20.32
C ALA A 1025 18.01 -2.31 21.13
N GLN A 1026 18.11 -2.39 22.46
CA GLN A 1026 16.94 -2.50 23.34
C GLN A 1026 15.99 -1.30 23.25
N GLY A 1027 16.51 -0.09 23.01
CA GLY A 1027 15.69 1.13 22.81
C GLY A 1027 14.98 1.20 21.46
N ARG A 1028 15.61 0.70 20.38
CA ARG A 1028 14.98 0.63 19.04
C ARG A 1028 13.86 -0.42 18.98
N ARG A 1029 13.97 -1.47 19.80
CA ARG A 1029 12.99 -2.54 19.94
C ARG A 1029 11.61 -2.02 20.36
N SER A 1030 11.53 -1.05 21.26
CA SER A 1030 10.25 -0.46 21.66
C SER A 1030 9.55 0.28 20.51
N THR A 1031 10.31 0.90 19.61
CA THR A 1031 9.79 1.65 18.47
C THR A 1031 9.41 0.74 17.29
N ALA A 1032 10.22 -0.28 17.01
CA ALA A 1032 9.95 -1.24 15.92
C ALA A 1032 8.76 -2.17 16.20
N LEU A 1033 8.55 -2.58 17.46
CA LEU A 1033 7.33 -3.31 17.87
C LEU A 1033 6.06 -2.48 17.73
N GLN A 1034 6.18 -1.14 17.77
CA GLN A 1034 5.07 -0.21 17.66
C GLN A 1034 4.69 0.08 16.20
N LEU A 1035 5.64 -0.11 15.28
CA LEU A 1035 5.49 0.14 13.83
C LEU A 1035 5.32 -1.15 12.99
N GLY A 1036 5.56 -2.33 13.55
CA GLY A 1036 5.34 -3.61 12.84
C GLY A 1036 6.35 -3.94 11.72
N ILE A 1037 7.46 -3.21 11.63
CA ILE A 1037 8.32 -3.15 10.43
C ILE A 1037 9.27 -4.36 10.24
N ARG A 1038 9.48 -5.25 11.21
CA ARG A 1038 10.39 -6.41 11.05
C ARG A 1038 9.93 -7.67 11.79
N GLY A 1039 8.91 -8.34 11.25
CA GLY A 1039 8.35 -9.58 11.82
C GLY A 1039 9.04 -10.90 11.43
N GLY A 1040 10.02 -10.89 10.50
CA GLY A 1040 10.52 -12.12 9.84
C GLY A 1040 11.48 -12.99 10.67
N ALA A 1041 12.47 -12.42 11.36
CA ALA A 1041 13.59 -13.18 11.93
C ALA A 1041 13.31 -13.90 13.27
N SER A 1042 12.05 -14.25 13.59
CA SER A 1042 11.73 -14.89 14.87
C SER A 1042 12.35 -16.28 15.04
N GLY A 1043 12.68 -16.98 13.94
CA GLY A 1043 13.22 -18.35 13.96
C GLY A 1043 14.67 -18.47 14.46
N LEU A 1044 15.47 -17.41 14.30
CA LEU A 1044 16.88 -17.38 14.74
C LEU A 1044 17.03 -17.21 16.26
N ARG A 1045 15.94 -16.81 16.95
CA ARG A 1045 15.95 -16.51 18.38
C ARG A 1045 15.90 -17.80 19.19
N GLY A 1046 17.02 -18.14 19.82
CA GLY A 1046 17.15 -19.33 20.68
C GLY A 1046 18.05 -20.43 20.12
N LEU A 1047 18.77 -20.17 19.02
CA LEU A 1047 19.88 -21.01 18.60
C LEU A 1047 20.97 -21.02 19.69
N ASN A 1048 21.53 -22.20 19.95
CA ASN A 1048 22.62 -22.39 20.90
C ASN A 1048 23.57 -23.46 20.36
N PHE A 1049 24.84 -23.11 20.20
CA PHE A 1049 25.84 -23.92 19.53
C PHE A 1049 26.87 -24.43 20.54
N GLU A 1050 27.12 -25.74 20.56
CA GLU A 1050 28.15 -26.33 21.41
C GLU A 1050 29.55 -26.14 20.79
N PRO A 1051 30.63 -26.03 21.59
CA PRO A 1051 31.99 -25.94 21.06
C PRO A 1051 32.34 -27.13 20.15
N LEU A 1052 33.07 -26.87 19.05
CA LEU A 1052 33.58 -27.87 18.10
C LEU A 1052 35.13 -27.96 18.15
N PRO A 1053 35.73 -28.72 19.09
CA PRO A 1053 37.18 -28.86 19.17
C PRO A 1053 37.80 -29.45 17.89
N GLY A 1054 37.05 -30.32 17.20
CA GLY A 1054 37.45 -30.91 15.91
C GLY A 1054 37.70 -29.85 14.84
N ALA A 1055 36.83 -28.83 14.75
CA ALA A 1055 36.94 -27.73 13.79
C ALA A 1055 38.20 -26.88 14.01
N GLU A 1056 38.56 -26.56 15.27
CA GLU A 1056 39.82 -25.87 15.56
C GLU A 1056 41.03 -26.74 15.15
N GLN A 1057 40.98 -28.03 15.45
CA GLN A 1057 42.07 -28.95 15.12
C GLN A 1057 42.23 -29.13 13.61
N GLU A 1058 41.13 -29.22 12.85
CA GLU A 1058 41.11 -29.20 11.40
C GLU A 1058 41.79 -27.95 10.85
N GLY A 1059 41.37 -26.76 11.30
CA GLY A 1059 41.98 -25.50 10.87
C GLY A 1059 43.48 -25.43 11.16
N ARG A 1060 43.92 -25.92 12.32
CA ARG A 1060 45.36 -25.98 12.67
C ARG A 1060 46.15 -26.91 11.76
N LEU A 1061 45.59 -28.07 11.39
CA LEU A 1061 46.23 -29.00 10.46
C LEU A 1061 46.38 -28.38 9.06
N ILE A 1062 45.36 -27.68 8.58
CA ILE A 1062 45.40 -27.00 7.28
C ILE A 1062 46.47 -25.89 7.29
N VAL A 1063 46.52 -25.09 8.35
CA VAL A 1063 47.54 -24.05 8.58
C VAL A 1063 48.96 -24.61 8.51
N ASP A 1064 49.20 -25.78 9.13
CA ASP A 1064 50.50 -26.44 9.08
C ASP A 1064 50.87 -26.86 7.65
N ARG A 1065 49.92 -27.44 6.89
CA ARG A 1065 50.15 -27.85 5.49
C ARG A 1065 50.38 -26.68 4.53
N VAL A 1066 49.62 -25.60 4.68
CA VAL A 1066 49.78 -24.38 3.86
C VAL A 1066 51.14 -23.72 4.15
N ALA A 1067 51.57 -23.71 5.42
CA ALA A 1067 52.87 -23.19 5.82
C ALA A 1067 54.05 -24.02 5.28
N GLU A 1068 53.92 -25.36 5.18
CA GLU A 1068 54.94 -26.24 4.59
C GLU A 1068 55.28 -25.89 3.13
N GLN A 1069 54.36 -25.25 2.40
CA GLN A 1069 54.49 -24.87 0.99
C GLN A 1069 54.80 -23.38 0.80
N GLU A 1070 55.17 -22.66 1.87
CA GLU A 1070 55.54 -21.23 1.87
C GLU A 1070 54.46 -20.31 1.25
N ARG A 1071 53.17 -20.62 1.43
CA ARG A 1071 52.03 -19.78 0.98
C ARG A 1071 51.64 -18.74 2.05
N SER A 1072 51.13 -17.58 1.60
CA SER A 1072 50.66 -16.52 2.51
C SER A 1072 49.26 -16.85 3.06
N GLN A 1073 49.07 -16.67 4.36
CA GLN A 1073 47.81 -17.03 5.04
C GLN A 1073 47.48 -16.10 6.21
N GLN A 1074 46.18 -15.90 6.45
CA GLN A 1074 45.59 -15.29 7.63
C GLN A 1074 44.75 -16.34 8.35
N THR A 1075 44.84 -16.36 9.68
CA THR A 1075 44.23 -17.41 10.49
C THR A 1075 43.52 -16.80 11.68
N TYR A 1076 42.27 -17.19 11.89
CA TYR A 1076 41.42 -16.69 12.95
C TYR A 1076 40.80 -17.87 13.70
N PHE A 1077 41.03 -17.96 15.01
CA PHE A 1077 40.56 -19.05 15.86
C PHE A 1077 39.86 -18.47 17.09
N GLN A 1078 38.95 -19.23 17.70
CA GLN A 1078 38.33 -18.88 18.98
C GLN A 1078 37.67 -17.47 18.93
N ASP A 1079 38.01 -16.56 19.83
CA ASP A 1079 37.44 -15.20 19.91
C ASP A 1079 37.77 -14.33 18.68
N GLU A 1080 38.83 -14.66 17.93
CA GLU A 1080 39.21 -13.95 16.72
C GLU A 1080 38.39 -14.41 15.50
N ALA A 1081 37.74 -15.57 15.53
CA ALA A 1081 36.93 -16.07 14.41
C ALA A 1081 35.54 -15.40 14.40
N GLN A 1082 35.51 -14.14 14.00
CA GLN A 1082 34.31 -13.30 13.93
C GLN A 1082 33.81 -13.16 12.50
N GLU A 1083 32.51 -12.90 12.36
CA GLU A 1083 31.87 -12.69 11.06
C GLU A 1083 32.38 -11.42 10.36
N GLU A 1084 32.57 -10.33 11.11
CA GLU A 1084 32.98 -9.02 10.61
C GLU A 1084 34.26 -9.06 9.75
N ILE A 1085 35.13 -10.05 9.99
CA ILE A 1085 36.34 -10.29 9.19
C ILE A 1085 35.99 -10.45 7.72
N LEU A 1086 34.92 -11.19 7.40
CA LEU A 1086 34.50 -11.46 6.04
C LEU A 1086 33.91 -10.21 5.38
N ALA A 1087 33.20 -9.37 6.14
CA ALA A 1087 32.67 -8.09 5.66
C ALA A 1087 33.76 -7.03 5.42
N GLN A 1088 34.91 -7.13 6.12
CA GLN A 1088 36.00 -6.15 6.08
C GLN A 1088 37.23 -6.59 5.29
N LEU A 1089 37.12 -7.61 4.43
CA LEU A 1089 38.24 -8.05 3.60
C LEU A 1089 38.68 -6.93 2.63
N ASP A 1090 39.93 -6.48 2.79
CA ASP A 1090 40.55 -5.45 1.93
C ASP A 1090 40.72 -5.93 0.47
N GLU A 1091 41.06 -7.21 0.29
CA GLU A 1091 41.21 -7.89 -1.00
C GLU A 1091 40.54 -9.27 -0.95
N PRO A 1092 39.92 -9.75 -2.04
CA PRO A 1092 39.31 -11.07 -2.08
C PRO A 1092 40.37 -12.16 -1.88
N PRO A 1093 40.13 -13.17 -1.03
CA PRO A 1093 41.09 -14.23 -0.76
C PRO A 1093 41.26 -15.14 -1.97
N GLN A 1094 42.42 -15.79 -2.09
CA GLN A 1094 42.55 -16.87 -3.06
C GLN A 1094 41.71 -18.08 -2.65
N LEU A 1095 41.75 -18.41 -1.36
CA LEU A 1095 41.01 -19.50 -0.75
C LEU A 1095 40.46 -19.04 0.59
N LEU A 1096 39.19 -19.35 0.85
CA LEU A 1096 38.56 -19.15 2.15
C LEU A 1096 38.11 -20.50 2.72
N HIS A 1097 38.59 -20.83 3.91
CA HIS A 1097 38.19 -22.02 4.66
C HIS A 1097 37.45 -21.60 5.92
N VAL A 1098 36.24 -22.12 6.12
CA VAL A 1098 35.43 -21.85 7.31
C VAL A 1098 35.02 -23.17 7.95
N ALA A 1099 35.58 -23.46 9.13
CA ALA A 1099 35.25 -24.64 9.94
C ALA A 1099 34.46 -24.23 11.19
N THR A 1100 33.15 -24.43 11.16
CA THR A 1100 32.21 -23.98 12.22
C THR A 1100 30.87 -24.73 12.14
N HIS A 1101 29.87 -24.33 12.94
CA HIS A 1101 28.49 -24.77 12.76
C HIS A 1101 27.82 -24.06 11.61
N GLY A 1102 27.22 -24.83 10.71
CA GLY A 1102 26.25 -24.36 9.73
C GLY A 1102 24.85 -24.74 10.19
N PHE A 1103 23.84 -24.02 9.73
CA PHE A 1103 22.47 -24.36 10.01
C PHE A 1103 21.55 -23.99 8.84
N PHE A 1104 20.47 -24.75 8.69
CA PHE A 1104 19.32 -24.41 7.87
C PHE A 1104 18.03 -24.66 8.67
N LEU A 1105 17.23 -23.62 8.87
CA LEU A 1105 15.98 -23.72 9.62
C LEU A 1105 14.82 -23.96 8.65
N GLU A 1106 14.08 -25.05 8.82
CA GLU A 1106 12.81 -25.25 8.10
C GLU A 1106 11.77 -24.20 8.50
N ALA A 1107 10.81 -23.92 7.61
CA ALA A 1107 9.80 -22.89 7.85
C ALA A 1107 8.94 -23.28 9.06
N ASP A 1108 8.64 -22.31 9.96
CA ASP A 1108 8.01 -22.61 11.25
C ASP A 1108 6.61 -23.24 11.10
N ASP A 1109 6.62 -24.57 11.20
CA ASP A 1109 5.46 -25.44 11.09
C ASP A 1109 4.47 -25.24 12.26
N THR A 1110 4.89 -24.54 13.34
CA THR A 1110 4.03 -24.26 14.49
C THR A 1110 3.08 -23.08 14.28
N LEU A 1111 3.43 -22.09 13.46
CA LEU A 1111 2.51 -21.02 13.04
C LEU A 1111 1.45 -21.59 12.08
N ARG A 1112 1.87 -22.43 11.12
CA ARG A 1112 0.98 -23.23 10.27
C ARG A 1112 0.05 -24.12 11.10
N LYS A 1113 0.57 -24.86 12.08
CA LYS A 1113 -0.24 -25.68 13.02
C LYS A 1113 -1.13 -24.85 13.96
N ARG A 1114 -0.77 -23.61 14.31
CA ARG A 1114 -1.61 -22.67 15.08
C ARG A 1114 -2.74 -22.09 14.25
N LEU A 1115 -2.47 -21.70 13.01
CA LEU A 1115 -3.46 -21.26 12.01
C LEU A 1115 -4.44 -22.39 11.67
N LEU A 1116 -3.94 -23.61 11.46
CA LEU A 1116 -4.75 -24.82 11.27
C LEU A 1116 -5.58 -25.19 12.52
N LYS A 1117 -5.12 -24.87 13.74
CA LYS A 1117 -5.90 -25.06 14.97
C LYS A 1117 -6.98 -24.01 15.18
N LEU A 1118 -6.85 -22.83 14.59
CA LEU A 1118 -7.84 -21.75 14.64
C LEU A 1118 -9.00 -21.95 13.64
N GLN A 1119 -8.85 -22.83 12.64
CA GLN A 1119 -9.88 -23.09 11.64
C GLN A 1119 -10.23 -24.58 11.56
N ARG A 1120 -11.41 -24.94 12.09
CA ARG A 1120 -11.98 -26.27 11.90
C ARG A 1120 -12.60 -26.38 10.52
N GLY A 1121 -11.94 -27.13 9.63
CA GLY A 1121 -12.59 -27.82 8.52
C GLY A 1121 -12.19 -27.36 7.12
N ALA A 1122 -10.96 -27.63 6.71
CA ALA A 1122 -10.55 -27.98 5.34
C ALA A 1122 -9.06 -28.33 5.39
N ASP A 1123 -8.66 -29.44 4.75
CA ASP A 1123 -7.25 -29.75 4.54
C ASP A 1123 -6.65 -28.70 3.59
N LEU A 1124 -5.84 -27.80 4.14
CA LEU A 1124 -5.23 -26.68 3.42
C LEU A 1124 -3.71 -26.69 3.62
N HIS A 1125 -2.96 -26.67 2.51
CA HIS A 1125 -1.56 -26.24 2.51
C HIS A 1125 -1.55 -24.71 2.51
N VAL A 1126 -1.19 -24.13 3.65
CA VAL A 1126 -0.90 -22.71 3.87
C VAL A 1126 0.61 -22.54 3.72
N PRO A 1127 1.13 -21.76 2.76
CA PRO A 1127 2.50 -21.28 2.84
C PRO A 1127 2.60 -20.28 4.01
N PRO A 1128 3.71 -20.23 4.75
CA PRO A 1128 3.85 -19.32 5.89
C PRO A 1128 3.80 -17.85 5.43
N PRO A 1129 3.49 -16.89 6.33
CA PRO A 1129 3.74 -15.49 6.05
C PRO A 1129 5.24 -15.27 5.79
N GLY A 1130 5.55 -14.37 4.85
CA GLY A 1130 6.86 -14.15 4.25
C GLY A 1130 8.03 -14.14 5.23
N ASP A 1131 8.79 -15.23 5.22
CA ASP A 1131 10.11 -15.34 5.85
C ASP A 1131 11.12 -15.60 4.73
N ASN A 1132 12.11 -14.73 4.56
CA ASN A 1132 13.07 -14.83 3.45
C ASN A 1132 13.94 -16.09 3.65
N PRO A 1133 13.96 -17.06 2.71
CA PRO A 1133 14.72 -18.30 2.88
C PRO A 1133 16.22 -18.09 3.11
N LEU A 1134 16.78 -17.01 2.55
CA LEU A 1134 18.20 -16.65 2.72
C LEU A 1134 18.55 -16.19 4.14
N LEU A 1135 17.55 -15.81 4.95
CA LEU A 1135 17.73 -15.50 6.37
C LEU A 1135 17.70 -16.76 7.26
N ARG A 1136 17.28 -17.91 6.73
CA ARG A 1136 17.14 -19.17 7.47
C ARG A 1136 18.34 -20.12 7.29
N ALA A 1137 19.30 -19.76 6.45
CA ALA A 1137 20.55 -20.47 6.27
C ALA A 1137 21.72 -19.58 6.72
N GLY A 1138 22.65 -20.10 7.51
CA GLY A 1138 23.76 -19.30 8.02
C GLY A 1138 24.91 -20.08 8.64
N LEU A 1139 25.98 -19.36 8.97
CA LEU A 1139 27.17 -19.85 9.66
C LEU A 1139 27.29 -19.18 11.03
N ALA A 1140 27.65 -19.95 12.05
CA ALA A 1140 27.88 -19.44 13.40
C ALA A 1140 29.33 -18.97 13.58
N PHE A 1141 29.52 -17.81 14.21
CA PHE A 1141 30.82 -17.23 14.54
C PHE A 1141 30.94 -16.93 16.04
N ALA A 1142 32.07 -16.36 16.46
CA ALA A 1142 32.31 -16.05 17.87
C ALA A 1142 31.21 -15.14 18.45
N GLY A 1143 30.80 -15.41 19.69
CA GLY A 1143 29.83 -14.60 20.44
C GLY A 1143 28.34 -14.82 20.14
N ILE A 1144 28.01 -15.70 19.20
CA ILE A 1144 26.62 -16.00 18.81
C ILE A 1144 25.71 -16.40 19.98
N ASN A 1145 26.15 -17.25 20.91
CA ASN A 1145 25.32 -17.73 22.03
C ASN A 1145 25.00 -16.58 23.00
N THR A 1146 25.91 -15.62 23.14
CA THR A 1146 25.73 -14.40 23.94
C THR A 1146 24.71 -13.45 23.28
N ASN A 1147 24.71 -13.40 21.94
CA ASN A 1147 23.91 -12.47 21.15
C ASN A 1147 22.55 -13.03 20.70
N ALA A 1148 22.33 -14.34 20.77
CA ALA A 1148 21.18 -15.07 20.20
C ALA A 1148 19.79 -14.50 20.56
N GLN A 1149 19.65 -13.89 21.74
CA GLN A 1149 18.40 -13.26 22.20
C GLN A 1149 18.03 -11.96 21.47
N PHE A 1150 18.96 -11.39 20.70
CA PHE A 1150 18.82 -10.14 19.97
C PHE A 1150 18.83 -10.34 18.44
N LEU A 1151 19.06 -11.55 17.94
CA LEU A 1151 19.02 -11.87 16.51
C LEU A 1151 17.69 -11.40 15.87
N GLY A 1152 17.81 -10.65 14.78
CA GLY A 1152 16.70 -10.04 14.06
C GLY A 1152 16.14 -8.71 14.61
N ASP A 1153 16.57 -8.27 15.81
CA ASP A 1153 16.22 -6.94 16.38
C ASP A 1153 17.36 -5.91 16.17
N ILE A 1154 18.52 -6.35 15.66
CA ILE A 1154 19.73 -5.56 15.49
C ILE A 1154 20.08 -5.43 14.01
N ASP A 1155 20.64 -4.28 13.63
CA ASP A 1155 21.47 -4.11 12.44
C ASP A 1155 22.89 -3.94 12.98
N THR A 1156 23.54 -5.07 13.29
CA THR A 1156 24.91 -5.08 13.81
C THR A 1156 25.77 -5.76 12.78
N VAL A 1157 26.81 -5.05 12.37
CA VAL A 1157 27.88 -5.50 11.47
C VAL A 1157 28.59 -6.78 11.97
N ASN A 1158 28.34 -7.23 13.21
CA ASN A 1158 28.97 -8.38 13.85
C ASN A 1158 28.07 -8.96 14.96
N ASP A 1159 27.01 -9.70 14.62
CA ASP A 1159 26.13 -10.35 15.62
C ASP A 1159 26.50 -11.82 15.91
N GLY A 1160 27.45 -12.36 15.16
CA GLY A 1160 27.93 -13.73 15.29
C GLY A 1160 27.21 -14.72 14.37
N VAL A 1161 26.34 -14.27 13.46
CA VAL A 1161 25.65 -15.09 12.45
C VAL A 1161 25.84 -14.49 11.07
N LEU A 1162 26.55 -15.21 10.19
CA LEU A 1162 26.57 -14.86 8.77
C LEU A 1162 25.45 -15.56 8.03
N THR A 1163 24.40 -14.83 7.65
CA THR A 1163 23.28 -15.37 6.86
C THR A 1163 23.63 -15.48 5.37
N ALA A 1164 22.92 -16.34 4.65
CA ALA A 1164 23.07 -16.45 3.20
C ALA A 1164 22.71 -15.13 2.47
N LEU A 1165 21.86 -14.28 3.06
CA LEU A 1165 21.57 -12.95 2.49
C LEU A 1165 22.77 -12.00 2.61
N GLU A 1166 23.45 -11.99 3.76
CA GLU A 1166 24.66 -11.16 3.97
C GLU A 1166 25.82 -11.61 3.07
N VAL A 1167 25.95 -12.92 2.84
CA VAL A 1167 26.97 -13.47 1.92
C VAL A 1167 26.87 -12.85 0.52
N LEU A 1168 25.66 -12.57 -0.01
CA LEU A 1168 25.50 -11.91 -1.32
C LEU A 1168 26.18 -10.54 -1.39
N GLY A 1169 26.23 -9.84 -0.25
CA GLY A 1169 26.87 -8.55 -0.08
C GLY A 1169 28.40 -8.62 0.07
N LEU A 1170 28.99 -9.79 0.27
CA LEU A 1170 30.44 -9.90 0.39
C LEU A 1170 31.14 -9.65 -0.95
N ASN A 1171 32.34 -9.08 -0.90
CA ASN A 1171 33.20 -8.95 -2.07
C ASN A 1171 34.17 -10.13 -2.15
N LEU A 1172 33.68 -11.25 -2.68
CA LEU A 1172 34.47 -12.46 -2.91
C LEU A 1172 34.84 -12.64 -4.39
N THR A 1173 34.78 -11.55 -5.18
CA THR A 1173 34.96 -11.60 -6.64
C THR A 1173 36.32 -12.16 -7.01
N GLY A 1174 36.33 -13.29 -7.71
CA GLY A 1174 37.55 -13.97 -8.15
C GLY A 1174 38.12 -14.96 -7.13
N THR A 1175 37.52 -15.13 -5.96
CA THR A 1175 37.92 -16.16 -4.99
C THR A 1175 37.86 -17.54 -5.66
N ARG A 1176 38.96 -18.31 -5.62
CA ARG A 1176 39.05 -19.57 -6.36
C ARG A 1176 38.20 -20.66 -5.70
N LEU A 1177 38.27 -20.74 -4.39
CA LEU A 1177 37.63 -21.80 -3.62
C LEU A 1177 37.15 -21.27 -2.27
N VAL A 1178 35.90 -21.56 -1.93
CA VAL A 1178 35.39 -21.52 -0.56
C VAL A 1178 35.15 -22.94 -0.08
N VAL A 1179 35.68 -23.28 1.09
CA VAL A 1179 35.42 -24.56 1.77
C VAL A 1179 34.58 -24.29 3.00
N LEU A 1180 33.33 -24.73 2.98
CA LEU A 1180 32.41 -24.68 4.11
C LEU A 1180 32.46 -26.02 4.85
N SER A 1181 33.41 -26.14 5.79
CA SER A 1181 33.54 -27.32 6.66
C SER A 1181 32.58 -27.20 7.85
N ALA A 1182 31.30 -27.29 7.54
CA ALA A 1182 30.20 -27.05 8.47
C ALA A 1182 28.99 -27.90 8.05
N CYS A 1183 28.17 -28.32 9.00
CA CYS A 1183 27.01 -29.18 8.74
C CYS A 1183 25.96 -28.49 7.86
N GLU A 1184 25.33 -29.26 6.96
CA GLU A 1184 24.16 -28.86 6.16
C GLU A 1184 24.32 -27.60 5.28
N THR A 1185 25.56 -27.20 4.98
CA THR A 1185 25.83 -25.96 4.23
C THR A 1185 25.45 -26.01 2.75
N GLY A 1186 25.25 -27.22 2.22
CA GLY A 1186 24.74 -27.49 0.88
C GLY A 1186 23.21 -27.57 0.81
N LEU A 1187 22.52 -27.48 1.95
CA LEU A 1187 21.06 -27.44 2.05
C LEU A 1187 20.53 -26.00 2.02
N GLY A 1188 19.24 -25.89 1.77
CA GLY A 1188 18.50 -24.65 1.67
C GLY A 1188 17.11 -24.91 1.10
N GLU A 1189 16.31 -23.86 0.97
CA GLU A 1189 15.00 -24.02 0.34
C GLU A 1189 15.17 -24.24 -1.17
N ILE A 1190 14.51 -25.28 -1.68
CA ILE A 1190 14.60 -25.64 -3.09
C ILE A 1190 13.39 -25.02 -3.80
N HIS A 1191 13.68 -24.12 -4.72
CA HIS A 1191 12.69 -23.60 -5.65
C HIS A 1191 13.01 -24.09 -7.06
N GLU A 1192 12.01 -24.63 -7.74
CA GLU A 1192 12.16 -25.15 -9.09
C GLU A 1192 12.59 -24.05 -10.06
N GLY A 1193 13.63 -24.34 -10.85
CA GLY A 1193 14.30 -23.38 -11.71
C GLY A 1193 15.28 -22.45 -10.98
N GLU A 1194 15.20 -22.27 -9.67
CA GLU A 1194 16.05 -21.29 -8.97
C GLU A 1194 17.22 -21.93 -8.19
N GLY A 1195 17.20 -23.26 -8.03
CA GLY A 1195 18.24 -24.00 -7.30
C GLY A 1195 17.98 -23.98 -5.80
N VAL A 1196 19.06 -23.90 -5.01
CA VAL A 1196 19.00 -23.91 -3.54
C VAL A 1196 19.24 -22.50 -3.01
N TYR A 1197 18.24 -21.98 -2.30
CA TYR A 1197 18.33 -20.74 -1.52
C TYR A 1197 19.02 -21.05 -0.19
N GLY A 1198 20.34 -20.89 -0.19
CA GLY A 1198 21.18 -21.16 0.96
C GLY A 1198 22.61 -20.69 0.71
N LEU A 1199 23.49 -21.01 1.65
CA LEU A 1199 24.88 -20.52 1.66
C LEU A 1199 25.63 -20.85 0.37
N ARG A 1200 25.52 -22.11 -0.11
CA ARG A 1200 26.27 -22.56 -1.29
C ARG A 1200 26.10 -21.63 -2.49
N ARG A 1201 24.87 -21.19 -2.74
CA ARG A 1201 24.55 -20.39 -3.93
C ARG A 1201 24.84 -18.92 -3.69
N SER A 1202 24.62 -18.42 -2.47
CA SER A 1202 25.01 -17.06 -2.11
C SER A 1202 26.52 -16.81 -2.27
N PHE A 1203 27.37 -17.78 -1.88
CA PHE A 1203 28.82 -17.68 -2.10
C PHE A 1203 29.18 -17.64 -3.60
N GLN A 1204 28.54 -18.45 -4.44
CA GLN A 1204 28.75 -18.38 -5.89
C GLN A 1204 28.41 -16.98 -6.45
N GLU A 1205 27.26 -16.42 -6.05
CA GLU A 1205 26.84 -15.08 -6.48
C GLU A 1205 27.69 -13.95 -5.87
N ALA A 1206 28.35 -14.19 -4.73
CA ALA A 1206 29.38 -13.32 -4.15
C ALA A 1206 30.66 -13.25 -5.00
N GLY A 1207 30.79 -14.12 -6.00
CA GLY A 1207 31.88 -14.14 -6.99
C GLY A 1207 32.91 -15.25 -6.77
N VAL A 1208 32.54 -16.29 -6.01
CA VAL A 1208 33.37 -17.48 -5.77
C VAL A 1208 33.25 -18.46 -6.94
N ALA A 1209 34.38 -18.97 -7.43
CA ALA A 1209 34.39 -19.90 -8.58
C ALA A 1209 33.91 -21.32 -8.20
N GLU A 1210 34.38 -21.86 -7.07
CA GLU A 1210 33.98 -23.18 -6.56
C GLU A 1210 33.68 -23.12 -5.06
N VAL A 1211 32.60 -23.79 -4.65
CA VAL A 1211 32.19 -23.91 -3.24
C VAL A 1211 32.10 -25.38 -2.88
N ILE A 1212 32.84 -25.79 -1.85
CA ILE A 1212 32.68 -27.10 -1.20
C ILE A 1212 31.72 -26.93 -0.02
N SER A 1213 30.69 -27.77 0.02
CA SER A 1213 29.66 -27.75 1.07
C SER A 1213 29.20 -29.17 1.41
N SER A 1214 28.64 -29.35 2.60
CA SER A 1214 28.15 -30.65 3.07
C SER A 1214 26.64 -30.81 2.82
N LEU A 1215 26.20 -32.02 2.47
CA LEU A 1215 24.80 -32.35 2.21
C LEU A 1215 24.02 -32.82 3.47
N TRP A 1216 24.72 -33.21 4.52
CA TRP A 1216 24.19 -33.65 5.82
C TRP A 1216 25.22 -33.43 6.94
N GLU A 1217 24.90 -33.82 8.16
CA GLU A 1217 25.83 -33.78 9.30
C GLU A 1217 27.05 -34.68 9.05
N VAL A 1218 28.26 -34.19 9.35
CA VAL A 1218 29.51 -34.89 9.01
C VAL A 1218 30.27 -35.34 10.26
N SER A 1219 30.95 -36.49 10.21
CA SER A 1219 31.76 -36.96 11.34
C SER A 1219 33.07 -36.16 11.46
N ASP A 1220 33.43 -35.71 12.66
CA ASP A 1220 34.68 -34.97 12.92
C ASP A 1220 35.93 -35.68 12.38
N ALA A 1221 36.06 -36.99 12.64
CA ALA A 1221 37.25 -37.76 12.27
C ALA A 1221 37.34 -38.01 10.75
N GLY A 1222 36.21 -38.34 10.12
CA GLY A 1222 36.12 -38.52 8.67
C GLY A 1222 36.37 -37.22 7.90
N THR A 1223 35.79 -36.10 8.36
CA THR A 1223 36.02 -34.77 7.77
C THR A 1223 37.47 -34.36 7.88
N GLN A 1224 38.10 -34.57 9.04
CA GLN A 1224 39.53 -34.27 9.22
C GLN A 1224 40.41 -35.09 8.28
N ALA A 1225 40.11 -36.38 8.08
CA ALA A 1225 40.82 -37.23 7.12
C ALA A 1225 40.65 -36.72 5.68
N LEU A 1226 39.41 -36.50 5.25
CA LEU A 1226 39.07 -35.96 3.92
C LEU A 1226 39.79 -34.63 3.66
N MET A 1227 39.69 -33.66 4.59
CA MET A 1227 40.26 -32.33 4.43
C MET A 1227 41.79 -32.36 4.41
N THR A 1228 42.43 -33.20 5.23
CA THR A 1228 43.90 -33.33 5.24
C THR A 1228 44.42 -33.78 3.88
N ASP A 1229 43.84 -34.83 3.32
CA ASP A 1229 44.25 -35.41 2.05
C ASP A 1229 43.86 -34.53 0.85
N PHE A 1230 42.70 -33.87 0.94
CA PHE A 1230 42.26 -32.86 -0.03
C PHE A 1230 43.26 -31.69 -0.12
N TYR A 1231 43.63 -31.08 1.00
CA TYR A 1231 44.57 -29.95 1.01
C TYR A 1231 45.98 -30.37 0.57
N GLU A 1232 46.41 -31.60 0.89
CA GLU A 1232 47.68 -32.13 0.39
C GLU A 1232 47.70 -32.17 -1.14
N ARG A 1233 46.64 -32.66 -1.78
CA ARG A 1233 46.51 -32.68 -3.25
C ARG A 1233 46.40 -31.28 -3.84
N LEU A 1234 45.56 -30.42 -3.26
CA LEU A 1234 45.34 -29.04 -3.69
C LEU A 1234 46.64 -28.24 -3.69
N LEU A 1235 47.42 -28.31 -2.61
CA LEU A 1235 48.69 -27.61 -2.47
C LEU A 1235 49.78 -28.16 -3.42
N ASN A 1236 49.67 -29.41 -3.83
CA ASN A 1236 50.53 -30.01 -4.86
C ASN A 1236 50.13 -29.62 -6.30
N GLY A 1237 49.13 -28.75 -6.47
CA GLY A 1237 48.76 -28.16 -7.75
C GLY A 1237 47.60 -28.84 -8.48
N HIS A 1238 46.93 -29.80 -7.86
CA HIS A 1238 45.69 -30.37 -8.41
C HIS A 1238 44.56 -29.33 -8.29
N PRO A 1239 43.70 -29.17 -9.31
CA PRO A 1239 42.45 -28.41 -9.18
C PRO A 1239 41.60 -28.95 -8.03
N ALA A 1240 40.84 -28.08 -7.35
CA ALA A 1240 40.09 -28.45 -6.14
C ALA A 1240 39.13 -29.63 -6.39
N ARG A 1241 38.34 -29.58 -7.46
CA ARG A 1241 37.46 -30.68 -7.85
C ARG A 1241 38.18 -32.01 -8.03
N GLU A 1242 39.32 -32.03 -8.73
CA GLU A 1242 40.12 -33.25 -8.94
C GLU A 1242 40.71 -33.75 -7.62
N ALA A 1243 41.24 -32.83 -6.81
CA ALA A 1243 41.74 -33.14 -5.47
C ALA A 1243 40.67 -33.77 -4.58
N LEU A 1244 39.43 -33.26 -4.60
CA LEU A 1244 38.31 -33.80 -3.83
C LEU A 1244 37.92 -35.18 -4.35
N ARG A 1245 37.72 -35.32 -5.67
CA ARG A 1245 37.34 -36.61 -6.30
C ARG A 1245 38.35 -37.71 -6.02
N GLU A 1246 39.64 -37.43 -6.20
CA GLU A 1246 40.69 -38.43 -5.91
C GLU A 1246 40.74 -38.81 -4.44
N THR A 1247 40.51 -37.85 -3.53
CA THR A 1247 40.45 -38.13 -2.10
C THR A 1247 39.25 -39.02 -1.78
N GLN A 1248 38.09 -38.75 -2.37
CA GLN A 1248 36.89 -39.59 -2.22
C GLN A 1248 37.12 -41.01 -2.75
N LEU A 1249 37.73 -41.16 -3.92
CA LEU A 1249 38.08 -42.46 -4.48
C LEU A 1249 39.07 -43.24 -3.60
N GLU A 1250 40.05 -42.58 -3.00
CA GLU A 1250 40.98 -43.23 -2.04
C GLU A 1250 40.27 -43.62 -0.75
N MET A 1251 39.36 -42.78 -0.24
CA MET A 1251 38.57 -43.10 0.96
C MET A 1251 37.63 -44.29 0.72
N MET A 1252 37.06 -44.43 -0.48
CA MET A 1252 36.25 -45.60 -0.87
C MET A 1252 37.01 -46.92 -0.72
N ASP A 1253 38.32 -46.94 -0.96
CA ASP A 1253 39.18 -48.11 -0.80
C ASP A 1253 39.61 -48.36 0.68
N SER A 1254 39.30 -47.43 1.59
CA SER A 1254 39.66 -47.51 3.01
C SER A 1254 38.70 -48.40 3.81
N PRO A 1255 39.20 -49.33 4.64
CA PRO A 1255 38.36 -50.09 5.56
C PRO A 1255 37.68 -49.25 6.65
N GLU A 1256 38.20 -48.07 6.94
CA GLU A 1256 37.70 -47.17 8.00
C GLU A 1256 36.77 -46.09 7.43
N TRP A 1257 36.99 -45.68 6.17
CA TRP A 1257 36.32 -44.52 5.57
C TRP A 1257 35.51 -44.82 4.30
N GLY A 1258 35.45 -46.09 3.87
CA GLY A 1258 34.80 -46.49 2.61
C GLY A 1258 33.27 -46.44 2.61
N TYR A 1259 32.65 -46.19 3.76
CA TYR A 1259 31.20 -46.09 3.88
C TYR A 1259 30.67 -44.82 3.18
N PRO A 1260 29.67 -44.91 2.27
CA PRO A 1260 29.17 -43.80 1.47
C PRO A 1260 28.78 -42.55 2.25
N TYR A 1261 28.21 -42.71 3.44
CA TYR A 1261 27.89 -41.60 4.36
C TYR A 1261 29.08 -40.66 4.61
N ILE A 1262 30.31 -41.18 4.64
CA ILE A 1262 31.51 -40.41 4.99
C ILE A 1262 32.09 -39.70 3.77
N TRP A 1263 32.45 -40.44 2.71
CA TRP A 1263 33.16 -39.87 1.57
C TRP A 1263 32.25 -39.04 0.68
N SER A 1264 30.94 -39.30 0.64
CA SER A 1264 30.00 -38.61 -0.25
C SER A 1264 29.30 -37.40 0.36
N ALA A 1265 29.55 -37.10 1.65
CA ALA A 1265 28.88 -36.00 2.35
C ALA A 1265 29.22 -34.61 1.80
N PHE A 1266 30.43 -34.45 1.23
CA PHE A 1266 30.88 -33.20 0.65
C PHE A 1266 30.71 -33.21 -0.87
N MET A 1267 30.13 -32.13 -1.38
CA MET A 1267 30.01 -31.86 -2.80
C MET A 1267 30.70 -30.54 -3.15
N ILE A 1268 31.27 -30.50 -4.35
CA ILE A 1268 31.80 -29.26 -4.95
C ILE A 1268 30.83 -28.77 -6.02
N VAL A 1269 30.50 -27.48 -5.97
CA VAL A 1269 29.63 -26.81 -6.95
C VAL A 1269 30.33 -25.60 -7.53
N GLY A 1270 30.20 -25.41 -8.84
CA GLY A 1270 30.80 -24.31 -9.58
C GLY A 1270 31.85 -24.77 -10.57
N SER A 1271 32.55 -23.81 -11.17
CA SER A 1271 33.61 -24.09 -12.15
C SER A 1271 34.68 -23.01 -12.11
N TYR A 1272 35.93 -23.41 -11.90
CA TYR A 1272 37.10 -22.54 -12.07
C TYR A 1272 37.49 -22.35 -13.55
N GLU A 1273 36.95 -23.16 -14.46
CA GLU A 1273 37.26 -23.11 -15.90
C GLU A 1273 36.66 -21.86 -16.55
N SER A 1274 35.54 -21.39 -15.99
CA SER A 1274 34.94 -20.08 -16.28
C SER A 1274 35.93 -18.92 -16.08
N ALA A 1275 36.96 -19.09 -15.24
CA ALA A 1275 37.96 -18.06 -14.96
C ALA A 1275 39.19 -18.09 -15.87
N GLY A 1276 39.10 -18.76 -17.03
CA GLY A 1276 40.09 -18.69 -18.10
C GLY A 1276 41.36 -19.50 -17.86
N TYR A 1277 41.35 -20.45 -16.92
CA TYR A 1277 42.43 -21.44 -16.77
C TYR A 1277 42.13 -22.66 -17.65
N SER A 1278 42.93 -22.88 -18.70
CA SER A 1278 43.04 -24.21 -19.29
C SER A 1278 44.10 -24.99 -18.52
N ILE A 1279 43.74 -26.18 -18.03
CA ILE A 1279 44.76 -27.17 -17.66
C ILE A 1279 45.54 -27.46 -18.95
N GLN A 1280 46.86 -27.24 -18.93
CA GLN A 1280 47.76 -27.60 -20.02
C GLN A 1280 48.14 -29.06 -20.00
#